data_AF-Q55434-F1
#
_entry.id   AF-Q55434-F1
#
_cell.length_a   1.000
_cell.length_b   1.000
_cell.length_c   1.000
_cell.angle_alpha   90.00
_cell.angle_beta   90.00
_cell.angle_gamma   90.00
#
_symmetry.space_group_name_H-M   'P 1'
#
loop_
_entity.id
_entity.type
_entity.pdbx_description
1 polymer ?
#
loop_
_entity_poly.entity_id
_entity_poly.type
_entity_poly.pdbx_seq_one_letter_code
_entity_poly.pdbx_strand_id
1 'polypeptide(L)'
;MNPNRSLEDFLRNVINKFHRALTLRETLQVIVEEARIFLGVDRVKIYKFASDGSGEVLAEAVNRAALPSLLGLHFPVEDIPPQAREELGNQRKMIAVDVAHRRKKSHELSGRISPTEHSNGHYTTVDSCHIQYLLAMGVLSSLTVPVMQDQQLWGIMAVHHSKPRRFTEQEWETMALLSKEVSLAITQSQLSRQVHQQQVQEALVQRLETTVAQYGDRPETWQYALETVGQAVEADGAVLYIAPDLTGSVAQHYQWNLRFDWGNWLETSLWQELMRGQPSAAMEPMAAVQSTWEKPRPFTSVAPLPPTNCVPHGYTLGELEQRSDWIAPPESLSAENFQSFLIVPLAADQQWVGSLILLRKEKSLVKHWAGKRGIDRRNILPRLSFEAWEETQKLVPTWNRSERKLAQVASTQLYMAITQQFVTRLITQQTAYDPLTQLPNWIIFNRQLTLALLDALYEGKMVGVLVIAMDRFKRINESFGHKTGDGLLQEVADRLNQKLSPLAAYSPLLSRWHGDGFTILLTQISDNQEMIPLCERLLSTFQEPFFLQGQPIYLTASMGISTAPYDGETAESLLKFAEIALTRAKCQGKNTYQFYRPQDSAPMLDRLTLESDLRQALTNQEFVLYFQPQVALDTGKLLGVEALVRWQHPRLGQVAPDVFIPLAEELGLINHLGQWVLETACATHQHFFRETGRRLRMAVNISARQFQDEKWLNSVLECLKRTGMPPEDLELEITESLMMEDIKGTVVLLHRLREEGVQVAIDDFGTGYSSLSILKQLPIHRLKIDKSFVNDLLNEGADTAIIQYVIDLANGLNLETVAEGIESEAQLQRLQKMGCHLGQGYFLTRPLPAEAMMTYLYYPQILDFGPTPPLPKVALPETETEAGQGNVGDRPLPNSLNRENPWTEKLHDYVLLKERLQQRNVKEKLVLKIANKIRASLNINDILYSTVTEVRQFLNTDRVVLFKFNSQWSGQVVTESHNDFCRSIINDEIDDPCFKGHYLRLYREGRVRAVSDIEKADLADCHKELLRHYQVKANLVVPVVFNENLWGLLIAHECKTPRYWQEEDLQLLMELATQVAIAIHQGELYEQLETANIRLQQISSLDALTQVGNRYLFDSTLEREWQRLQRIREPLALLLCDVDFFKGFNDNYGHPAGDRCLKKIADAMAKVAKRPTDLVARYGGEEFAIILSETSLEGAINVTEALQVEVANLAIPHTVSGTGHVTLSIGIAVYTPERHINPNALVKAADLALYEAKAKGRNQWLAYEGSQLPHVDGEV
;
A
#
# COMPACT_ATOMS: atom_id res chain seq x y z
N MET A 1 51.80 -54.86 18.53
CA MET A 1 50.41 -54.73 19.00
C MET A 1 50.44 -54.37 20.47
N ASN A 2 49.50 -53.55 20.94
CA ASN A 2 49.31 -53.30 22.37
C ASN A 2 48.06 -54.10 22.82
N PRO A 3 48.18 -55.16 23.64
CA PRO A 3 47.06 -56.11 23.84
C PRO A 3 45.83 -55.54 24.55
N ASN A 4 45.95 -54.40 25.23
CA ASN A 4 44.96 -53.88 26.19
C ASN A 4 44.27 -52.60 25.71
N ARG A 5 43.74 -52.57 24.48
CA ARG A 5 42.81 -51.50 24.03
C ARG A 5 41.62 -52.10 23.30
N SER A 6 40.43 -51.94 23.87
CA SER A 6 39.19 -52.37 23.24
C SER A 6 38.74 -51.41 22.14
N LEU A 7 37.82 -51.87 21.30
CA LEU A 7 37.09 -51.00 20.36
C LEU A 7 36.30 -49.90 21.10
N GLU A 8 35.87 -50.17 22.34
CA GLU A 8 35.13 -49.21 23.17
C GLU A 8 36.02 -48.04 23.64
N ASP A 9 37.26 -48.28 24.06
CA ASP A 9 38.22 -47.21 24.41
C ASP A 9 38.49 -46.31 23.19
N PHE A 10 38.62 -46.92 22.02
CA PHE A 10 38.81 -46.19 20.77
C PHE A 10 37.61 -45.30 20.43
N LEU A 11 36.40 -45.86 20.40
CA LEU A 11 35.19 -45.09 20.10
C LEU A 11 34.91 -44.01 21.16
N ARG A 12 35.11 -44.31 22.45
CA ARG A 12 34.97 -43.34 23.54
C ARG A 12 35.98 -42.19 23.42
N ASN A 13 37.22 -42.46 23.00
CA ASN A 13 38.20 -41.40 22.73
C ASN A 13 37.79 -40.51 21.55
N VAL A 14 37.32 -41.11 20.45
CA VAL A 14 36.82 -40.36 19.29
C VAL A 14 35.67 -39.46 19.71
N ILE A 15 34.61 -40.00 20.34
CA ILE A 15 33.42 -39.23 20.78
C ILE A 15 33.81 -38.10 21.75
N ASN A 16 34.63 -38.38 22.79
CA ASN A 16 35.03 -37.39 23.77
C ASN A 16 35.88 -36.23 23.19
N LYS A 17 36.60 -36.48 22.10
CA LYS A 17 37.34 -35.44 21.36
C LYS A 17 36.47 -34.74 20.30
N PHE A 18 35.55 -35.46 19.66
CA PHE A 18 34.64 -34.96 18.63
C PHE A 18 33.78 -33.80 19.18
N HIS A 19 33.24 -33.95 20.40
CA HIS A 19 32.50 -32.89 21.11
C HIS A 19 33.30 -31.63 21.46
N ARG A 20 34.61 -31.57 21.16
CA ARG A 20 35.49 -30.41 21.40
C ARG A 20 36.00 -29.76 20.11
N ALA A 21 35.71 -30.32 18.94
CA ALA A 21 36.09 -29.74 17.66
C ALA A 21 35.07 -28.67 17.25
N LEU A 22 35.54 -27.48 16.85
CA LEU A 22 34.68 -26.37 16.40
C LEU A 22 34.52 -26.36 14.88
N THR A 23 35.48 -26.96 14.16
CA THR A 23 35.54 -27.00 12.70
C THR A 23 35.71 -28.42 12.17
N LEU A 24 35.21 -28.68 10.96
CA LEU A 24 35.37 -29.97 10.28
C LEU A 24 36.84 -30.41 10.22
N ARG A 25 37.81 -29.49 10.05
CA ARG A 25 39.22 -29.86 9.94
C ARG A 25 39.76 -30.43 11.25
N GLU A 26 39.36 -29.88 12.39
CA GLU A 26 39.70 -30.41 13.72
C GLU A 26 39.03 -31.77 13.96
N THR A 27 37.74 -31.92 13.60
CA THR A 27 37.01 -33.19 13.71
C THR A 27 37.70 -34.29 12.90
N LEU A 28 38.07 -34.01 11.65
CA LEU A 28 38.79 -34.96 10.78
C LEU A 28 40.20 -35.26 11.30
N GLN A 29 40.90 -34.27 11.88
CA GLN A 29 42.24 -34.46 12.45
C GLN A 29 42.22 -35.37 13.69
N VAL A 30 41.23 -35.20 14.58
CA VAL A 30 40.97 -36.10 15.72
C VAL A 30 40.78 -37.54 15.26
N ILE A 31 39.97 -37.74 14.20
CA ILE A 31 39.65 -39.08 13.68
C ILE A 31 40.90 -39.77 13.14
N VAL A 32 41.73 -39.10 12.32
CA VAL A 32 42.96 -39.73 11.78
C VAL A 32 44.00 -40.01 12.86
N GLU A 33 44.09 -39.18 13.90
CA GLU A 33 45.03 -39.39 15.02
C GLU A 33 44.69 -40.61 15.84
N GLU A 34 43.46 -40.74 16.31
CA GLU A 34 43.03 -41.95 17.03
C GLU A 34 43.12 -43.18 16.10
N ALA A 35 42.72 -43.08 14.83
CA ALA A 35 42.81 -44.21 13.88
C ALA A 35 44.25 -44.69 13.66
N ARG A 36 45.22 -43.77 13.52
CA ARG A 36 46.65 -44.13 13.44
C ARG A 36 47.13 -44.82 14.71
N ILE A 37 46.68 -44.36 15.88
CA ILE A 37 47.05 -44.91 17.19
C ILE A 37 46.43 -46.30 17.42
N PHE A 38 45.16 -46.50 17.06
CA PHE A 38 44.45 -47.77 17.18
C PHE A 38 45.06 -48.84 16.28
N LEU A 39 45.24 -48.53 14.99
CA LEU A 39 45.83 -49.47 14.04
C LEU A 39 47.34 -49.64 14.29
N GLY A 40 48.05 -48.65 14.82
CA GLY A 40 49.52 -48.69 14.94
C GLY A 40 50.19 -48.76 13.57
N VAL A 41 49.88 -47.78 12.72
CA VAL A 41 50.31 -47.63 11.32
C VAL A 41 51.10 -46.34 11.13
N ASP A 42 51.83 -46.19 10.02
CA ASP A 42 52.68 -45.00 9.83
C ASP A 42 51.93 -43.77 9.34
N ARG A 43 50.85 -43.91 8.55
CA ARG A 43 50.02 -42.78 8.13
C ARG A 43 48.54 -43.18 8.10
N VAL A 44 47.68 -42.31 8.59
CA VAL A 44 46.26 -42.26 8.20
C VAL A 44 45.98 -40.86 7.69
N LYS A 45 45.38 -40.75 6.50
CA LYS A 45 45.02 -39.46 5.88
C LYS A 45 43.59 -39.49 5.36
N ILE A 46 42.91 -38.34 5.43
CA ILE A 46 41.61 -38.12 4.77
C ILE A 46 41.82 -37.20 3.58
N TYR A 47 41.41 -37.67 2.41
CA TYR A 47 41.61 -37.06 1.12
C TYR A 47 40.25 -36.78 0.49
N LYS A 48 40.00 -35.53 0.08
CA LYS A 48 38.75 -35.08 -0.54
C LYS A 48 38.95 -34.89 -2.03
N PHE A 49 37.99 -35.32 -2.85
CA PHE A 49 37.96 -35.01 -4.28
C PHE A 49 37.47 -33.58 -4.56
N ALA A 50 38.06 -32.94 -5.56
CA ALA A 50 37.56 -31.72 -6.19
C ALA A 50 36.66 -32.07 -7.40
N SER A 51 35.95 -31.08 -7.94
CA SER A 51 35.01 -31.27 -9.06
C SER A 51 35.68 -31.65 -10.38
N ASP A 52 36.96 -31.31 -10.58
CA ASP A 52 37.80 -31.77 -11.68
C ASP A 52 38.35 -33.20 -11.50
N GLY A 53 38.12 -33.81 -10.33
CA GLY A 53 38.65 -35.12 -9.95
C GLY A 53 40.06 -35.12 -9.37
N SER A 54 40.72 -33.96 -9.24
CA SER A 54 41.89 -33.80 -8.36
C SER A 54 41.49 -33.94 -6.89
N GLY A 55 42.40 -33.72 -5.94
CA GLY A 55 42.00 -33.68 -4.53
C GLY A 55 43.08 -33.24 -3.55
N GLU A 56 42.66 -33.00 -2.31
CA GLU A 56 43.47 -32.42 -1.23
C GLU A 56 43.48 -33.36 -0.01
N VAL A 57 44.63 -33.47 0.67
CA VAL A 57 44.71 -34.10 1.99
C VAL A 57 44.29 -33.09 3.08
N LEU A 58 43.03 -33.20 3.54
CA LEU A 58 42.47 -32.25 4.51
C LEU A 58 42.97 -32.47 5.95
N ALA A 59 43.22 -33.73 6.32
CA ALA A 59 43.67 -34.17 7.64
C ALA A 59 44.66 -35.34 7.51
N GLU A 60 45.68 -35.38 8.36
CA GLU A 60 46.73 -36.41 8.35
C GLU A 60 47.29 -36.64 9.76
N ALA A 61 47.36 -37.90 10.16
CA ALA A 61 48.22 -38.36 11.24
C ALA A 61 49.35 -39.20 10.64
N VAL A 62 50.60 -38.76 10.79
CA VAL A 62 51.78 -39.43 10.22
C VAL A 62 52.91 -39.62 11.23
N ASN A 63 53.59 -40.76 11.16
CA ASN A 63 54.86 -41.05 11.79
C ASN A 63 55.98 -40.49 10.90
N ARG A 64 56.42 -39.25 11.18
CA ARG A 64 57.41 -38.51 10.37
C ARG A 64 58.78 -39.19 10.26
N ALA A 65 59.08 -40.17 11.12
CA ALA A 65 60.30 -40.98 11.04
C ALA A 65 60.21 -42.15 10.04
N ALA A 66 59.02 -42.47 9.53
CA ALA A 66 58.79 -43.57 8.59
C ALA A 66 58.20 -43.10 7.24
N LEU A 67 57.42 -42.02 7.22
CA LEU A 67 56.79 -41.46 6.01
C LEU A 67 56.76 -39.91 6.10
N PRO A 68 56.93 -39.17 4.97
CA PRO A 68 56.80 -37.71 4.96
C PRO A 68 55.35 -37.26 5.22
N SER A 69 55.14 -35.99 5.58
CA SER A 69 53.79 -35.41 5.65
C SER A 69 53.24 -35.11 4.26
N LEU A 70 51.93 -35.29 4.07
CA LEU A 70 51.18 -34.94 2.85
C LEU A 70 50.02 -33.96 3.11
N LEU A 71 49.82 -33.54 4.36
CA LEU A 71 48.76 -32.60 4.78
C LEU A 71 48.75 -31.30 3.94
N GLY A 72 47.59 -30.91 3.45
CA GLY A 72 47.38 -29.70 2.62
C GLY A 72 47.86 -29.83 1.17
N LEU A 73 48.56 -30.92 0.81
CA LEU A 73 49.03 -31.11 -0.55
C LEU A 73 47.90 -31.58 -1.48
N HIS A 74 47.89 -31.02 -2.67
CA HIS A 74 47.01 -31.37 -3.78
C HIS A 74 47.61 -32.50 -4.61
N PHE A 75 46.75 -33.39 -5.10
CA PHE A 75 47.11 -34.52 -5.96
C PHE A 75 46.30 -34.41 -7.26
N PRO A 76 46.93 -34.60 -8.43
CA PRO A 76 46.28 -34.44 -9.72
C PRO A 76 45.36 -35.62 -10.05
N VAL A 77 44.35 -35.41 -10.91
CA VAL A 77 43.25 -36.35 -11.21
C VAL A 77 43.73 -37.73 -11.71
N GLU A 78 44.90 -37.77 -12.33
CA GLU A 78 45.57 -38.95 -12.87
C GLU A 78 45.96 -39.97 -11.79
N ASP A 79 46.10 -39.55 -10.51
CA ASP A 79 46.48 -40.42 -9.39
C ASP A 79 45.37 -41.40 -8.97
N ILE A 80 44.10 -41.03 -9.21
CA ILE A 80 42.93 -41.87 -8.94
C ILE A 80 41.99 -41.80 -10.15
N PRO A 81 42.27 -42.61 -11.21
CA PRO A 81 41.48 -42.63 -12.44
C PRO A 81 39.98 -42.88 -12.20
N PRO A 82 39.08 -42.43 -13.10
CA PRO A 82 37.63 -42.58 -12.93
C PRO A 82 37.18 -44.00 -12.55
N GLN A 83 37.73 -45.03 -13.20
CA GLN A 83 37.45 -46.44 -12.91
C GLN A 83 37.77 -46.83 -11.45
N ALA A 84 38.85 -46.29 -10.87
CA ALA A 84 39.19 -46.54 -9.47
C ALA A 84 38.26 -45.79 -8.51
N ARG A 85 37.78 -44.59 -8.89
CA ARG A 85 36.72 -43.87 -8.15
C ARG A 85 35.38 -44.61 -8.22
N GLU A 86 35.05 -45.25 -9.34
CA GLU A 86 33.86 -46.09 -9.50
C GLU A 86 33.92 -47.38 -8.66
N GLU A 87 35.08 -48.07 -8.62
CA GLU A 87 35.28 -49.25 -7.74
C GLU A 87 35.06 -48.90 -6.26
N LEU A 88 35.54 -47.72 -5.84
CA LEU A 88 35.38 -47.20 -4.48
C LEU A 88 33.94 -46.72 -4.19
N GLY A 89 33.33 -45.95 -5.09
CA GLY A 89 32.04 -45.29 -4.88
C GLY A 89 30.83 -46.18 -5.10
N ASN A 90 30.70 -46.75 -6.30
CA ASN A 90 29.50 -47.49 -6.71
C ASN A 90 29.40 -48.84 -5.98
N GLN A 91 30.53 -49.53 -5.83
CA GLN A 91 30.57 -50.84 -5.16
C GLN A 91 30.81 -50.71 -3.64
N ARG A 92 31.07 -49.49 -3.14
CA ARG A 92 31.36 -49.19 -1.72
C ARG A 92 32.42 -50.13 -1.11
N LYS A 93 33.46 -50.45 -1.90
CA LYS A 93 34.50 -51.40 -1.51
C LYS A 93 35.67 -50.72 -0.81
N MET A 94 36.02 -51.24 0.35
CA MET A 94 37.33 -51.04 0.98
C MET A 94 38.35 -51.91 0.25
N ILE A 95 39.56 -51.39 0.03
CA ILE A 95 40.61 -52.08 -0.75
C ILE A 95 41.93 -52.05 0.03
N ALA A 96 42.44 -53.22 0.42
CA ALA A 96 43.78 -53.36 0.99
C ALA A 96 44.77 -53.88 -0.05
N VAL A 97 45.91 -53.20 -0.20
CA VAL A 97 47.00 -53.55 -1.12
C VAL A 97 48.22 -54.01 -0.31
N ASP A 98 48.62 -55.26 -0.54
CA ASP A 98 49.88 -55.85 -0.07
C ASP A 98 50.91 -55.71 -1.20
N VAL A 99 51.69 -54.62 -1.13
CA VAL A 99 52.59 -54.17 -2.20
C VAL A 99 53.71 -55.19 -2.44
N ALA A 100 54.23 -55.78 -1.36
CA ALA A 100 55.29 -56.79 -1.42
C ALA A 100 54.87 -58.06 -2.18
N HIS A 101 53.59 -58.41 -2.15
CA HIS A 101 53.03 -59.56 -2.88
C HIS A 101 52.19 -59.16 -4.11
N ARG A 102 52.21 -57.87 -4.51
CA ARG A 102 51.49 -57.29 -5.66
C ARG A 102 49.99 -57.65 -5.74
N ARG A 103 49.32 -57.74 -4.57
CA ARG A 103 47.93 -58.25 -4.45
C ARG A 103 47.01 -57.30 -3.70
N LYS A 104 45.75 -57.19 -4.13
CA LYS A 104 44.68 -56.50 -3.39
C LYS A 104 43.64 -57.49 -2.84
N LYS A 105 43.04 -57.15 -1.71
CA LYS A 105 41.81 -57.77 -1.17
C LYS A 105 40.75 -56.68 -1.04
N SER A 106 39.53 -56.96 -1.46
CA SER A 106 38.37 -56.05 -1.32
C SER A 106 37.39 -56.56 -0.26
N HIS A 107 36.65 -55.65 0.37
CA HIS A 107 35.56 -55.93 1.29
C HIS A 107 34.47 -54.84 1.17
N GLU A 108 33.19 -55.18 1.28
CA GLU A 108 32.12 -54.17 1.21
C GLU A 108 31.92 -53.42 2.53
N LEU A 109 31.60 -52.12 2.46
CA LEU A 109 31.22 -51.31 3.64
C LEU A 109 29.87 -51.73 4.27
N SER A 110 29.14 -52.66 3.64
CA SER A 110 27.79 -53.10 3.99
C SER A 110 27.74 -54.12 5.13
N GLY A 111 28.81 -54.89 5.34
CA GLY A 111 28.85 -56.06 6.22
C GLY A 111 27.97 -57.24 5.76
N ARG A 112 27.29 -57.14 4.61
CA ARG A 112 26.45 -58.21 4.06
C ARG A 112 27.22 -59.01 3.02
N ILE A 113 27.73 -60.17 3.43
CA ILE A 113 28.17 -61.20 2.47
C ILE A 113 26.95 -61.63 1.66
N SER A 114 27.00 -61.48 0.34
CA SER A 114 25.92 -61.95 -0.54
C SER A 114 25.82 -63.48 -0.47
N PRO A 115 24.66 -64.08 -0.14
CA PRO A 115 24.55 -65.53 0.12
C PRO A 115 24.97 -66.43 -1.06
N THR A 116 25.02 -65.89 -2.27
CA THR A 116 25.37 -66.56 -3.51
C THR A 116 26.88 -66.64 -3.79
N GLU A 117 27.74 -65.91 -3.07
CA GLU A 117 29.20 -65.98 -3.25
C GLU A 117 29.90 -66.69 -2.09
N HIS A 118 29.84 -68.03 -2.09
CA HIS A 118 30.72 -68.87 -1.27
C HIS A 118 32.17 -68.85 -1.80
N SER A 119 32.88 -67.73 -1.64
CA SER A 119 34.31 -67.64 -1.95
C SER A 119 35.12 -67.07 -0.78
N ASN A 120 36.19 -67.77 -0.40
CA ASN A 120 37.15 -67.30 0.60
C ASN A 120 37.84 -66.04 0.04
N GLY A 121 37.53 -64.86 0.60
CA GLY A 121 37.84 -63.53 0.02
C GLY A 121 39.18 -63.44 -0.71
N HIS A 122 39.14 -63.68 -2.02
CA HIS A 122 40.32 -63.95 -2.84
C HIS A 122 41.16 -62.68 -3.05
N TYR A 123 42.48 -62.87 -3.03
CA TYR A 123 43.42 -61.86 -3.46
C TYR A 123 43.44 -61.75 -4.98
N THR A 124 43.24 -60.56 -5.53
CA THR A 124 43.40 -60.24 -6.95
C THR A 124 44.71 -59.50 -7.20
N THR A 125 45.18 -59.45 -8.44
CA THR A 125 46.38 -58.69 -8.82
C THR A 125 46.16 -57.18 -8.77
N VAL A 126 47.24 -56.42 -8.59
CA VAL A 126 47.24 -54.95 -8.59
C VAL A 126 48.00 -54.44 -9.80
N ASP A 127 47.54 -53.33 -10.38
CA ASP A 127 48.23 -52.65 -11.47
C ASP A 127 49.67 -52.28 -11.06
N SER A 128 50.62 -52.60 -11.94
CA SER A 128 52.03 -52.26 -11.77
C SER A 128 52.30 -50.76 -11.57
N CYS A 129 51.53 -49.88 -12.19
CA CYS A 129 51.60 -48.44 -12.02
C CYS A 129 51.21 -48.03 -10.59
N HIS A 130 50.13 -48.60 -10.03
CA HIS A 130 49.73 -48.33 -8.66
C HIS A 130 50.73 -48.91 -7.63
N ILE A 131 51.34 -50.06 -7.92
CA ILE A 131 52.43 -50.62 -7.10
C ILE A 131 53.64 -49.68 -7.10
N GLN A 132 54.06 -49.15 -8.26
CA GLN A 132 55.14 -48.15 -8.34
C GLN A 132 54.79 -46.84 -7.62
N TYR A 133 53.54 -46.37 -7.73
CA TYR A 133 53.04 -45.17 -7.05
C TYR A 133 53.09 -45.30 -5.52
N LEU A 134 52.68 -46.45 -4.97
CA LEU A 134 52.79 -46.74 -3.54
C LEU A 134 54.26 -46.83 -3.09
N LEU A 135 55.13 -47.48 -3.87
CA LEU A 135 56.57 -47.58 -3.58
C LEU A 135 57.26 -46.20 -3.58
N ALA A 136 56.92 -45.32 -4.53
CA ALA A 136 57.45 -43.95 -4.59
C ALA A 136 56.99 -43.07 -3.41
N MET A 137 55.88 -43.41 -2.74
CA MET A 137 55.46 -42.83 -1.45
C MET A 137 56.07 -43.52 -0.21
N GLY A 138 56.92 -44.55 -0.37
CA GLY A 138 57.50 -45.33 0.72
C GLY A 138 56.58 -46.38 1.35
N VAL A 139 55.52 -46.80 0.66
CA VAL A 139 54.42 -47.61 1.21
C VAL A 139 54.56 -49.08 0.81
N LEU A 140 54.52 -49.99 1.79
CA LEU A 140 54.52 -51.45 1.56
C LEU A 140 53.20 -52.15 1.93
N SER A 141 52.30 -51.47 2.64
CA SER A 141 50.91 -51.90 2.81
C SER A 141 49.99 -50.68 2.84
N SER A 142 48.87 -50.75 2.13
CA SER A 142 47.84 -49.71 2.08
C SER A 142 46.46 -50.29 2.33
N LEU A 143 45.57 -49.54 2.98
CA LEU A 143 44.12 -49.79 3.04
C LEU A 143 43.40 -48.48 2.70
N THR A 144 42.59 -48.53 1.64
CA THR A 144 41.76 -47.42 1.17
C THR A 144 40.30 -47.70 1.50
N VAL A 145 39.62 -46.68 2.05
CA VAL A 145 38.23 -46.75 2.51
C VAL A 145 37.48 -45.57 1.90
N PRO A 146 36.38 -45.78 1.16
CA PRO A 146 35.62 -44.68 0.59
C PRO A 146 34.91 -43.88 1.69
N VAL A 147 34.79 -42.57 1.51
CA VAL A 147 34.02 -41.64 2.34
C VAL A 147 32.88 -41.10 1.50
N MET A 148 31.64 -41.23 2.00
CA MET A 148 30.43 -41.04 1.20
C MET A 148 29.61 -39.86 1.69
N GLN A 149 29.16 -39.01 0.78
CA GLN A 149 28.22 -37.92 1.05
C GLN A 149 27.02 -38.08 0.12
N ASP A 150 25.80 -38.15 0.67
CA ASP A 150 24.55 -38.26 -0.11
C ASP A 150 24.61 -39.34 -1.21
N GLN A 151 25.23 -40.48 -0.84
CA GLN A 151 25.53 -41.64 -1.69
C GLN A 151 26.62 -41.45 -2.76
N GLN A 152 27.17 -40.25 -2.92
CA GLN A 152 28.32 -39.95 -3.79
C GLN A 152 29.66 -40.13 -3.07
N LEU A 153 30.73 -40.41 -3.84
CA LEU A 153 32.09 -40.53 -3.30
C LEU A 153 32.70 -39.14 -3.06
N TRP A 154 32.72 -38.69 -1.81
CA TRP A 154 33.29 -37.39 -1.42
C TRP A 154 34.83 -37.44 -1.34
N GLY A 155 35.38 -38.60 -0.97
CA GLY A 155 36.80 -38.76 -0.69
C GLY A 155 37.18 -40.18 -0.31
N ILE A 156 38.41 -40.34 0.16
CA ILE A 156 38.91 -41.58 0.74
C ILE A 156 39.63 -41.31 2.07
N MET A 157 39.50 -42.26 2.99
CA MET A 157 40.42 -42.41 4.10
C MET A 157 41.45 -43.48 3.72
N ALA A 158 42.73 -43.10 3.72
CA ALA A 158 43.84 -43.93 3.28
C ALA A 158 44.81 -44.20 4.44
N VAL A 159 45.01 -45.47 4.74
CA VAL A 159 45.90 -46.01 5.77
C VAL A 159 47.15 -46.56 5.09
N HIS A 160 48.33 -46.05 5.41
CA HIS A 160 49.60 -46.51 4.82
C HIS A 160 50.58 -47.00 5.90
N HIS A 161 51.38 -48.00 5.57
CA HIS A 161 52.46 -48.51 6.42
C HIS A 161 53.74 -48.74 5.60
N SER A 162 54.89 -48.40 6.19
CA SER A 162 56.23 -48.58 5.60
C SER A 162 56.68 -50.04 5.52
N LYS A 163 55.95 -50.97 6.17
CA LYS A 163 56.25 -52.40 6.23
C LYS A 163 55.07 -53.25 5.72
N PRO A 164 55.30 -54.44 5.16
CA PRO A 164 54.23 -55.34 4.75
C PRO A 164 53.33 -55.71 5.93
N ARG A 165 52.01 -55.57 5.76
CA ARG A 165 51.00 -55.79 6.80
C ARG A 165 49.71 -56.31 6.17
N ARG A 166 49.04 -57.21 6.90
CA ARG A 166 47.65 -57.62 6.68
C ARG A 166 46.76 -56.96 7.74
N PHE A 167 45.50 -56.73 7.39
CA PHE A 167 44.50 -56.15 8.29
C PHE A 167 43.56 -57.25 8.81
N THR A 168 43.28 -57.25 10.12
CA THR A 168 42.34 -58.19 10.77
C THR A 168 40.89 -57.78 10.51
N GLU A 169 39.94 -58.71 10.62
CA GLU A 169 38.50 -58.45 10.38
C GLU A 169 37.98 -57.27 11.23
N GLN A 170 38.32 -57.25 12.52
CA GLN A 170 38.03 -56.14 13.43
C GLN A 170 38.61 -54.79 12.94
N GLU A 171 39.79 -54.77 12.29
CA GLU A 171 40.36 -53.54 11.70
C GLU A 171 39.56 -53.09 10.47
N TRP A 172 39.01 -54.00 9.66
CA TRP A 172 38.09 -53.64 8.56
C TRP A 172 36.78 -53.05 9.13
N GLU A 173 36.16 -53.71 10.11
CA GLU A 173 34.93 -53.22 10.74
C GLU A 173 35.10 -51.84 11.39
N THR A 174 36.18 -51.64 12.15
CA THR A 174 36.51 -50.34 12.76
C THR A 174 36.68 -49.26 11.69
N MET A 175 37.36 -49.57 10.59
CA MET A 175 37.57 -48.62 9.49
C MET A 175 36.30 -48.32 8.68
N ALA A 176 35.39 -49.30 8.53
CA ALA A 176 34.07 -49.10 7.95
C ALA A 176 33.17 -48.22 8.84
N LEU A 177 33.28 -48.35 10.17
CA LEU A 177 32.60 -47.50 11.13
C LEU A 177 33.16 -46.06 11.10
N LEU A 178 34.48 -45.90 11.09
CA LEU A 178 35.12 -44.58 10.98
C LEU A 178 34.77 -43.83 9.71
N SER A 179 34.59 -44.53 8.58
CA SER A 179 34.07 -43.89 7.35
C SER A 179 32.66 -43.29 7.56
N LYS A 180 31.79 -43.95 8.33
CA LYS A 180 30.45 -43.45 8.66
C LYS A 180 30.54 -42.22 9.57
N GLU A 181 31.42 -42.21 10.57
CA GLU A 181 31.65 -41.05 11.45
C GLU A 181 32.21 -39.84 10.68
N VAL A 182 33.17 -40.06 9.77
CA VAL A 182 33.67 -39.01 8.87
C VAL A 182 32.54 -38.46 7.99
N SER A 183 31.71 -39.35 7.43
CA SER A 183 30.57 -38.97 6.58
C SER A 183 29.51 -38.16 7.36
N LEU A 184 29.27 -38.51 8.62
CA LEU A 184 28.39 -37.79 9.54
C LEU A 184 28.93 -36.40 9.88
N ALA A 185 30.23 -36.29 10.19
CA ALA A 185 30.90 -35.02 10.47
C ALA A 185 30.81 -34.03 9.30
N ILE A 186 30.99 -34.52 8.06
CA ILE A 186 30.84 -33.70 6.84
C ILE A 186 29.40 -33.17 6.72
N THR A 187 28.40 -34.03 6.95
CA THR A 187 26.97 -33.67 6.89
C THR A 187 26.61 -32.64 7.97
N GLN A 188 27.05 -32.84 9.21
CA GLN A 188 26.86 -31.88 10.31
C GLN A 188 27.49 -30.52 9.98
N SER A 189 28.73 -30.51 9.48
CA SER A 189 29.42 -29.27 9.10
C SER A 189 28.72 -28.50 7.97
N GLN A 190 28.06 -29.19 7.04
CA GLN A 190 27.21 -28.53 6.04
C GLN A 190 25.94 -27.95 6.64
N LEU A 191 25.27 -28.68 7.55
CA LEU A 191 24.05 -28.18 8.19
C LEU A 191 24.33 -26.93 9.03
N SER A 192 25.39 -26.94 9.85
CA SER A 192 25.83 -25.75 10.60
C SER A 192 26.17 -24.57 9.69
N ARG A 193 26.71 -24.82 8.49
CA ARG A 193 26.96 -23.76 7.49
C ARG A 193 25.67 -23.22 6.88
N GLN A 194 24.65 -24.06 6.65
CA GLN A 194 23.35 -23.62 6.15
C GLN A 194 22.62 -22.77 7.20
N VAL A 195 22.59 -23.21 8.46
CA VAL A 195 22.03 -22.43 9.59
C VAL A 195 22.75 -21.09 9.74
N HIS A 196 24.08 -21.06 9.70
CA HIS A 196 24.83 -19.80 9.78
C HIS A 196 24.55 -18.88 8.58
N GLN A 197 24.42 -19.41 7.36
CA GLN A 197 24.03 -18.61 6.19
C GLN A 197 22.60 -18.08 6.25
N GLN A 198 21.70 -18.75 6.96
CA GLN A 198 20.36 -18.24 7.25
C GLN A 198 20.43 -17.09 8.28
N GLN A 199 21.17 -17.25 9.37
CA GLN A 199 21.39 -16.20 10.37
C GLN A 199 21.98 -14.92 9.76
N VAL A 200 22.91 -15.05 8.80
CA VAL A 200 23.46 -13.90 8.05
C VAL A 200 22.41 -13.24 7.15
N GLN A 201 21.48 -14.00 6.55
CA GLN A 201 20.38 -13.44 5.76
C GLN A 201 19.38 -12.69 6.65
N GLU A 202 19.03 -13.23 7.82
CA GLU A 202 18.11 -12.62 8.78
C GLU A 202 18.71 -11.36 9.41
N ALA A 203 19.98 -11.39 9.83
CA ALA A 203 20.68 -10.23 10.37
C ALA A 203 20.90 -9.10 9.35
N LEU A 204 21.07 -9.42 8.05
CA LEU A 204 21.15 -8.41 6.99
C LEU A 204 19.80 -7.70 6.81
N VAL A 205 18.70 -8.45 6.77
CA VAL A 205 17.34 -7.90 6.67
C VAL A 205 17.05 -6.95 7.83
N GLN A 206 17.24 -7.39 9.07
CA GLN A 206 16.99 -6.56 10.26
C GLN A 206 17.84 -5.28 10.28
N ARG A 207 19.10 -5.35 9.84
CA ARG A 207 19.96 -4.16 9.75
C ARG A 207 19.49 -3.17 8.68
N LEU A 208 19.03 -3.66 7.52
CA LEU A 208 18.47 -2.80 6.47
C LEU A 208 17.17 -2.13 6.92
N GLU A 209 16.23 -2.89 7.48
CA GLU A 209 14.97 -2.39 8.04
C GLU A 209 15.23 -1.32 9.13
N THR A 210 16.16 -1.59 10.05
CA THR A 210 16.58 -0.63 11.08
C THR A 210 17.20 0.64 10.48
N THR A 211 18.04 0.51 9.44
CA THR A 211 18.69 1.67 8.79
C THR A 211 17.67 2.57 8.11
N VAL A 212 16.72 1.98 7.37
CA VAL A 212 15.64 2.73 6.70
C VAL A 212 14.73 3.42 7.72
N ALA A 213 14.36 2.72 8.80
CA ALA A 213 13.54 3.29 9.87
C ALA A 213 14.25 4.41 10.68
N GLN A 214 15.57 4.31 10.87
CA GLN A 214 16.36 5.27 11.66
C GLN A 214 16.63 6.58 10.91
N TYR A 215 16.91 6.52 9.60
CA TYR A 215 17.37 7.68 8.83
C TYR A 215 16.33 8.22 7.83
N GLY A 216 15.36 7.41 7.38
CA GLY A 216 14.26 7.84 6.51
C GLY A 216 14.70 8.20 5.09
N ASP A 217 14.02 9.18 4.47
CA ASP A 217 14.43 9.76 3.18
C ASP A 217 15.57 10.78 3.39
N ARG A 218 16.79 10.23 3.55
CA ARG A 218 18.04 10.98 3.69
C ARG A 218 19.14 10.27 2.89
N PRO A 219 20.11 11.00 2.30
CA PRO A 219 21.23 10.39 1.57
C PRO A 219 22.05 9.40 2.41
N GLU A 220 22.19 9.66 3.72
CA GLU A 220 22.90 8.78 4.64
C GLU A 220 22.25 7.39 4.76
N THR A 221 20.93 7.28 4.62
CA THR A 221 20.20 6.00 4.65
C THR A 221 20.74 5.05 3.59
N TRP A 222 20.91 5.55 2.36
CA TRP A 222 21.33 4.76 1.21
C TRP A 222 22.81 4.42 1.25
N GLN A 223 23.64 5.33 1.78
CA GLN A 223 25.04 5.02 2.08
C GLN A 223 25.15 3.90 3.12
N TYR A 224 24.55 4.03 4.31
CA TYR A 224 24.65 3.00 5.36
C TYR A 224 24.04 1.65 4.96
N ALA A 225 22.99 1.65 4.14
CA ALA A 225 22.43 0.44 3.56
C ALA A 225 23.41 -0.24 2.60
N LEU A 226 24.05 0.52 1.69
CA LEU A 226 25.06 0.01 0.77
C LEU A 226 26.27 -0.57 1.51
N GLU A 227 26.79 0.11 2.53
CA GLU A 227 27.90 -0.38 3.36
C GLU A 227 27.54 -1.67 4.09
N THR A 228 26.33 -1.76 4.62
CA THR A 228 25.81 -2.95 5.30
C THR A 228 25.71 -4.15 4.35
N VAL A 229 25.26 -3.95 3.11
CA VAL A 229 25.21 -5.02 2.10
C VAL A 229 26.61 -5.41 1.61
N GLY A 230 27.47 -4.44 1.32
CA GLY A 230 28.84 -4.67 0.85
C GLY A 230 29.67 -5.50 1.85
N GLN A 231 29.55 -5.19 3.14
CA GLN A 231 30.13 -6.00 4.22
C GLN A 231 29.54 -7.43 4.26
N ALA A 232 28.22 -7.57 4.20
CA ALA A 232 27.55 -8.86 4.38
C ALA A 232 27.81 -9.86 3.24
N VAL A 233 28.00 -9.39 2.00
CA VAL A 233 28.27 -10.24 0.81
C VAL A 233 29.78 -10.45 0.57
N GLU A 234 30.65 -9.97 1.46
CA GLU A 234 32.11 -9.96 1.29
C GLU A 234 32.53 -9.38 -0.09
N ALA A 235 32.03 -8.18 -0.41
CA ALA A 235 32.44 -7.42 -1.58
C ALA A 235 33.68 -6.57 -1.27
N ASP A 236 34.56 -6.35 -2.25
CA ASP A 236 35.72 -5.46 -2.13
C ASP A 236 35.36 -3.99 -2.44
N GLY A 237 34.17 -3.74 -2.97
CA GLY A 237 33.57 -2.42 -3.21
C GLY A 237 32.12 -2.57 -3.70
N ALA A 238 31.33 -1.50 -3.66
CA ALA A 238 29.93 -1.53 -4.09
C ALA A 238 29.41 -0.17 -4.59
N VAL A 239 28.39 -0.20 -5.45
CA VAL A 239 27.62 0.97 -5.92
C VAL A 239 26.12 0.65 -5.80
N LEU A 240 25.33 1.62 -5.31
CA LEU A 240 23.87 1.61 -5.37
C LEU A 240 23.44 2.77 -6.27
N TYR A 241 22.85 2.45 -7.41
CA TYR A 241 22.21 3.42 -8.30
C TYR A 241 20.69 3.43 -8.03
N ILE A 242 20.11 4.62 -7.92
CA ILE A 242 18.69 4.89 -7.74
C ILE A 242 18.24 5.74 -8.94
N ALA A 243 17.24 5.27 -9.66
CA ALA A 243 16.74 5.91 -10.88
C ALA A 243 16.01 7.23 -10.59
N PRO A 244 15.84 8.11 -11.59
CA PRO A 244 14.92 9.24 -11.49
C PRO A 244 13.51 8.78 -11.13
N ASP A 245 12.84 9.52 -10.24
CA ASP A 245 11.45 9.26 -9.86
C ASP A 245 10.46 10.07 -10.72
N LEU A 246 9.16 9.76 -10.60
CA LEU A 246 8.09 10.48 -11.30
C LEU A 246 7.90 11.93 -10.82
N THR A 247 8.68 12.38 -9.83
CA THR A 247 8.60 13.71 -9.21
C THR A 247 9.65 14.68 -9.78
N GLY A 248 10.42 14.22 -10.78
CA GLY A 248 11.48 14.99 -11.43
C GLY A 248 12.82 14.95 -10.68
N SER A 249 12.97 14.11 -9.65
CA SER A 249 14.27 13.92 -8.99
C SER A 249 15.30 13.39 -9.99
N VAL A 250 16.50 13.99 -9.99
CA VAL A 250 17.65 13.45 -10.73
C VAL A 250 18.04 12.07 -10.19
N ALA A 251 18.69 11.27 -11.04
CA ALA A 251 19.30 10.00 -10.63
C ALA A 251 20.27 10.23 -9.47
N GLN A 252 20.35 9.26 -8.55
CA GLN A 252 21.24 9.29 -7.40
C GLN A 252 22.09 8.04 -7.37
N HIS A 253 23.37 8.17 -7.00
CA HIS A 253 24.24 7.02 -6.78
C HIS A 253 25.06 7.16 -5.50
N TYR A 254 25.24 6.03 -4.84
CA TYR A 254 25.97 5.87 -3.58
C TYR A 254 27.09 4.86 -3.82
N GLN A 255 28.24 5.04 -3.17
CA GLN A 255 29.42 4.20 -3.43
C GLN A 255 30.19 3.86 -2.14
N TRP A 256 30.71 2.64 -2.08
CA TRP A 256 31.46 2.12 -0.94
C TRP A 256 32.77 1.48 -1.38
N ASN A 257 33.86 1.89 -0.71
CA ASN A 257 35.24 1.42 -0.91
C ASN A 257 35.77 1.55 -2.36
N LEU A 258 35.39 2.63 -3.04
CA LEU A 258 35.83 3.00 -4.39
C LEU A 258 36.54 4.37 -4.35
N ARG A 259 37.62 4.55 -5.14
CA ARG A 259 38.45 5.78 -5.12
C ARG A 259 38.13 6.81 -6.20
N PHE A 260 37.17 6.53 -7.06
CA PHE A 260 36.76 7.37 -8.18
C PHE A 260 35.25 7.30 -8.33
N ASP A 261 34.65 8.39 -8.83
CA ASP A 261 33.21 8.50 -9.02
C ASP A 261 32.74 7.71 -10.26
N TRP A 262 31.62 7.00 -10.12
CA TRP A 262 30.99 6.18 -11.16
C TRP A 262 29.86 6.89 -11.92
N GLY A 263 29.32 8.00 -11.40
CA GLY A 263 28.07 8.62 -11.88
C GLY A 263 27.98 8.75 -13.41
N ASN A 264 29.01 9.34 -14.03
CA ASN A 264 29.06 9.57 -15.48
C ASN A 264 28.99 8.29 -16.35
N TRP A 265 29.29 7.09 -15.83
CA TRP A 265 29.19 5.85 -16.60
C TRP A 265 27.88 5.11 -16.36
N LEU A 266 27.27 5.26 -15.18
CA LEU A 266 25.97 4.66 -14.85
C LEU A 266 24.87 5.14 -15.80
N GLU A 267 25.00 6.35 -16.36
CA GLU A 267 24.12 6.91 -17.40
C GLU A 267 24.43 6.45 -18.84
N THR A 268 25.50 5.69 -19.08
CA THR A 268 25.78 5.16 -20.43
C THR A 268 24.85 4.00 -20.79
N SER A 269 24.56 3.83 -22.08
CA SER A 269 23.64 2.80 -22.58
C SER A 269 23.99 1.39 -22.10
N LEU A 270 25.28 1.06 -22.05
CA LEU A 270 25.79 -0.21 -21.55
C LEU A 270 25.38 -0.46 -20.10
N TRP A 271 25.70 0.47 -19.19
CA TRP A 271 25.39 0.30 -17.78
C TRP A 271 23.88 0.37 -17.52
N GLN A 272 23.13 1.20 -18.25
CA GLN A 272 21.66 1.20 -18.19
C GLN A 272 21.04 -0.14 -18.65
N GLU A 273 21.56 -0.80 -19.69
CA GLU A 273 21.12 -2.14 -20.09
C GLU A 273 21.39 -3.17 -18.98
N LEU A 274 22.63 -3.23 -18.51
CA LEU A 274 23.09 -4.18 -17.49
C LEU A 274 22.34 -4.01 -16.16
N MET A 275 22.15 -2.76 -15.70
CA MET A 275 21.44 -2.44 -14.46
C MET A 275 19.94 -2.74 -14.51
N ARG A 276 19.33 -2.74 -15.71
CA ARG A 276 17.92 -3.12 -15.93
C ARG A 276 17.74 -4.63 -16.08
N GLY A 277 18.82 -5.39 -16.23
CA GLY A 277 18.78 -6.85 -16.36
C GLY A 277 18.20 -7.35 -17.69
N GLN A 278 18.12 -6.51 -18.71
CA GLN A 278 17.65 -6.88 -20.05
C GLN A 278 18.85 -7.30 -20.92
N PRO A 279 19.11 -8.60 -21.17
CA PRO A 279 20.20 -8.99 -22.05
C PRO A 279 19.88 -8.61 -23.51
N SER A 280 20.76 -7.83 -24.14
CA SER A 280 20.73 -7.62 -25.59
C SER A 280 20.64 -8.95 -26.36
N ALA A 281 19.72 -9.02 -27.34
CA ALA A 281 19.33 -10.23 -28.05
C ALA A 281 20.36 -10.74 -29.09
N ALA A 282 21.66 -10.62 -28.77
CA ALA A 282 22.78 -10.80 -29.69
C ALA A 282 23.89 -11.75 -29.19
N MET A 283 23.78 -12.34 -28.00
CA MET A 283 24.83 -13.19 -27.39
C MET A 283 24.44 -14.66 -27.16
N GLU A 284 23.82 -15.32 -28.15
CA GLU A 284 23.82 -16.80 -28.25
C GLU A 284 24.21 -17.30 -29.66
N PRO A 285 25.40 -17.89 -29.84
CA PRO A 285 25.75 -18.62 -31.04
C PRO A 285 25.51 -20.14 -30.90
N MET A 286 24.36 -20.60 -31.41
CA MET A 286 24.10 -21.94 -31.97
C MET A 286 24.37 -23.23 -31.14
N ALA A 287 23.32 -24.01 -30.87
CA ALA A 287 23.22 -25.41 -31.34
C ALA A 287 21.81 -26.07 -31.15
N ALA A 288 21.04 -26.21 -32.24
CA ALA A 288 19.76 -26.96 -32.35
C ALA A 288 18.58 -26.42 -31.47
N VAL A 289 17.30 -26.56 -31.83
CA VAL A 289 16.59 -27.48 -32.75
C VAL A 289 15.76 -26.69 -33.80
N GLN A 290 15.33 -27.36 -34.87
CA GLN A 290 14.73 -26.76 -36.07
C GLN A 290 13.19 -26.72 -36.09
N SER A 291 12.63 -25.69 -36.76
CA SER A 291 11.25 -25.61 -37.32
C SER A 291 10.08 -25.56 -36.32
N THR A 292 8.93 -24.94 -36.60
CA THR A 292 8.37 -24.38 -37.86
C THR A 292 7.89 -22.93 -37.71
N TRP A 293 7.88 -22.16 -38.81
CA TRP A 293 7.34 -20.79 -38.87
C TRP A 293 5.90 -20.79 -39.42
N GLU A 294 4.95 -20.09 -38.76
CA GLU A 294 3.83 -19.47 -39.50
C GLU A 294 3.19 -18.25 -38.77
N LYS A 295 3.22 -17.11 -39.47
CA LYS A 295 2.57 -15.77 -39.33
C LYS A 295 1.87 -15.34 -38.01
N PRO A 296 2.10 -14.08 -37.55
CA PRO A 296 1.48 -13.54 -36.34
C PRO A 296 -0.02 -13.20 -36.51
N ARG A 297 -0.75 -13.18 -35.39
CA ARG A 297 -2.11 -12.62 -35.24
C ARG A 297 -2.10 -11.52 -34.14
N PRO A 298 -3.05 -10.56 -34.16
CA PRO A 298 -2.98 -9.35 -33.33
C PRO A 298 -3.34 -9.56 -31.85
N PHE A 299 -3.07 -8.53 -31.06
CA PHE A 299 -3.21 -8.45 -29.59
C PHE A 299 -4.58 -8.87 -29.05
N THR A 300 -4.66 -10.05 -28.43
CA THR A 300 -5.54 -10.38 -27.29
C THR A 300 -4.88 -11.52 -26.48
N SER A 301 -5.13 -11.55 -25.17
CA SER A 301 -4.57 -12.52 -24.19
C SER A 301 -3.04 -12.70 -24.20
N VAL A 302 -2.34 -11.85 -23.43
CA VAL A 302 -1.02 -12.21 -22.89
C VAL A 302 -1.25 -12.97 -21.58
N ALA A 303 -0.88 -14.24 -21.53
CA ALA A 303 -0.83 -14.99 -20.27
C ALA A 303 0.29 -14.43 -19.37
N PRO A 304 0.14 -14.44 -18.04
CA PRO A 304 1.15 -13.90 -17.15
C PRO A 304 2.47 -14.64 -17.30
N LEU A 305 3.52 -13.92 -17.70
CA LEU A 305 4.89 -14.38 -17.59
C LEU A 305 5.25 -14.58 -16.11
N PRO A 306 6.04 -15.60 -15.75
CA PRO A 306 6.48 -15.78 -14.37
C PRO A 306 7.37 -14.60 -13.93
N PRO A 307 7.35 -14.24 -12.62
CA PRO A 307 8.08 -13.06 -12.11
C PRO A 307 9.60 -13.25 -12.18
N THR A 308 10.20 -12.77 -13.27
CA THR A 308 11.58 -13.03 -13.67
C THR A 308 12.36 -11.74 -13.90
N ASN A 309 12.46 -10.87 -12.88
CA ASN A 309 13.19 -9.59 -12.98
C ASN A 309 14.17 -9.25 -11.82
N CYS A 310 14.34 -10.13 -10.82
CA CYS A 310 15.17 -9.87 -9.62
C CYS A 310 16.39 -10.81 -9.52
N VAL A 311 17.01 -11.21 -10.64
CA VAL A 311 18.07 -12.25 -10.66
C VAL A 311 19.47 -11.61 -10.68
N PRO A 312 20.34 -11.89 -9.68
CA PRO A 312 21.73 -11.43 -9.67
C PRO A 312 22.58 -12.00 -10.81
N HIS A 313 23.00 -11.14 -11.74
CA HIS A 313 23.85 -11.49 -12.86
C HIS A 313 25.31 -11.13 -12.58
N GLY A 314 26.18 -12.14 -12.68
CA GLY A 314 27.61 -12.00 -12.44
C GLY A 314 28.37 -11.87 -13.74
N TYR A 315 29.25 -10.86 -13.83
CA TYR A 315 30.09 -10.58 -14.99
C TYR A 315 31.56 -10.48 -14.57
N THR A 316 32.48 -10.91 -15.42
CA THR A 316 33.92 -10.63 -15.28
C THR A 316 34.32 -9.42 -16.12
N LEU A 317 35.43 -8.76 -15.78
CA LEU A 317 35.90 -7.60 -16.56
C LEU A 317 36.11 -7.96 -18.03
N GLY A 318 36.73 -9.11 -18.31
CA GLY A 318 36.96 -9.60 -19.67
C GLY A 318 35.69 -9.96 -20.46
N GLU A 319 34.54 -10.19 -19.81
CA GLU A 319 33.25 -10.36 -20.50
C GLU A 319 32.63 -9.01 -20.85
N LEU A 320 32.80 -7.99 -20.00
CA LEU A 320 32.36 -6.61 -20.28
C LEU A 320 33.21 -5.96 -21.38
N GLU A 321 34.54 -6.17 -21.35
CA GLU A 321 35.48 -5.71 -22.38
C GLU A 321 35.25 -6.32 -23.78
N GLN A 322 34.50 -7.42 -23.88
CA GLN A 322 34.12 -8.06 -25.15
C GLN A 322 32.86 -7.47 -25.79
N ARG A 323 32.11 -6.61 -25.09
CA ARG A 323 30.90 -5.98 -25.64
C ARG A 323 31.25 -4.85 -26.61
N SER A 324 30.52 -4.77 -27.72
CA SER A 324 30.73 -3.77 -28.78
C SER A 324 30.44 -2.32 -28.36
N ASP A 325 29.70 -2.13 -27.27
CA ASP A 325 29.37 -0.86 -26.63
C ASP A 325 30.21 -0.56 -25.38
N TRP A 326 31.29 -1.33 -25.14
CA TRP A 326 32.25 -1.05 -24.07
C TRP A 326 33.05 0.22 -24.33
N ILE A 327 32.83 1.23 -23.49
CA ILE A 327 33.67 2.43 -23.42
C ILE A 327 34.66 2.24 -22.26
N ALA A 328 35.95 2.27 -22.58
CA ALA A 328 37.00 1.99 -21.61
C ALA A 328 37.03 3.02 -20.45
N PRO A 329 37.06 2.56 -19.19
CA PRO A 329 37.37 3.39 -18.02
C PRO A 329 38.68 4.19 -18.18
N PRO A 330 38.78 5.43 -17.68
CA PRO A 330 40.03 6.20 -17.66
C PRO A 330 41.01 5.62 -16.62
N GLU A 331 41.70 4.53 -16.98
CA GLU A 331 42.78 3.80 -16.26
C GLU A 331 42.43 3.24 -14.85
N SER A 332 41.36 3.69 -14.21
CA SER A 332 41.08 3.50 -12.78
C SER A 332 40.61 2.09 -12.39
N LEU A 333 39.68 1.49 -13.16
CA LEU A 333 39.13 0.16 -12.86
C LEU A 333 40.23 -0.91 -12.86
N SER A 334 41.14 -0.83 -13.83
CA SER A 334 42.37 -1.63 -13.92
C SER A 334 43.33 -1.38 -12.76
N ALA A 335 43.53 -0.11 -12.36
CA ALA A 335 44.45 0.25 -11.27
C ALA A 335 43.98 -0.29 -9.90
N GLU A 336 42.66 -0.44 -9.69
CA GLU A 336 42.08 -1.02 -8.47
C GLU A 336 42.01 -2.56 -8.47
N ASN A 337 42.39 -3.24 -9.56
CA ASN A 337 42.35 -4.69 -9.75
C ASN A 337 40.95 -5.34 -9.57
N PHE A 338 39.86 -4.60 -9.78
CA PHE A 338 38.51 -5.19 -9.83
C PHE A 338 38.37 -6.07 -11.08
N GLN A 339 37.87 -7.29 -10.92
CA GLN A 339 37.82 -8.31 -11.99
C GLN A 339 36.46 -9.03 -12.09
N SER A 340 35.59 -8.86 -11.09
CA SER A 340 34.33 -9.58 -10.96
C SER A 340 33.26 -8.66 -10.39
N PHE A 341 32.09 -8.65 -11.04
CA PHE A 341 30.95 -7.78 -10.77
C PHE A 341 29.70 -8.65 -10.53
N LEU A 342 28.81 -8.23 -9.64
CA LEU A 342 27.48 -8.81 -9.47
C LEU A 342 26.46 -7.67 -9.54
N ILE A 343 25.69 -7.64 -10.62
CA ILE A 343 24.68 -6.63 -10.89
C ILE A 343 23.32 -7.22 -10.53
N VAL A 344 22.56 -6.49 -9.71
CA VAL A 344 21.26 -6.91 -9.20
C VAL A 344 20.25 -5.77 -9.43
N PRO A 345 19.34 -5.91 -10.41
CA PRO A 345 18.27 -4.94 -10.62
C PRO A 345 17.38 -4.81 -9.39
N LEU A 346 17.08 -3.57 -8.99
CA LEU A 346 16.07 -3.27 -7.99
C LEU A 346 14.74 -3.14 -8.72
N ALA A 347 14.04 -4.27 -8.88
CA ALA A 347 12.82 -4.34 -9.66
C ALA A 347 11.83 -5.39 -9.13
N ALA A 348 10.54 -5.16 -9.33
CA ALA A 348 9.46 -6.15 -9.23
C ALA A 348 8.37 -5.84 -10.27
N ASP A 349 7.70 -6.86 -10.80
CA ASP A 349 6.54 -6.74 -11.71
C ASP A 349 6.70 -5.71 -12.85
N GLN A 350 7.90 -5.72 -13.45
CA GLN A 350 8.39 -4.83 -14.52
C GLN A 350 8.66 -3.37 -14.12
N GLN A 351 8.38 -2.94 -12.90
CA GLN A 351 8.89 -1.67 -12.37
C GLN A 351 10.35 -1.81 -11.91
N TRP A 352 11.20 -0.88 -12.33
CA TRP A 352 12.63 -0.81 -11.99
C TRP A 352 12.93 0.55 -11.38
N VAL A 353 13.52 0.56 -10.18
CA VAL A 353 13.83 1.79 -9.43
C VAL A 353 15.34 2.03 -9.24
N GLY A 354 16.19 1.11 -9.70
CA GLY A 354 17.64 1.22 -9.55
C GLY A 354 18.38 -0.11 -9.70
N SER A 355 19.66 -0.14 -9.30
CA SER A 355 20.48 -1.35 -9.32
C SER A 355 21.54 -1.33 -8.21
N LEU A 356 21.79 -2.50 -7.63
CA LEU A 356 22.93 -2.76 -6.77
C LEU A 356 24.06 -3.40 -7.60
N ILE A 357 25.27 -2.86 -7.54
CA ILE A 357 26.46 -3.40 -8.18
C ILE A 357 27.48 -3.73 -7.08
N LEU A 358 27.84 -5.00 -6.93
CA LEU A 358 28.89 -5.45 -6.00
C LEU A 358 30.15 -5.83 -6.78
N LEU A 359 31.32 -5.46 -6.28
CA LEU A 359 32.60 -5.63 -6.95
C LEU A 359 33.56 -6.50 -6.14
N ARG A 360 34.42 -7.26 -6.81
CA ARG A 360 35.51 -8.03 -6.21
C ARG A 360 36.82 -7.93 -6.98
N LYS A 361 37.93 -7.94 -6.22
CA LYS A 361 39.30 -7.78 -6.71
C LYS A 361 39.95 -9.15 -6.99
N GLU A 362 40.94 -9.17 -7.87
CA GLU A 362 41.69 -10.39 -8.20
C GLU A 362 42.29 -11.04 -6.94
N LYS A 363 42.10 -12.35 -6.75
CA LYS A 363 42.65 -13.10 -5.61
C LYS A 363 43.73 -14.07 -6.09
N SER A 364 44.94 -13.94 -5.54
CA SER A 364 46.04 -14.89 -5.79
C SER A 364 45.93 -16.09 -4.85
N LEU A 365 45.76 -17.29 -5.40
CA LEU A 365 45.71 -18.55 -4.66
C LEU A 365 47.03 -19.32 -4.83
N VAL A 366 47.65 -19.70 -3.71
CA VAL A 366 48.84 -20.55 -3.69
C VAL A 366 48.45 -22.01 -3.46
N LYS A 367 48.57 -22.84 -4.50
CA LYS A 367 48.36 -24.30 -4.40
C LYS A 367 49.69 -25.01 -4.19
N HIS A 368 49.72 -25.93 -3.24
CA HIS A 368 50.86 -26.81 -3.00
C HIS A 368 50.53 -28.20 -3.52
N TRP A 369 51.22 -28.68 -4.55
CA TRP A 369 51.06 -30.01 -5.13
C TRP A 369 52.06 -31.01 -4.52
N ALA A 370 51.63 -32.26 -4.33
CA ALA A 370 52.52 -33.35 -3.92
C ALA A 370 53.32 -33.87 -5.12
N GLY A 371 54.36 -33.15 -5.54
CA GLY A 371 55.20 -33.41 -6.70
C GLY A 371 54.83 -32.55 -7.91
N LYS A 372 55.84 -32.04 -8.62
CA LYS A 372 55.67 -31.22 -9.83
C LYS A 372 55.14 -32.02 -11.01
N ARG A 373 54.12 -31.51 -11.72
CA ARG A 373 53.61 -32.10 -12.97
C ARG A 373 54.67 -32.03 -14.07
N GLY A 374 55.09 -33.19 -14.59
CA GLY A 374 55.95 -33.32 -15.77
C GLY A 374 55.16 -33.78 -16.99
N ILE A 375 55.26 -33.06 -18.10
CA ILE A 375 54.51 -33.37 -19.34
C ILE A 375 55.37 -34.29 -20.24
N ASP A 376 55.34 -35.61 -20.01
CA ASP A 376 55.75 -36.59 -21.03
C ASP A 376 54.53 -37.32 -21.57
N ARG A 377 54.13 -37.00 -22.81
CA ARG A 377 52.94 -37.56 -23.49
C ARG A 377 53.08 -39.03 -23.92
N ARG A 378 54.04 -39.79 -23.36
CA ARG A 378 54.44 -41.12 -23.85
C ARG A 378 54.45 -42.23 -22.79
N ASN A 379 54.37 -41.92 -21.49
CA ASN A 379 54.57 -42.91 -20.44
C ASN A 379 53.40 -42.99 -19.45
N ILE A 380 52.86 -44.20 -19.31
CA ILE A 380 51.89 -44.58 -18.26
C ILE A 380 52.71 -44.98 -17.02
N LEU A 381 53.37 -44.00 -16.40
CA LEU A 381 54.23 -44.18 -15.23
C LEU A 381 53.93 -43.14 -14.15
N PRO A 382 53.94 -43.51 -12.86
CA PRO A 382 53.72 -42.57 -11.77
C PRO A 382 54.94 -41.68 -11.56
N ARG A 383 54.73 -40.49 -11.00
CA ARG A 383 55.82 -39.57 -10.66
C ARG A 383 56.71 -40.13 -9.55
N LEU A 384 58.01 -39.85 -9.66
CA LEU A 384 59.05 -40.38 -8.77
C LEU A 384 59.30 -39.53 -7.50
N SER A 385 58.73 -38.32 -7.42
CA SER A 385 58.80 -37.45 -6.22
C SER A 385 57.41 -36.91 -5.86
N PHE A 386 57.19 -36.76 -4.56
CA PHE A 386 56.00 -36.17 -3.94
C PHE A 386 56.35 -34.92 -3.11
N GLU A 387 57.55 -34.35 -3.31
CA GLU A 387 57.96 -33.09 -2.68
C GLU A 387 57.00 -31.95 -3.03
N ALA A 388 56.75 -31.05 -2.08
CA ALA A 388 55.82 -29.96 -2.26
C ALA A 388 56.28 -29.02 -3.38
N TRP A 389 55.46 -28.86 -4.42
CA TRP A 389 55.67 -27.90 -5.50
C TRP A 389 54.59 -26.81 -5.44
N GLU A 390 55.02 -25.55 -5.40
CA GLU A 390 54.14 -24.39 -5.30
C GLU A 390 53.70 -23.90 -6.69
N GLU A 391 52.41 -23.62 -6.84
CA GLU A 391 51.79 -22.99 -8.00
C GLU A 391 50.93 -21.79 -7.56
N THR A 392 51.34 -20.58 -7.94
CA THR A 392 50.55 -19.36 -7.74
C THR A 392 49.57 -19.17 -8.90
N GLN A 393 48.27 -19.30 -8.63
CA GLN A 393 47.21 -19.06 -9.60
C GLN A 393 46.49 -17.74 -9.29
N LYS A 394 46.54 -16.78 -10.22
CA LYS A 394 45.65 -15.62 -10.22
C LYS A 394 44.23 -16.09 -10.51
N LEU A 395 43.25 -15.71 -9.68
CA LEU A 395 41.85 -16.09 -9.83
C LEU A 395 40.95 -14.85 -9.86
N VAL A 396 40.05 -14.83 -10.85
CA VAL A 396 38.86 -13.98 -10.82
C VAL A 396 37.86 -14.61 -9.85
N PRO A 397 37.48 -13.94 -8.74
CA PRO A 397 36.60 -14.53 -7.73
C PRO A 397 35.15 -14.62 -8.20
N THR A 398 34.63 -15.84 -8.29
CA THR A 398 33.24 -16.12 -8.69
C THR A 398 32.25 -15.86 -7.54
N TRP A 399 31.15 -15.17 -7.82
CA TRP A 399 30.03 -15.02 -6.87
C TRP A 399 29.28 -16.34 -6.69
N ASN A 400 29.35 -16.89 -5.47
CA ASN A 400 28.78 -18.18 -5.10
C ASN A 400 27.26 -18.10 -4.85
N ARG A 401 26.57 -19.25 -4.80
CA ARG A 401 25.09 -19.31 -4.70
C ARG A 401 24.54 -18.62 -3.44
N SER A 402 25.25 -18.68 -2.32
CA SER A 402 24.83 -18.07 -1.06
C SER A 402 25.04 -16.55 -1.06
N GLU A 403 26.14 -16.08 -1.66
CA GLU A 403 26.41 -14.65 -1.89
C GLU A 403 25.36 -14.03 -2.81
N ARG A 404 25.06 -14.68 -3.95
CA ARG A 404 24.00 -14.23 -4.87
C ARG A 404 22.64 -14.19 -4.18
N LYS A 405 22.28 -15.22 -3.39
CA LYS A 405 21.02 -15.20 -2.62
C LYS A 405 20.99 -14.06 -1.59
N LEU A 406 22.11 -13.75 -0.94
CA LEU A 406 22.20 -12.65 0.03
C LEU A 406 22.05 -11.29 -0.64
N ALA A 407 22.72 -11.07 -1.79
CA ALA A 407 22.54 -9.88 -2.61
C ALA A 407 21.11 -9.74 -3.19
N GLN A 408 20.46 -10.86 -3.51
CA GLN A 408 19.04 -10.88 -3.92
C GLN A 408 18.11 -10.44 -2.78
N VAL A 409 18.31 -10.97 -1.57
CA VAL A 409 17.54 -10.56 -0.37
C VAL A 409 17.73 -9.07 -0.08
N ALA A 410 18.96 -8.56 -0.22
CA ALA A 410 19.25 -7.14 -0.13
C ALA A 410 18.51 -6.32 -1.21
N SER A 411 18.49 -6.77 -2.47
CA SER A 411 17.80 -6.05 -3.55
C SER A 411 16.29 -5.93 -3.33
N THR A 412 15.64 -6.95 -2.76
CA THR A 412 14.20 -6.89 -2.45
C THR A 412 13.92 -5.84 -1.37
N GLN A 413 14.72 -5.80 -0.29
CA GLN A 413 14.56 -4.81 0.78
C GLN A 413 14.85 -3.38 0.32
N LEU A 414 15.91 -3.19 -0.49
CA LEU A 414 16.21 -1.89 -1.10
C LEU A 414 15.10 -1.44 -2.06
N TYR A 415 14.59 -2.32 -2.92
CA TYR A 415 13.47 -2.04 -3.83
C TYR A 415 12.24 -1.54 -3.07
N MET A 416 11.83 -2.25 -2.02
CA MET A 416 10.65 -1.89 -1.21
C MET A 416 10.82 -0.50 -0.57
N ALA A 417 11.97 -0.25 0.06
CA ALA A 417 12.25 1.01 0.74
C ALA A 417 12.33 2.21 -0.23
N ILE A 418 12.97 2.06 -1.39
CA ILE A 418 13.05 3.11 -2.42
C ILE A 418 11.65 3.41 -2.99
N THR A 419 10.89 2.37 -3.31
CA THR A 419 9.53 2.52 -3.87
C THR A 419 8.60 3.24 -2.90
N GLN A 420 8.69 2.92 -1.59
CA GLN A 420 7.93 3.63 -0.54
C GLN A 420 8.28 5.12 -0.49
N GLN A 421 9.56 5.50 -0.63
CA GLN A 421 9.96 6.91 -0.69
C GLN A 421 9.46 7.61 -1.95
N PHE A 422 9.56 6.98 -3.13
CA PHE A 422 9.05 7.54 -4.39
C PHE A 422 7.54 7.81 -4.33
N VAL A 423 6.75 6.87 -3.81
CA VAL A 423 5.30 7.06 -3.60
C VAL A 423 5.03 8.19 -2.61
N THR A 424 5.78 8.26 -1.51
CA THR A 424 5.64 9.34 -0.50
C THR A 424 5.93 10.72 -1.10
N ARG A 425 7.01 10.85 -1.91
CA ARG A 425 7.34 12.10 -2.63
C ARG A 425 6.27 12.47 -3.66
N LEU A 426 5.75 11.51 -4.42
CA LEU A 426 4.74 11.74 -5.44
C LEU A 426 3.44 12.30 -4.84
N ILE A 427 2.95 11.66 -3.78
CA ILE A 427 1.78 12.14 -3.01
C ILE A 427 2.06 13.53 -2.46
N THR A 428 3.26 13.77 -1.93
CA THR A 428 3.65 15.08 -1.38
C THR A 428 3.66 16.17 -2.47
N GLN A 429 4.22 15.93 -3.66
CA GLN A 429 4.19 16.93 -4.73
C GLN A 429 2.78 17.19 -5.26
N GLN A 430 2.02 16.15 -5.59
CA GLN A 430 0.67 16.27 -6.18
C GLN A 430 -0.32 16.98 -5.24
N THR A 431 -0.08 16.94 -3.92
CA THR A 431 -0.91 17.64 -2.93
C THR A 431 -0.42 19.05 -2.59
N ALA A 432 0.75 19.49 -3.07
CA ALA A 432 1.45 20.67 -2.55
C ALA A 432 1.72 21.81 -3.57
N TYR A 433 1.63 21.56 -4.88
CA TYR A 433 1.80 22.58 -5.92
C TYR A 433 0.53 22.74 -6.79
N ASP A 434 0.34 23.92 -7.36
CA ASP A 434 -0.71 24.18 -8.35
C ASP A 434 -0.25 23.71 -9.75
N PRO A 435 -1.00 22.82 -10.43
CA PRO A 435 -0.54 22.24 -11.69
C PRO A 435 -0.48 23.23 -12.86
N LEU A 436 -1.23 24.33 -12.82
CA LEU A 436 -1.25 25.33 -13.89
C LEU A 436 -0.06 26.29 -13.82
N THR A 437 0.18 26.90 -12.67
CA THR A 437 1.20 27.93 -12.46
C THR A 437 2.53 27.39 -11.92
N GLN A 438 2.57 26.11 -11.50
CA GLN A 438 3.71 25.47 -10.82
C GLN A 438 4.13 26.18 -9.51
N LEU A 439 3.29 27.10 -9.01
CA LEU A 439 3.49 27.75 -7.73
C LEU A 439 3.09 26.81 -6.57
N PRO A 440 3.67 27.00 -5.38
CA PRO A 440 3.14 26.45 -4.13
C PRO A 440 1.63 26.66 -4.00
N ASN A 441 0.89 25.64 -3.57
CA ASN A 441 -0.54 25.77 -3.27
C ASN A 441 -0.78 26.16 -1.80
N TRP A 442 -2.05 26.20 -1.39
CA TRP A 442 -2.45 26.60 -0.04
C TRP A 442 -1.80 25.77 1.09
N ILE A 443 -1.48 24.48 0.87
CA ILE A 443 -0.89 23.60 1.88
C ILE A 443 0.56 24.00 2.17
N ILE A 444 1.38 24.25 1.13
CA ILE A 444 2.73 24.79 1.33
C ILE A 444 2.64 26.19 1.95
N PHE A 445 1.77 27.06 1.42
CA PHE A 445 1.64 28.43 1.92
C PHE A 445 1.33 28.48 3.42
N ASN A 446 0.30 27.74 3.86
CA ASN A 446 -0.12 27.70 5.26
C ASN A 446 0.98 27.13 6.16
N ARG A 447 1.69 26.09 5.70
CA ARG A 447 2.84 25.51 6.42
C ARG A 447 4.00 26.49 6.55
N GLN A 448 4.35 27.21 5.49
CA GLN A 448 5.43 28.19 5.49
C GLN A 448 5.08 29.44 6.30
N LEU A 449 3.84 29.91 6.24
CA LEU A 449 3.33 30.99 7.10
C LEU A 449 3.39 30.57 8.58
N THR A 450 3.01 29.33 8.91
CA THR A 450 3.11 28.80 10.28
C THR A 450 4.56 28.76 10.78
N LEU A 451 5.53 28.38 9.93
CA LEU A 451 6.96 28.42 10.28
C LEU A 451 7.47 29.87 10.42
N ALA A 452 7.13 30.75 9.49
CA ALA A 452 7.51 32.16 9.53
C ALA A 452 7.00 32.88 10.79
N LEU A 453 5.81 32.52 11.29
CA LEU A 453 5.28 33.04 12.55
C LEU A 453 6.09 32.60 13.77
N LEU A 454 6.59 31.36 13.79
CA LEU A 454 7.47 30.86 14.84
C LEU A 454 8.83 31.58 14.80
N ASP A 455 9.43 31.72 13.62
CA ASP A 455 10.71 32.44 13.46
C ASP A 455 10.58 33.92 13.83
N ALA A 456 9.47 34.58 13.45
CA ALA A 456 9.17 35.96 13.80
C ALA A 456 9.09 36.20 15.32
N LEU A 457 8.48 35.27 16.07
CA LEU A 457 8.42 35.30 17.54
C LEU A 457 9.80 35.21 18.20
N TYR A 458 10.77 34.55 17.56
CA TYR A 458 12.15 34.45 18.07
C TYR A 458 13.06 35.59 17.61
N GLU A 459 12.93 36.08 16.37
CA GLU A 459 13.79 37.12 15.81
C GLU A 459 13.29 38.56 16.07
N GLY A 460 12.04 38.74 16.50
CA GLY A 460 11.44 40.06 16.76
C GLY A 460 11.16 40.86 15.47
N LYS A 461 10.82 40.17 14.39
CA LYS A 461 10.54 40.72 13.05
C LYS A 461 9.09 40.47 12.64
N MET A 462 8.59 41.21 11.66
CA MET A 462 7.23 41.05 11.18
C MET A 462 7.12 40.03 10.03
N VAL A 463 5.92 39.46 9.90
CA VAL A 463 5.48 38.64 8.76
C VAL A 463 4.39 39.39 8.01
N GLY A 464 4.47 39.45 6.69
CA GLY A 464 3.44 40.05 5.82
C GLY A 464 2.71 38.98 5.01
N VAL A 465 1.37 39.04 5.02
CA VAL A 465 0.50 38.20 4.20
C VAL A 465 -0.29 39.11 3.26
N LEU A 466 -0.09 38.93 1.96
CA LEU A 466 -0.84 39.63 0.91
C LEU A 466 -1.72 38.62 0.16
N VAL A 467 -2.99 38.99 -0.04
CA VAL A 467 -3.94 38.28 -0.90
C VAL A 467 -4.24 39.18 -2.10
N ILE A 468 -3.90 38.73 -3.29
CA ILE A 468 -4.05 39.44 -4.56
C ILE A 468 -5.15 38.74 -5.37
N ALA A 469 -6.11 39.50 -5.92
CA ALA A 469 -7.04 38.97 -6.90
C ALA A 469 -7.20 39.93 -8.09
N MET A 470 -7.18 39.38 -9.30
CA MET A 470 -7.25 40.16 -10.52
C MET A 470 -8.66 40.75 -10.74
N ASP A 471 -8.72 42.01 -11.12
CA ASP A 471 -9.99 42.66 -11.38
C ASP A 471 -10.50 42.28 -12.76
N ARG A 472 -11.74 41.76 -12.81
CA ARG A 472 -12.45 41.44 -14.06
C ARG A 472 -11.80 40.30 -14.87
N PHE A 473 -10.90 39.49 -14.30
CA PHE A 473 -10.29 38.34 -15.00
C PHE A 473 -11.32 37.41 -15.65
N LYS A 474 -12.46 37.17 -14.99
CA LYS A 474 -13.61 36.46 -15.58
C LYS A 474 -13.97 36.99 -16.99
N ARG A 475 -13.98 38.31 -17.19
CA ARG A 475 -14.29 38.96 -18.47
C ARG A 475 -13.24 38.71 -19.56
N ILE A 476 -11.99 38.38 -19.19
CA ILE A 476 -10.97 37.97 -20.16
C ILE A 476 -11.24 36.54 -20.62
N ASN A 477 -11.61 35.64 -19.70
CA ASN A 477 -12.06 34.29 -20.08
C ASN A 477 -13.29 34.37 -21.01
N GLU A 478 -14.32 35.16 -20.61
CA GLU A 478 -15.52 35.46 -21.42
C GLU A 478 -15.22 36.05 -22.83
N SER A 479 -14.01 36.58 -23.07
CA SER A 479 -13.66 37.29 -24.32
C SER A 479 -12.54 36.64 -25.15
N PHE A 480 -11.72 35.77 -24.55
CA PHE A 480 -10.54 35.15 -25.19
C PHE A 480 -10.41 33.64 -24.92
N GLY A 481 -11.37 33.04 -24.21
CA GLY A 481 -11.42 31.63 -23.85
C GLY A 481 -10.46 31.25 -22.70
N HIS A 482 -10.82 30.22 -21.93
CA HIS A 482 -10.06 29.80 -20.74
C HIS A 482 -8.57 29.50 -21.02
N LYS A 483 -8.22 28.96 -22.18
CA LYS A 483 -6.81 28.70 -22.54
C LYS A 483 -5.96 29.96 -22.66
N THR A 484 -6.56 31.11 -23.03
CA THR A 484 -5.87 32.41 -23.00
C THR A 484 -5.81 32.96 -21.57
N GLY A 485 -6.85 32.71 -20.76
CA GLY A 485 -6.86 32.99 -19.33
C GLY A 485 -5.78 32.24 -18.54
N ASP A 486 -5.51 30.98 -18.90
CA ASP A 486 -4.44 30.15 -18.32
C ASP A 486 -3.05 30.70 -18.65
N GLY A 487 -2.81 31.05 -19.93
CA GLY A 487 -1.56 31.67 -20.36
C GLY A 487 -1.34 33.04 -19.69
N LEU A 488 -2.42 33.82 -19.50
CA LEU A 488 -2.40 35.03 -18.70
C LEU A 488 -2.08 34.75 -17.22
N LEU A 489 -2.61 33.67 -16.63
CA LEU A 489 -2.29 33.29 -15.24
C LEU A 489 -0.83 32.88 -15.06
N GLN A 490 -0.26 32.19 -16.05
CA GLN A 490 1.17 31.87 -16.10
C GLN A 490 2.01 33.15 -16.28
N GLU A 491 1.65 34.06 -17.20
CA GLU A 491 2.34 35.34 -17.37
C GLU A 491 2.25 36.22 -16.11
N VAL A 492 1.11 36.25 -15.41
CA VAL A 492 0.96 36.96 -14.13
C VAL A 492 1.84 36.32 -13.05
N ALA A 493 1.90 34.99 -12.95
CA ALA A 493 2.78 34.30 -12.01
C ALA A 493 4.26 34.62 -12.28
N ASP A 494 4.69 34.57 -13.55
CA ASP A 494 6.05 34.90 -13.98
C ASP A 494 6.40 36.37 -13.70
N ARG A 495 5.53 37.31 -14.09
CA ARG A 495 5.75 38.73 -13.84
C ARG A 495 5.78 39.05 -12.33
N LEU A 496 4.91 38.44 -11.52
CA LEU A 496 4.95 38.58 -10.05
C LEU A 496 6.27 38.05 -9.49
N ASN A 497 6.70 36.84 -9.88
CA ASN A 497 8.01 36.29 -9.48
C ASN A 497 9.18 37.20 -9.90
N GLN A 498 9.16 37.78 -11.10
CA GLN A 498 10.18 38.72 -11.56
C GLN A 498 10.21 40.02 -10.72
N LYS A 499 9.06 40.55 -10.29
CA LYS A 499 8.99 41.77 -9.45
C LYS A 499 9.36 41.48 -7.98
N LEU A 500 9.21 40.24 -7.53
CA LEU A 500 9.61 39.71 -6.21
C LEU A 500 11.09 39.30 -6.14
N SER A 501 11.71 38.86 -7.24
CA SER A 501 13.12 38.41 -7.25
C SER A 501 14.13 39.44 -6.67
N PRO A 502 14.02 40.76 -6.93
CA PRO A 502 14.86 41.78 -6.29
C PRO A 502 14.63 41.98 -4.78
N LEU A 503 13.72 41.23 -4.17
CA LEU A 503 13.30 41.34 -2.76
C LEU A 503 13.63 40.09 -1.95
N ALA A 504 14.60 39.28 -2.41
CA ALA A 504 15.06 38.06 -1.74
C ALA A 504 15.41 38.25 -0.24
N ALA A 505 15.74 39.46 0.21
CA ALA A 505 15.94 39.79 1.62
C ALA A 505 14.70 39.51 2.51
N TYR A 506 13.49 39.63 1.94
CA TYR A 506 12.21 39.34 2.60
C TYR A 506 11.72 37.89 2.41
N SER A 507 12.58 37.02 1.86
CA SER A 507 12.29 35.61 1.52
C SER A 507 10.89 35.38 0.91
N PRO A 508 10.51 36.10 -0.17
CA PRO A 508 9.14 36.10 -0.67
C PRO A 508 8.72 34.74 -1.21
N LEU A 509 7.60 34.22 -0.68
CA LEU A 509 6.93 33.02 -1.17
C LEU A 509 5.64 33.44 -1.90
N LEU A 510 5.67 33.41 -3.23
CA LEU A 510 4.47 33.52 -4.07
C LEU A 510 3.79 32.14 -4.14
N SER A 511 2.47 32.12 -4.03
CA SER A 511 1.65 30.91 -4.07
C SER A 511 0.33 31.14 -4.82
N ARG A 512 -0.25 30.06 -5.31
CA ARG A 512 -1.59 30.06 -5.90
C ARG A 512 -2.62 29.72 -4.83
N TRP A 513 -3.65 30.56 -4.68
CA TRP A 513 -4.68 30.37 -3.66
C TRP A 513 -5.88 29.59 -4.23
N HIS A 514 -6.65 30.21 -5.13
CA HIS A 514 -7.74 29.59 -5.90
C HIS A 514 -8.15 30.50 -7.07
N GLY A 515 -8.93 29.99 -8.03
CA GLY A 515 -9.72 30.80 -8.98
C GLY A 515 -8.91 31.78 -9.84
N ASP A 516 -8.88 33.06 -9.45
CA ASP A 516 -8.07 34.13 -10.04
C ASP A 516 -7.02 34.73 -9.07
N GLY A 517 -6.96 34.22 -7.83
CA GLY A 517 -6.20 34.77 -6.72
C GLY A 517 -4.82 34.14 -6.46
N PHE A 518 -3.89 35.00 -6.02
CA PHE A 518 -2.55 34.64 -5.57
C PHE A 518 -2.35 35.10 -4.12
N THR A 519 -1.46 34.42 -3.41
CA THR A 519 -1.02 34.80 -2.07
C THR A 519 0.48 35.02 -2.05
N ILE A 520 0.95 35.99 -1.26
CA ILE A 520 2.37 36.25 -1.05
C ILE A 520 2.63 36.30 0.46
N LEU A 521 3.58 35.48 0.89
CA LEU A 521 4.15 35.50 2.24
C LEU A 521 5.50 36.21 2.17
N LEU A 522 5.71 37.12 3.11
CA LEU A 522 6.94 37.89 3.28
C LEU A 522 7.40 37.73 4.72
N THR A 523 8.68 37.46 4.92
CA THR A 523 9.30 37.43 6.25
C THR A 523 10.27 38.62 6.38
N GLN A 524 10.89 38.79 7.54
CA GLN A 524 11.95 39.78 7.77
C GLN A 524 11.53 41.26 7.58
N ILE A 525 10.24 41.60 7.72
CA ILE A 525 9.74 42.98 7.60
C ILE A 525 10.01 43.76 8.90
N SER A 526 10.39 45.04 8.79
CA SER A 526 10.56 45.94 9.96
C SER A 526 9.28 46.67 10.36
N ASP A 527 8.51 47.19 9.39
CA ASP A 527 7.25 47.90 9.62
C ASP A 527 6.29 47.86 8.41
N ASN A 528 5.08 48.39 8.58
CA ASN A 528 4.07 48.46 7.52
C ASN A 528 4.34 49.55 6.46
N GLN A 529 5.39 50.37 6.60
CA GLN A 529 5.81 51.35 5.59
C GLN A 529 6.73 50.71 4.54
N GLU A 530 7.61 49.78 4.93
CA GLU A 530 8.40 48.97 3.97
C GLU A 530 7.49 48.21 2.97
N MET A 531 6.31 47.80 3.42
CA MET A 531 5.30 47.11 2.63
C MET A 531 4.63 47.99 1.56
N ILE A 532 4.63 49.33 1.70
CA ILE A 532 3.91 50.24 0.78
C ILE A 532 4.56 50.28 -0.62
N PRO A 533 5.87 50.56 -0.78
CA PRO A 533 6.54 50.50 -2.09
C PRO A 533 6.49 49.11 -2.75
N LEU A 534 6.35 48.06 -1.94
CA LEU A 534 6.13 46.70 -2.45
C LEU A 534 4.72 46.54 -3.03
N CYS A 535 3.68 47.01 -2.34
CA CYS A 535 2.32 46.97 -2.86
C CYS A 535 2.17 47.81 -4.14
N GLU A 536 2.78 48.99 -4.20
CA GLU A 536 2.82 49.82 -5.41
C GLU A 536 3.56 49.10 -6.57
N ARG A 537 4.69 48.44 -6.27
CA ARG A 537 5.41 47.62 -7.26
C ARG A 537 4.57 46.45 -7.78
N LEU A 538 3.88 45.73 -6.90
CA LEU A 538 3.04 44.59 -7.28
C LEU A 538 1.84 45.03 -8.13
N LEU A 539 1.22 46.17 -7.84
CA LEU A 539 0.18 46.75 -8.69
C LEU A 539 0.74 47.24 -10.05
N SER A 540 1.97 47.77 -10.10
CA SER A 540 2.60 48.19 -11.37
C SER A 540 2.73 47.05 -12.39
N THR A 541 2.87 45.80 -11.92
CA THR A 541 2.89 44.57 -12.73
C THR A 541 1.68 44.42 -13.66
N PHE A 542 0.53 44.94 -13.25
CA PHE A 542 -0.73 44.87 -14.01
C PHE A 542 -0.93 46.06 -14.96
N GLN A 543 -0.18 47.15 -14.76
CA GLN A 543 -0.21 48.35 -15.62
C GLN A 543 0.54 48.13 -16.94
N GLU A 544 1.53 47.23 -16.94
CA GLU A 544 2.19 46.73 -18.15
C GLU A 544 1.18 45.87 -18.95
N PRO A 545 0.90 46.16 -20.23
CA PRO A 545 -0.11 45.42 -20.99
C PRO A 545 0.28 43.94 -21.18
N PHE A 546 -0.71 43.05 -21.09
CA PHE A 546 -0.59 41.63 -21.39
C PHE A 546 -0.95 41.40 -22.86
N PHE A 547 -0.07 40.76 -23.62
CA PHE A 547 -0.24 40.64 -25.08
C PHE A 547 -1.01 39.37 -25.45
N LEU A 548 -2.33 39.44 -25.29
CA LEU A 548 -3.23 38.32 -25.57
C LEU A 548 -3.65 38.38 -27.04
N GLN A 549 -3.23 37.38 -27.82
CA GLN A 549 -3.49 37.29 -29.26
C GLN A 549 -3.08 38.58 -30.01
N GLY A 550 -1.84 39.04 -29.81
CA GLY A 550 -1.29 40.26 -30.40
C GLY A 550 -1.78 41.57 -29.77
N GLN A 551 -2.95 41.57 -29.13
CA GLN A 551 -3.59 42.78 -28.60
C GLN A 551 -3.11 43.13 -27.18
N PRO A 552 -2.79 44.40 -26.87
CA PRO A 552 -2.42 44.84 -25.54
C PRO A 552 -3.64 44.94 -24.62
N ILE A 553 -3.79 44.00 -23.70
CA ILE A 553 -4.86 43.96 -22.71
C ILE A 553 -4.37 44.55 -21.38
N TYR A 554 -5.08 45.58 -20.91
CA TYR A 554 -4.78 46.25 -19.65
C TYR A 554 -5.61 45.65 -18.51
N LEU A 555 -4.93 45.27 -17.44
CA LEU A 555 -5.51 44.66 -16.25
C LEU A 555 -5.32 45.54 -15.03
N THR A 556 -6.04 45.22 -13.96
CA THR A 556 -5.79 45.74 -12.62
C THR A 556 -5.94 44.60 -11.63
N ALA A 557 -5.43 44.77 -10.41
CA ALA A 557 -5.66 43.83 -9.32
C ALA A 557 -6.08 44.60 -8.06
N SER A 558 -6.91 43.96 -7.25
CA SER A 558 -7.18 44.38 -5.88
C SER A 558 -6.32 43.56 -4.93
N MET A 559 -5.83 44.17 -3.84
CA MET A 559 -5.00 43.49 -2.83
C MET A 559 -5.48 43.77 -1.41
N GLY A 560 -5.43 42.74 -0.57
CA GLY A 560 -5.63 42.81 0.86
C GLY A 560 -4.37 42.38 1.61
N ILE A 561 -4.08 43.02 2.73
CA ILE A 561 -2.84 42.87 3.48
C ILE A 561 -3.13 42.69 4.96
N SER A 562 -2.48 41.72 5.59
CA SER A 562 -2.38 41.57 7.05
C SER A 562 -0.93 41.32 7.46
N THR A 563 -0.62 41.62 8.72
CA THR A 563 0.75 41.65 9.23
C THR A 563 0.85 41.10 10.65
N ALA A 564 1.76 40.16 10.87
CA ALA A 564 2.05 39.60 12.18
C ALA A 564 3.10 40.44 12.91
N PRO A 565 3.00 40.64 14.24
CA PRO A 565 1.95 40.13 15.13
C PRO A 565 0.71 41.05 15.24
N TYR A 566 0.71 42.23 14.61
CA TYR A 566 -0.26 43.30 14.87
C TYR A 566 -1.71 42.99 14.47
N ASP A 567 -1.91 42.33 13.34
CA ASP A 567 -3.24 41.98 12.83
C ASP A 567 -3.66 40.59 13.30
N GLY A 568 -2.72 39.66 13.49
CA GLY A 568 -2.97 38.31 14.01
C GLY A 568 -1.68 37.51 14.28
N GLU A 569 -1.78 36.51 15.16
CA GLU A 569 -0.68 35.62 15.55
C GLU A 569 -0.77 34.22 14.93
N THR A 570 -1.83 33.93 14.17
CA THR A 570 -2.05 32.62 13.52
C THR A 570 -2.18 32.75 12.00
N ALA A 571 -1.79 31.71 11.27
CA ALA A 571 -1.89 31.68 9.81
C ALA A 571 -3.32 31.90 9.29
N GLU A 572 -4.30 31.30 9.97
CA GLU A 572 -5.74 31.44 9.68
C GLU A 572 -6.23 32.89 9.89
N SER A 573 -5.90 33.50 11.05
CA SER A 573 -6.35 34.86 11.36
C SER A 573 -5.78 35.87 10.35
N LEU A 574 -4.50 35.76 10.03
CA LEU A 574 -3.85 36.62 9.03
C LEU A 574 -4.47 36.47 7.64
N LEU A 575 -4.67 35.25 7.14
CA LEU A 575 -5.33 35.02 5.85
C LEU A 575 -6.74 35.64 5.80
N LYS A 576 -7.54 35.40 6.84
CA LYS A 576 -8.89 35.97 6.98
C LYS A 576 -8.90 37.50 7.01
N PHE A 577 -7.96 38.11 7.74
CA PHE A 577 -7.87 39.57 7.83
C PHE A 577 -7.35 40.21 6.53
N ALA A 578 -6.46 39.54 5.79
CA ALA A 578 -6.09 39.94 4.44
C ALA A 578 -7.24 39.79 3.44
N GLU A 579 -8.07 38.75 3.53
CA GLU A 579 -9.27 38.60 2.68
C GLU A 579 -10.33 39.70 2.94
N ILE A 580 -10.56 40.05 4.22
CA ILE A 580 -11.42 41.18 4.59
C ILE A 580 -10.89 42.49 3.99
N ALA A 581 -9.57 42.72 4.05
CA ALA A 581 -8.93 43.87 3.44
C ALA A 581 -9.04 43.85 1.90
N LEU A 582 -8.91 42.68 1.26
CA LEU A 582 -9.08 42.50 -0.20
C LEU A 582 -10.51 42.84 -0.63
N THR A 583 -11.50 42.38 0.15
CA THR A 583 -12.91 42.71 -0.09
C THR A 583 -13.14 44.22 -0.01
N ARG A 584 -12.51 44.89 0.97
CA ARG A 584 -12.53 46.35 1.07
C ARG A 584 -11.87 47.03 -0.14
N ALA A 585 -10.72 46.54 -0.61
CA ALA A 585 -10.07 47.06 -1.82
C ALA A 585 -10.96 46.91 -3.07
N LYS A 586 -11.62 45.75 -3.22
CA LYS A 586 -12.58 45.51 -4.30
C LYS A 586 -13.79 46.46 -4.23
N CYS A 587 -14.23 46.85 -3.04
CA CYS A 587 -15.35 47.78 -2.82
C CYS A 587 -14.95 49.27 -2.96
N GLN A 588 -13.69 49.65 -2.69
CA GLN A 588 -13.20 51.03 -2.80
C GLN A 588 -12.91 51.49 -4.25
N GLY A 589 -13.30 50.72 -5.26
CA GLY A 589 -13.14 51.06 -6.68
C GLY A 589 -12.19 50.16 -7.46
N LYS A 590 -11.54 49.19 -6.80
CA LYS A 590 -10.57 48.24 -7.38
C LYS A 590 -9.24 48.91 -7.77
N ASN A 591 -8.30 48.15 -8.36
CA ASN A 591 -6.94 48.63 -8.67
C ASN A 591 -6.21 49.27 -7.49
N THR A 592 -6.32 48.68 -6.30
CA THR A 592 -5.85 49.29 -5.05
C THR A 592 -5.50 48.22 -4.02
N TYR A 593 -4.74 48.59 -3.00
CA TYR A 593 -4.47 47.75 -1.84
C TYR A 593 -5.15 48.32 -0.59
N GLN A 594 -5.47 47.46 0.37
CA GLN A 594 -5.83 47.85 1.73
C GLN A 594 -5.04 47.01 2.73
N PHE A 595 -4.55 47.66 3.79
CA PHE A 595 -4.22 46.97 5.03
C PHE A 595 -5.51 46.73 5.82
N TYR A 596 -5.58 45.59 6.50
CA TYR A 596 -6.52 45.36 7.58
C TYR A 596 -6.36 46.45 8.66
N ARG A 597 -7.47 46.74 9.37
CA ARG A 597 -7.46 47.61 10.55
C ARG A 597 -8.52 47.07 11.53
N PRO A 598 -8.19 46.86 12.82
CA PRO A 598 -9.17 46.37 13.79
C PRO A 598 -10.43 47.26 13.96
N GLN A 599 -10.36 48.54 13.58
CA GLN A 599 -11.52 49.45 13.58
C GLN A 599 -12.52 49.17 12.44
N ASP A 600 -12.11 48.46 11.41
CA ASP A 600 -12.99 47.98 10.33
C ASP A 600 -13.70 46.66 10.70
N SER A 601 -13.31 46.06 11.83
CA SER A 601 -13.79 44.76 12.33
C SER A 601 -14.93 44.88 13.34
N ALA A 602 -15.43 46.07 13.63
CA ALA A 602 -16.61 46.25 14.48
C ALA A 602 -17.89 46.15 13.63
N PRO A 603 -18.82 45.21 13.87
CA PRO A 603 -19.01 44.45 15.12
C PRO A 603 -18.75 42.93 14.99
N MET A 604 -17.48 42.50 15.04
CA MET A 604 -17.11 41.15 15.46
C MET A 604 -16.58 41.23 16.90
N LEU A 605 -17.21 40.49 17.80
CA LEU A 605 -17.17 40.73 19.24
C LEU A 605 -15.83 40.41 19.92
N ASP A 606 -15.57 41.12 21.02
CA ASP A 606 -14.64 40.68 22.07
C ASP A 606 -15.15 39.38 22.70
N ARG A 607 -14.46 38.28 22.40
CA ARG A 607 -14.85 36.93 22.75
C ARG A 607 -14.93 36.70 24.25
N LEU A 608 -14.01 37.27 25.04
CA LEU A 608 -14.00 37.11 26.51
C LEU A 608 -15.23 37.76 27.16
N THR A 609 -15.66 38.92 26.65
CA THR A 609 -16.93 39.54 27.06
C THR A 609 -18.12 38.63 26.71
N LEU A 610 -18.13 38.05 25.50
CA LEU A 610 -19.20 37.15 25.09
C LEU A 610 -19.27 35.86 25.93
N GLU A 611 -18.13 35.27 26.30
CA GLU A 611 -18.06 34.10 27.20
C GLU A 611 -18.63 34.40 28.59
N SER A 612 -18.41 35.61 29.11
CA SER A 612 -18.94 36.08 30.38
C SER A 612 -20.45 36.31 30.35
N ASP A 613 -20.95 36.95 29.29
CA ASP A 613 -22.37 37.24 29.10
C ASP A 613 -23.16 35.94 28.83
N LEU A 614 -22.61 35.02 28.03
CA LEU A 614 -23.23 33.73 27.67
C LEU A 614 -23.48 32.83 28.89
N ARG A 615 -22.60 32.88 29.90
CA ARG A 615 -22.79 32.19 31.19
C ARG A 615 -23.96 32.75 32.00
N GLN A 616 -24.32 34.01 31.82
CA GLN A 616 -25.42 34.68 32.54
C GLN A 616 -26.76 34.58 31.79
N ALA A 617 -26.73 34.55 30.45
CA ALA A 617 -27.90 34.56 29.57
C ALA A 617 -29.00 33.53 29.92
N LEU A 618 -28.63 32.31 30.35
CA LEU A 618 -29.58 31.28 30.81
C LEU A 618 -30.28 31.65 32.13
N THR A 619 -29.59 32.32 33.06
CA THR A 619 -30.19 32.81 34.32
C THR A 619 -30.99 34.09 34.11
N ASN A 620 -30.54 34.95 33.21
CA ASN A 620 -31.17 36.23 32.88
C ASN A 620 -32.40 36.12 31.96
N GLN A 621 -32.73 34.92 31.47
CA GLN A 621 -33.81 34.66 30.51
C GLN A 621 -33.62 35.38 29.17
N GLU A 622 -32.37 35.54 28.72
CA GLU A 622 -32.02 36.23 27.46
C GLU A 622 -32.19 35.33 26.21
N PHE A 623 -32.39 34.03 26.40
CA PHE A 623 -32.71 33.10 25.32
C PHE A 623 -34.21 33.06 25.03
N VAL A 624 -34.55 33.04 23.73
CA VAL A 624 -35.91 32.85 23.23
C VAL A 624 -35.92 31.83 22.10
N LEU A 625 -37.05 31.14 21.92
CA LEU A 625 -37.29 30.31 20.73
C LEU A 625 -38.09 31.10 19.69
N TYR A 626 -37.62 31.03 18.45
CA TYR A 626 -38.40 31.35 17.26
C TYR A 626 -38.73 30.02 16.56
N PHE A 627 -39.89 29.95 15.91
CA PHE A 627 -40.40 28.71 15.33
C PHE A 627 -40.55 28.87 13.81
N GLN A 628 -39.94 27.98 13.03
CA GLN A 628 -40.01 28.02 11.56
C GLN A 628 -40.95 26.92 11.02
N PRO A 629 -42.03 27.27 10.30
CA PRO A 629 -42.93 26.33 9.64
C PRO A 629 -42.26 25.30 8.72
N GLN A 630 -42.52 24.01 8.98
CA GLN A 630 -42.21 22.88 8.10
C GLN A 630 -43.50 22.41 7.43
N VAL A 631 -43.61 22.66 6.12
CA VAL A 631 -44.84 22.52 5.33
C VAL A 631 -44.71 21.35 4.36
N ALA A 632 -45.77 20.53 4.26
CA ALA A 632 -45.91 19.49 3.24
C ALA A 632 -46.01 20.13 1.86
N LEU A 633 -45.05 19.84 0.99
CA LEU A 633 -44.95 20.50 -0.31
C LEU A 633 -46.08 20.07 -1.25
N ASP A 634 -46.58 18.85 -1.13
CA ASP A 634 -47.67 18.31 -1.96
C ASP A 634 -49.04 18.97 -1.72
N THR A 635 -49.29 19.48 -0.51
CA THR A 635 -50.63 19.84 -0.03
C THR A 635 -50.71 21.19 0.69
N GLY A 636 -49.58 21.88 0.89
CA GLY A 636 -49.52 23.17 1.59
C GLY A 636 -49.89 23.10 3.08
N LYS A 637 -49.98 21.88 3.65
CA LYS A 637 -50.33 21.66 5.05
C LYS A 637 -49.10 21.86 5.93
N LEU A 638 -49.23 22.69 6.95
CA LEU A 638 -48.28 22.69 8.06
C LEU A 638 -48.31 21.32 8.75
N LEU A 639 -47.17 20.61 8.76
CA LEU A 639 -47.02 19.33 9.47
C LEU A 639 -46.07 19.43 10.65
N GLY A 640 -45.09 20.34 10.60
CA GLY A 640 -44.15 20.56 11.70
C GLY A 640 -43.72 22.01 11.85
N VAL A 641 -42.91 22.26 12.88
CA VAL A 641 -42.23 23.52 13.15
C VAL A 641 -40.84 23.21 13.75
N GLU A 642 -39.80 23.92 13.31
CA GLU A 642 -38.46 23.83 13.90
C GLU A 642 -38.28 24.84 15.04
N ALA A 643 -37.69 24.42 16.16
CA ALA A 643 -37.42 25.25 17.34
C ALA A 643 -36.03 25.92 17.28
N LEU A 644 -35.97 27.11 16.68
CA LEU A 644 -34.74 27.86 16.46
C LEU A 644 -34.40 28.82 17.61
N VAL A 645 -33.33 28.52 18.34
CA VAL A 645 -32.84 29.36 19.46
C VAL A 645 -32.30 30.71 18.99
N ARG A 646 -32.59 31.79 19.72
CA ARG A 646 -32.05 33.14 19.52
C ARG A 646 -31.65 33.73 20.87
N TRP A 647 -30.53 34.46 20.92
CA TRP A 647 -30.08 35.17 22.11
C TRP A 647 -30.36 36.66 21.97
N GLN A 648 -31.23 37.22 22.82
CA GLN A 648 -31.51 38.65 22.94
C GLN A 648 -30.53 39.30 23.93
N HIS A 649 -29.29 39.51 23.51
CA HIS A 649 -28.27 40.05 24.39
C HIS A 649 -28.52 41.56 24.69
N PRO A 650 -28.60 41.98 25.98
CA PRO A 650 -29.02 43.33 26.38
C PRO A 650 -28.24 44.50 25.77
N ARG A 651 -27.00 44.28 25.34
CA ARG A 651 -26.12 45.33 24.78
C ARG A 651 -25.94 45.26 23.27
N LEU A 652 -26.33 44.15 22.63
CA LEU A 652 -25.98 43.85 21.22
C LEU A 652 -27.18 43.48 20.34
N GLY A 653 -28.37 43.30 20.92
CA GLY A 653 -29.54 42.85 20.18
C GLY A 653 -29.51 41.34 19.96
N GLN A 654 -29.98 40.86 18.81
CA GLN A 654 -30.00 39.43 18.51
C GLN A 654 -28.62 38.94 18.08
N VAL A 655 -27.99 38.10 18.90
CA VAL A 655 -26.75 37.39 18.53
C VAL A 655 -27.12 36.14 17.73
N ALA A 656 -26.40 35.88 16.64
CA ALA A 656 -26.66 34.76 15.75
C ALA A 656 -26.20 33.41 16.37
N PRO A 657 -26.90 32.29 16.12
CA PRO A 657 -26.52 30.96 16.63
C PRO A 657 -25.06 30.60 16.36
N ASP A 658 -24.58 30.83 15.15
CA ASP A 658 -23.22 30.51 14.67
C ASP A 658 -22.12 31.20 15.49
N VAL A 659 -22.45 32.26 16.23
CA VAL A 659 -21.54 33.01 17.10
C VAL A 659 -21.55 32.48 18.55
N PHE A 660 -22.67 31.96 19.04
CA PHE A 660 -22.81 31.55 20.44
C PHE A 660 -22.96 30.03 20.68
N ILE A 661 -23.36 29.23 19.69
CA ILE A 661 -23.47 27.76 19.83
C ILE A 661 -22.07 27.13 19.94
N PRO A 662 -21.08 27.41 19.07
CA PRO A 662 -19.72 26.89 19.24
C PRO A 662 -19.11 27.30 20.59
N LEU A 663 -19.43 28.51 21.06
CA LEU A 663 -18.99 29.02 22.36
C LEU A 663 -19.70 28.31 23.54
N ALA A 664 -20.99 28.00 23.40
CA ALA A 664 -21.75 27.23 24.38
C ALA A 664 -21.26 25.77 24.44
N GLU A 665 -20.88 25.17 23.32
CA GLU A 665 -20.23 23.87 23.27
C GLU A 665 -18.89 23.90 24.01
N GLU A 666 -18.00 24.83 23.65
CA GLU A 666 -16.66 24.96 24.23
C GLU A 666 -16.70 25.18 25.75
N LEU A 667 -17.58 26.08 26.24
CA LEU A 667 -17.76 26.35 27.67
C LEU A 667 -18.53 25.25 28.43
N GLY A 668 -19.03 24.21 27.74
CA GLY A 668 -19.84 23.12 28.32
C GLY A 668 -21.28 23.52 28.66
N LEU A 669 -21.73 24.71 28.25
CA LEU A 669 -23.06 25.24 28.48
C LEU A 669 -24.12 24.61 27.57
N ILE A 670 -23.72 24.00 26.44
CA ILE A 670 -24.64 23.46 25.44
C ILE A 670 -25.64 22.44 25.99
N ASN A 671 -25.25 21.64 27.00
CA ASN A 671 -26.17 20.67 27.63
C ASN A 671 -27.27 21.39 28.43
N HIS A 672 -26.96 22.51 29.10
CA HIS A 672 -27.96 23.32 29.79
C HIS A 672 -28.84 24.11 28.83
N LEU A 673 -28.24 24.65 27.76
CA LEU A 673 -28.97 25.37 26.71
C LEU A 673 -29.91 24.44 25.95
N GLY A 674 -29.43 23.29 25.50
CA GLY A 674 -30.23 22.28 24.79
C GLY A 674 -31.37 21.70 25.64
N GLN A 675 -31.15 21.50 26.95
CA GLN A 675 -32.23 21.14 27.87
C GLN A 675 -33.30 22.25 27.96
N TRP A 676 -32.89 23.53 28.07
CA TRP A 676 -33.82 24.65 28.08
C TRP A 676 -34.57 24.80 26.74
N VAL A 677 -33.90 24.60 25.60
CA VAL A 677 -34.52 24.58 24.27
C VAL A 677 -35.58 23.48 24.20
N LEU A 678 -35.24 22.25 24.58
CA LEU A 678 -36.16 21.11 24.55
C LEU A 678 -37.37 21.32 25.48
N GLU A 679 -37.15 21.77 26.71
CA GLU A 679 -38.23 22.07 27.66
C GLU A 679 -39.17 23.16 27.13
N THR A 680 -38.61 24.23 26.56
CA THR A 680 -39.39 25.35 26.02
C THR A 680 -40.11 24.96 24.73
N ALA A 681 -39.49 24.14 23.86
CA ALA A 681 -40.11 23.62 22.64
C ALA A 681 -41.29 22.69 22.95
N CYS A 682 -41.10 21.69 23.82
CA CYS A 682 -42.17 20.77 24.21
C CYS A 682 -43.32 21.46 24.97
N ALA A 683 -43.01 22.42 25.84
CA ALA A 683 -44.04 23.24 26.50
C ALA A 683 -44.80 24.15 25.52
N THR A 684 -44.12 24.69 24.50
CA THR A 684 -44.72 25.53 23.48
C THR A 684 -45.59 24.72 22.52
N HIS A 685 -45.16 23.52 22.10
CA HIS A 685 -46.01 22.57 21.36
C HIS A 685 -47.31 22.28 22.13
N GLN A 686 -47.21 22.02 23.44
CA GLN A 686 -48.38 21.81 24.28
C GLN A 686 -49.25 23.05 24.49
N HIS A 687 -48.71 24.27 24.33
CA HIS A 687 -49.54 25.48 24.24
C HIS A 687 -50.26 25.55 22.88
N PHE A 688 -49.52 25.40 21.78
CA PHE A 688 -50.06 25.38 20.41
C PHE A 688 -51.20 24.35 20.25
N PHE A 689 -51.02 23.13 20.78
CA PHE A 689 -52.03 22.08 20.73
C PHE A 689 -53.29 22.43 21.54
N ARG A 690 -53.15 22.95 22.76
CA ARG A 690 -54.30 23.30 23.62
C ARG A 690 -55.16 24.43 23.06
N GLU A 691 -54.53 25.43 22.46
CA GLU A 691 -55.24 26.60 21.90
C GLU A 691 -55.84 26.31 20.51
N THR A 692 -55.15 25.55 19.66
CA THR A 692 -55.53 25.40 18.23
C THR A 692 -56.10 24.03 17.87
N GLY A 693 -55.98 23.03 18.76
CA GLY A 693 -56.35 21.64 18.51
C GLY A 693 -55.42 20.88 17.55
N ARG A 694 -54.36 21.52 17.04
CA ARG A 694 -53.44 20.96 16.05
C ARG A 694 -52.26 20.27 16.74
N ARG A 695 -52.06 18.98 16.46
CA ARG A 695 -50.79 18.31 16.71
C ARG A 695 -49.87 18.60 15.52
N LEU A 696 -48.62 18.92 15.81
CA LEU A 696 -47.57 19.28 14.86
C LEU A 696 -46.28 18.62 15.31
N ARG A 697 -45.42 18.23 14.36
CA ARG A 697 -44.06 17.83 14.68
C ARG A 697 -43.28 19.04 15.20
N MET A 698 -42.62 18.92 16.35
CA MET A 698 -41.68 19.91 16.87
C MET A 698 -40.27 19.37 16.64
N ALA A 699 -39.54 19.97 15.72
CA ALA A 699 -38.17 19.57 15.39
C ALA A 699 -37.16 20.39 16.20
N VAL A 700 -36.14 19.72 16.74
CA VAL A 700 -35.14 20.30 17.64
C VAL A 700 -33.74 19.82 17.26
N ASN A 701 -32.87 20.75 16.88
CA ASN A 701 -31.45 20.51 16.63
C ASN A 701 -30.70 20.07 17.92
N ILE A 702 -29.87 19.03 17.82
CA ILE A 702 -29.09 18.46 18.93
C ILE A 702 -27.60 18.50 18.63
N SER A 703 -26.81 19.05 19.57
CA SER A 703 -25.35 19.08 19.43
C SER A 703 -24.69 17.70 19.62
N ALA A 704 -23.52 17.52 19.03
CA ALA A 704 -22.69 16.33 19.21
C ALA A 704 -22.40 16.02 20.70
N ARG A 705 -22.13 17.07 21.50
CA ARG A 705 -21.82 16.94 22.93
C ARG A 705 -23.00 16.47 23.79
N GLN A 706 -24.23 16.78 23.40
CA GLN A 706 -25.43 16.27 24.08
C GLN A 706 -25.66 14.79 23.77
N PHE A 707 -25.48 14.41 22.50
CA PHE A 707 -25.77 13.06 22.00
C PHE A 707 -24.80 12.00 22.57
N GLN A 708 -23.62 12.42 23.03
CA GLN A 708 -22.63 11.57 23.73
C GLN A 708 -22.92 11.33 25.22
N ASP A 709 -23.89 12.02 25.86
CA ASP A 709 -24.25 11.76 27.27
C ASP A 709 -25.28 10.62 27.38
N GLU A 710 -24.88 9.49 27.97
CA GLU A 710 -25.76 8.33 28.22
C GLU A 710 -27.07 8.68 28.96
N LYS A 711 -27.10 9.78 29.72
CA LYS A 711 -28.28 10.23 30.46
C LYS A 711 -29.23 11.08 29.63
N TRP A 712 -28.78 11.64 28.51
CA TRP A 712 -29.55 12.61 27.73
C TRP A 712 -30.88 12.01 27.23
N LEU A 713 -30.89 10.74 26.82
CA LEU A 713 -32.12 10.01 26.48
C LEU A 713 -33.16 10.06 27.62
N ASN A 714 -32.73 9.85 28.87
CA ASN A 714 -33.63 9.92 30.02
C ASN A 714 -34.17 11.34 30.22
N SER A 715 -33.35 12.40 30.02
CA SER A 715 -33.84 13.78 30.11
C SER A 715 -34.85 14.14 29.00
N VAL A 716 -34.73 13.56 27.80
CA VAL A 716 -35.73 13.70 26.73
C VAL A 716 -37.05 13.05 27.15
N LEU A 717 -37.00 11.80 27.64
CA LEU A 717 -38.19 11.06 28.05
C LEU A 717 -38.87 11.68 29.29
N GLU A 718 -38.11 12.21 30.25
CA GLU A 718 -38.65 12.98 31.37
C GLU A 718 -39.26 14.32 30.92
N CYS A 719 -38.67 14.99 29.93
CA CYS A 719 -39.23 16.21 29.35
C CYS A 719 -40.58 15.96 28.67
N LEU A 720 -40.68 14.93 27.82
CA LEU A 720 -41.93 14.50 27.20
C LEU A 720 -43.00 14.16 28.26
N LYS A 721 -42.65 13.35 29.27
CA LYS A 721 -43.57 12.97 30.37
C LYS A 721 -44.05 14.15 31.21
N ARG A 722 -43.18 15.13 31.51
CA ARG A 722 -43.50 16.31 32.32
C ARG A 722 -44.30 17.37 31.57
N THR A 723 -44.05 17.55 30.28
CA THR A 723 -44.82 18.49 29.43
C THR A 723 -46.14 17.87 28.95
N GLY A 724 -46.21 16.54 28.86
CA GLY A 724 -47.33 15.80 28.28
C GLY A 724 -47.28 15.70 26.75
N MET A 725 -46.18 16.13 26.12
CA MET A 725 -45.98 16.02 24.68
C MET A 725 -45.85 14.55 24.25
N PRO A 726 -46.62 14.07 23.26
CA PRO A 726 -46.46 12.73 22.70
C PRO A 726 -45.07 12.55 22.06
N PRO A 727 -44.36 11.42 22.26
CA PRO A 727 -43.04 11.20 21.66
C PRO A 727 -43.06 11.28 20.12
N GLU A 728 -44.14 10.79 19.51
CA GLU A 728 -44.38 10.82 18.05
C GLU A 728 -44.51 12.24 17.47
N ASP A 729 -44.74 13.27 18.30
CA ASP A 729 -44.73 14.68 17.88
C ASP A 729 -43.31 15.30 17.95
N LEU A 730 -42.31 14.64 18.55
CA LEU A 730 -40.95 15.17 18.68
C LEU A 730 -40.05 14.65 17.55
N GLU A 731 -39.28 15.56 16.96
CA GLU A 731 -38.16 15.24 16.07
C GLU A 731 -36.85 15.79 16.62
N LEU A 732 -35.82 14.96 16.54
CA LEU A 732 -34.44 15.30 16.90
C LEU A 732 -33.62 15.36 15.61
N GLU A 733 -33.01 16.51 15.36
CA GLU A 733 -32.22 16.78 14.15
C GLU A 733 -30.74 16.70 14.53
N ILE A 734 -29.96 15.87 13.81
CA ILE A 734 -28.55 15.56 14.11
C ILE A 734 -27.68 15.69 12.86
N THR A 735 -26.58 16.46 12.93
CA THR A 735 -25.74 16.72 11.74
C THR A 735 -25.02 15.46 11.23
N GLU A 736 -24.75 15.43 9.93
CA GLU A 736 -24.04 14.32 9.28
C GLU A 736 -22.71 13.96 9.96
N SER A 737 -21.93 14.98 10.37
CA SER A 737 -20.61 14.81 11.00
C SER A 737 -20.66 14.07 12.34
N LEU A 738 -21.69 14.31 13.17
CA LEU A 738 -21.89 13.61 14.45
C LEU A 738 -21.98 12.09 14.26
N MET A 739 -22.63 11.65 13.18
CA MET A 739 -22.86 10.23 12.90
C MET A 739 -21.56 9.45 12.61
N MET A 740 -20.51 10.17 12.21
CA MET A 740 -19.23 9.60 11.78
C MET A 740 -18.22 9.42 12.94
N GLU A 741 -18.44 10.08 14.09
CA GLU A 741 -17.53 9.96 15.26
C GLU A 741 -17.67 8.61 15.98
N ASP A 742 -18.91 8.22 16.34
CA ASP A 742 -19.23 6.86 16.82
C ASP A 742 -20.51 6.33 16.17
N ILE A 743 -20.34 5.69 15.02
CA ILE A 743 -21.41 5.01 14.27
C ILE A 743 -22.13 3.96 15.14
N LYS A 744 -21.43 3.26 16.04
CA LYS A 744 -22.02 2.14 16.81
C LYS A 744 -22.85 2.62 17.98
N GLY A 745 -22.35 3.55 18.78
CA GLY A 745 -23.13 4.23 19.81
C GLY A 745 -24.34 4.93 19.22
N THR A 746 -24.15 5.62 18.09
CA THR A 746 -25.21 6.32 17.36
C THR A 746 -26.33 5.38 16.91
N VAL A 747 -26.02 4.29 16.20
CA VAL A 747 -27.04 3.30 15.77
C VAL A 747 -27.87 2.81 16.98
N VAL A 748 -27.22 2.46 18.10
CA VAL A 748 -27.91 1.96 19.30
C VAL A 748 -28.79 3.03 19.95
N LEU A 749 -28.33 4.28 20.05
CA LEU A 749 -29.10 5.38 20.64
C LEU A 749 -30.31 5.76 19.76
N LEU A 750 -30.14 5.83 18.44
CA LEU A 750 -31.24 6.10 17.52
C LEU A 750 -32.29 5.00 17.49
N HIS A 751 -31.89 3.72 17.66
CA HIS A 751 -32.85 2.63 17.81
C HIS A 751 -33.74 2.82 19.05
N ARG A 752 -33.16 3.18 20.21
CA ARG A 752 -33.92 3.44 21.45
C ARG A 752 -34.86 4.64 21.33
N LEU A 753 -34.42 5.72 20.68
CA LEU A 753 -35.29 6.87 20.40
C LEU A 753 -36.52 6.47 19.58
N ARG A 754 -36.32 5.65 18.54
CA ARG A 754 -37.41 5.12 17.71
C ARG A 754 -38.31 4.11 18.45
N GLU A 755 -37.76 3.32 19.37
CA GLU A 755 -38.53 2.40 20.23
C GLU A 755 -39.48 3.16 21.19
N GLU A 756 -39.04 4.30 21.72
CA GLU A 756 -39.88 5.23 22.51
C GLU A 756 -40.79 6.12 21.62
N GLY A 757 -40.72 5.98 20.30
CA GLY A 757 -41.57 6.68 19.33
C GLY A 757 -41.09 8.07 18.88
N VAL A 758 -39.89 8.49 19.29
CA VAL A 758 -39.31 9.80 18.90
C VAL A 758 -38.76 9.72 17.47
N GLN A 759 -39.04 10.75 16.67
CA GLN A 759 -38.59 10.83 15.28
C GLN A 759 -37.19 11.45 15.18
N VAL A 760 -36.48 11.16 14.09
CA VAL A 760 -35.07 11.54 13.90
C VAL A 760 -34.82 11.94 12.45
N ALA A 761 -34.18 13.09 12.25
CA ALA A 761 -33.66 13.52 10.96
C ALA A 761 -32.13 13.63 10.99
N ILE A 762 -31.47 13.33 9.87
CA ILE A 762 -30.09 13.80 9.64
C ILE A 762 -30.17 15.23 9.10
N ASP A 763 -29.34 16.11 9.66
CA ASP A 763 -29.17 17.50 9.25
C ASP A 763 -27.88 17.74 8.46
N ASP A 764 -27.86 18.87 7.73
CA ASP A 764 -26.79 19.27 6.82
C ASP A 764 -26.41 18.20 5.77
N PHE A 765 -27.35 17.31 5.41
CA PHE A 765 -27.01 16.06 4.71
C PHE A 765 -26.50 16.29 3.28
N GLY A 766 -25.30 15.78 3.00
CA GLY A 766 -24.56 15.96 1.75
C GLY A 766 -23.35 16.86 1.88
N THR A 767 -23.18 17.57 3.02
CA THR A 767 -22.00 18.41 3.28
C THR A 767 -20.79 17.61 3.76
N GLY A 768 -20.98 16.37 4.20
CA GLY A 768 -19.95 15.50 4.78
C GLY A 768 -19.50 14.31 3.92
N TYR A 769 -18.93 13.30 4.59
CA TYR A 769 -18.38 12.07 3.99
C TYR A 769 -19.24 10.82 4.28
N SER A 770 -20.56 10.92 4.11
CA SER A 770 -21.48 9.79 4.33
C SER A 770 -21.17 8.56 3.49
N SER A 771 -20.79 7.46 4.15
CA SER A 771 -20.82 6.15 3.51
C SER A 771 -22.25 5.63 3.46
N LEU A 772 -22.75 5.36 2.26
CA LEU A 772 -24.09 4.79 2.01
C LEU A 772 -24.33 3.46 2.76
N SER A 773 -23.25 2.73 3.07
CA SER A 773 -23.29 1.50 3.87
C SER A 773 -23.71 1.74 5.33
N ILE A 774 -23.47 2.95 5.86
CA ILE A 774 -23.89 3.38 7.20
C ILE A 774 -25.35 3.81 7.14
N LEU A 775 -25.72 4.65 6.17
CA LEU A 775 -27.07 5.22 6.05
C LEU A 775 -28.17 4.15 6.06
N LYS A 776 -27.93 3.01 5.39
CA LYS A 776 -28.81 1.83 5.37
C LYS A 776 -29.06 1.18 6.75
N GLN A 777 -28.21 1.44 7.74
CA GLN A 777 -28.30 0.88 9.11
C GLN A 777 -28.90 1.87 10.12
N LEU A 778 -29.10 3.13 9.74
CA LEU A 778 -29.57 4.17 10.65
C LEU A 778 -31.11 4.15 10.74
N PRO A 779 -31.72 4.06 11.93
CA PRO A 779 -33.17 4.00 12.10
C PRO A 779 -33.81 5.40 12.07
N ILE A 780 -33.36 6.25 11.14
CA ILE A 780 -33.86 7.61 10.90
C ILE A 780 -35.21 7.62 10.19
N HIS A 781 -35.82 8.80 10.13
CA HIS A 781 -37.13 9.05 9.51
C HIS A 781 -37.05 10.09 8.38
N ARG A 782 -36.17 11.08 8.51
CA ARG A 782 -35.97 12.17 7.54
C ARG A 782 -34.51 12.41 7.18
N LEU A 783 -34.29 12.94 5.98
CA LEU A 783 -33.06 13.64 5.61
C LEU A 783 -33.39 15.11 5.37
N LYS A 784 -32.74 16.03 6.09
CA LYS A 784 -32.77 17.46 5.81
C LYS A 784 -31.68 17.76 4.79
N ILE A 785 -32.10 18.31 3.66
CA ILE A 785 -31.24 18.83 2.62
C ILE A 785 -30.81 20.22 3.05
N ASP A 786 -29.51 20.42 3.27
CA ASP A 786 -28.93 21.70 3.71
C ASP A 786 -29.39 22.89 2.84
N LYS A 787 -29.45 24.07 3.46
CA LYS A 787 -29.63 25.34 2.78
C LYS A 787 -28.56 25.57 1.71
N SER A 788 -27.30 25.12 1.84
CA SER A 788 -26.33 25.22 0.73
C SER A 788 -26.58 24.25 -0.44
N PHE A 789 -27.58 23.36 -0.35
CA PHE A 789 -28.12 22.62 -1.49
C PHE A 789 -29.49 23.12 -1.94
N VAL A 790 -30.34 23.69 -1.07
CA VAL A 790 -31.66 24.21 -1.48
C VAL A 790 -31.61 25.65 -2.00
N ASN A 791 -30.68 26.46 -1.48
CA ASN A 791 -30.47 27.83 -1.92
C ASN A 791 -30.49 27.95 -3.44
N ASP A 792 -29.78 27.20 -4.29
CA ASP A 792 -28.99 25.94 -4.40
C ASP A 792 -29.72 24.85 -5.19
N LEU A 793 -31.05 24.95 -5.25
CA LEU A 793 -31.93 24.12 -6.08
C LEU A 793 -32.34 24.77 -7.41
N LEU A 794 -32.58 26.09 -7.40
CA LEU A 794 -33.30 26.74 -8.50
C LEU A 794 -32.50 26.69 -9.79
N ASN A 795 -31.30 27.20 -9.70
CA ASN A 795 -30.37 27.22 -10.81
C ASN A 795 -29.85 25.81 -11.00
N GLU A 796 -29.55 25.47 -12.24
CA GLU A 796 -29.20 24.13 -12.65
C GLU A 796 -27.94 23.61 -11.93
N GLY A 797 -28.04 23.04 -10.71
CA GLY A 797 -26.93 22.42 -9.96
C GLY A 797 -26.90 20.90 -9.70
N ALA A 798 -25.70 20.31 -9.59
CA ALA A 798 -25.55 19.03 -8.92
C ALA A 798 -25.61 19.21 -7.40
N ASP A 799 -25.84 20.44 -6.90
CA ASP A 799 -26.54 20.68 -5.63
C ASP A 799 -27.97 20.15 -5.73
N THR A 800 -28.59 20.31 -6.90
CA THR A 800 -29.90 19.78 -7.23
C THR A 800 -29.91 18.34 -7.76
N ALA A 801 -28.81 17.80 -8.32
CA ALA A 801 -28.65 16.36 -8.44
C ALA A 801 -28.18 15.72 -7.13
N ILE A 802 -27.49 16.43 -6.24
CA ILE A 802 -27.37 16.04 -4.82
C ILE A 802 -28.77 16.03 -4.22
N ILE A 803 -29.63 17.03 -4.42
CA ILE A 803 -31.03 16.96 -3.97
C ILE A 803 -31.79 15.80 -4.60
N GLN A 804 -31.71 15.59 -5.92
CA GLN A 804 -32.41 14.46 -6.54
C GLN A 804 -31.86 13.13 -6.03
N TYR A 805 -30.55 13.02 -5.86
CA TYR A 805 -29.88 11.86 -5.30
C TYR A 805 -30.24 11.62 -3.83
N VAL A 806 -30.33 12.67 -3.01
CA VAL A 806 -30.75 12.62 -1.61
C VAL A 806 -32.24 12.25 -1.52
N ILE A 807 -33.09 12.76 -2.40
CA ILE A 807 -34.50 12.35 -2.52
C ILE A 807 -34.62 10.90 -3.00
N ASP A 808 -33.87 10.48 -4.02
CA ASP A 808 -33.91 9.13 -4.58
C ASP A 808 -33.31 8.10 -3.61
N LEU A 809 -32.30 8.49 -2.83
CA LEU A 809 -31.68 7.74 -1.74
C LEU A 809 -32.61 7.65 -0.53
N ALA A 810 -33.28 8.74 -0.15
CA ALA A 810 -34.32 8.75 0.87
C ALA A 810 -35.47 7.82 0.48
N ASN A 811 -36.01 7.98 -0.74
CA ASN A 811 -37.03 7.09 -1.31
C ASN A 811 -36.57 5.63 -1.33
N GLY A 812 -35.33 5.36 -1.76
CA GLY A 812 -34.72 4.02 -1.77
C GLY A 812 -34.49 3.41 -0.38
N LEU A 813 -34.49 4.22 0.68
CA LEU A 813 -34.41 3.80 2.08
C LEU A 813 -35.74 3.93 2.84
N ASN A 814 -36.81 4.39 2.19
CA ASN A 814 -38.13 4.73 2.79
C ASN A 814 -38.06 5.83 3.87
N LEU A 815 -37.33 6.90 3.56
CA LEU A 815 -37.19 8.12 4.38
C LEU A 815 -37.92 9.29 3.71
N GLU A 816 -38.50 10.18 4.53
CA GLU A 816 -38.99 11.48 4.05
C GLU A 816 -37.80 12.45 3.81
N THR A 817 -38.05 13.54 3.09
CA THR A 817 -37.07 14.61 2.88
C THR A 817 -37.61 15.98 3.31
N VAL A 818 -36.76 16.79 3.93
CA VAL A 818 -37.03 18.20 4.24
C VAL A 818 -36.06 19.06 3.46
N ALA A 819 -36.57 20.08 2.78
CA ALA A 819 -35.73 21.10 2.16
C ALA A 819 -35.62 22.35 3.04
N GLU A 820 -34.41 22.64 3.49
CA GLU A 820 -34.03 23.88 4.18
C GLU A 820 -34.18 25.13 3.31
N GLY A 821 -34.09 26.32 3.89
CA GLY A 821 -33.68 27.53 3.14
C GLY A 821 -34.51 27.93 1.91
N ILE A 822 -35.80 27.57 1.81
CA ILE A 822 -36.68 27.97 0.70
C ILE A 822 -36.96 29.48 0.78
N GLU A 823 -36.35 30.27 -0.10
CA GLU A 823 -36.48 31.75 -0.15
C GLU A 823 -37.31 32.27 -1.33
N SER A 824 -37.83 31.39 -2.19
CA SER A 824 -38.70 31.75 -3.32
C SER A 824 -39.73 30.68 -3.69
N GLU A 825 -40.82 31.12 -4.34
CA GLU A 825 -41.87 30.22 -4.86
C GLU A 825 -41.31 29.20 -5.86
N ALA A 826 -40.38 29.63 -6.71
CA ALA A 826 -39.82 28.76 -7.73
C ALA A 826 -38.88 27.69 -7.15
N GLN A 827 -38.24 27.92 -5.98
CA GLN A 827 -37.61 26.83 -5.23
C GLN A 827 -38.66 25.82 -4.74
N LEU A 828 -39.73 26.30 -4.12
CA LEU A 828 -40.82 25.46 -3.62
C LEU A 828 -41.44 24.60 -4.75
N GLN A 829 -41.77 25.21 -5.89
CA GLN A 829 -42.33 24.50 -7.05
C GLN A 829 -41.35 23.48 -7.66
N ARG A 830 -40.03 23.74 -7.59
CA ARG A 830 -39.03 22.80 -8.10
C ARG A 830 -38.84 21.61 -7.14
N LEU A 831 -38.88 21.83 -5.83
CA LEU A 831 -38.87 20.76 -4.82
C LEU A 831 -40.11 19.87 -4.90
N GLN A 832 -41.31 20.47 -5.05
CA GLN A 832 -42.57 19.75 -5.33
C GLN A 832 -42.41 18.79 -6.52
N LYS A 833 -41.86 19.29 -7.65
CA LYS A 833 -41.67 18.50 -8.88
C LYS A 833 -40.63 17.38 -8.75
N MET A 834 -39.67 17.52 -7.84
CA MET A 834 -38.61 16.52 -7.61
C MET A 834 -39.02 15.41 -6.64
N GLY A 835 -40.22 15.50 -6.03
CA GLY A 835 -40.68 14.55 -5.02
C GLY A 835 -40.13 14.82 -3.63
N CYS A 836 -39.70 16.06 -3.32
CA CYS A 836 -39.36 16.42 -1.96
C CYS A 836 -40.62 16.51 -1.10
N HIS A 837 -40.61 15.87 0.06
CA HIS A 837 -41.81 15.69 0.88
C HIS A 837 -42.21 16.99 1.59
N LEU A 838 -41.25 17.57 2.32
CA LEU A 838 -41.45 18.71 3.21
C LEU A 838 -40.47 19.84 2.85
N GLY A 839 -40.78 21.07 3.27
CA GLY A 839 -39.87 22.19 3.14
C GLY A 839 -40.08 23.28 4.17
N GLN A 840 -39.02 24.04 4.41
CA GLN A 840 -39.00 25.20 5.30
C GLN A 840 -38.15 26.33 4.74
N GLY A 841 -38.47 27.58 5.09
CA GLY A 841 -37.68 28.74 4.66
C GLY A 841 -38.48 30.04 4.61
N TYR A 842 -37.77 31.13 4.35
CA TYR A 842 -38.29 32.50 4.49
C TYR A 842 -39.41 32.86 3.49
N PHE A 843 -39.57 32.10 2.40
CA PHE A 843 -40.71 32.23 1.48
C PHE A 843 -42.00 31.69 2.09
N LEU A 844 -41.93 30.53 2.75
CA LEU A 844 -43.07 29.95 3.47
C LEU A 844 -43.38 30.82 4.69
N THR A 845 -42.42 30.95 5.61
CA THR A 845 -42.45 31.92 6.70
C THR A 845 -41.05 32.04 7.30
N ARG A 846 -40.61 33.27 7.58
CA ARG A 846 -39.45 33.48 8.47
C ARG A 846 -39.73 32.90 9.87
N PRO A 847 -38.70 32.53 10.65
CA PRO A 847 -38.87 32.11 12.04
C PRO A 847 -39.72 33.13 12.82
N LEU A 848 -40.75 32.67 13.51
CA LEU A 848 -41.71 33.50 14.23
C LEU A 848 -41.56 33.34 15.75
N PRO A 849 -41.63 34.41 16.56
CA PRO A 849 -41.83 34.25 18.00
C PRO A 849 -43.16 33.55 18.29
N ALA A 850 -43.28 32.89 19.44
CA ALA A 850 -44.42 32.02 19.78
C ALA A 850 -45.81 32.67 19.58
N GLU A 851 -45.96 33.97 19.87
CA GLU A 851 -47.20 34.74 19.69
C GLU A 851 -47.61 34.89 18.21
N ALA A 852 -46.63 35.12 17.33
CA ALA A 852 -46.84 35.22 15.90
C ALA A 852 -47.09 33.84 15.28
N MET A 853 -46.38 32.80 15.74
CA MET A 853 -46.68 31.42 15.36
C MET A 853 -48.11 31.02 15.78
N MET A 854 -48.53 31.32 17.01
CA MET A 854 -49.91 31.11 17.47
C MET A 854 -50.95 31.76 16.55
N THR A 855 -50.66 32.98 16.08
CA THR A 855 -51.53 33.68 15.11
C THR A 855 -51.57 32.96 13.75
N TYR A 856 -50.42 32.48 13.26
CA TYR A 856 -50.30 31.69 12.02
C TYR A 856 -51.03 30.33 12.10
N LEU A 857 -51.07 29.69 13.28
CA LEU A 857 -51.78 28.43 13.50
C LEU A 857 -53.31 28.58 13.51
N TYR A 858 -53.83 29.71 14.00
CA TYR A 858 -55.26 30.03 13.94
C TYR A 858 -55.71 30.43 12.53
N TYR A 859 -54.88 31.17 11.79
CA TYR A 859 -55.17 31.65 10.44
C TYR A 859 -54.16 31.09 9.43
N PRO A 860 -54.11 29.76 9.22
CA PRO A 860 -53.19 29.17 8.26
C PRO A 860 -53.53 29.66 6.86
N GLN A 861 -52.54 30.25 6.20
CA GLN A 861 -52.66 30.57 4.79
C GLN A 861 -52.64 29.23 4.03
N ILE A 862 -53.79 28.82 3.49
CA ILE A 862 -53.85 27.66 2.60
C ILE A 862 -53.15 28.08 1.31
N LEU A 863 -51.92 27.60 1.13
CA LEU A 863 -51.22 27.66 -0.14
C LEU A 863 -51.94 26.70 -1.10
N ASP A 864 -52.74 27.25 -2.01
CA ASP A 864 -53.59 26.48 -2.91
C ASP A 864 -52.77 25.90 -4.08
N PHE A 865 -52.47 24.61 -3.97
CA PHE A 865 -51.73 23.83 -4.97
C PHE A 865 -52.67 22.91 -5.81
N GLY A 866 -53.92 23.33 -6.04
CA GLY A 866 -55.01 22.47 -6.53
C GLY A 866 -54.93 21.90 -7.98
N PRO A 867 -55.65 20.80 -8.32
CA PRO A 867 -55.23 19.84 -9.37
C PRO A 867 -56.31 19.38 -10.39
N THR A 868 -55.96 18.52 -11.37
CA THR A 868 -56.94 17.70 -12.14
C THR A 868 -56.34 16.45 -12.85
N PRO A 869 -56.90 15.22 -12.72
CA PRO A 869 -56.43 13.95 -13.36
C PRO A 869 -57.50 13.36 -14.34
N PRO A 870 -57.60 12.03 -14.74
CA PRO A 870 -56.81 10.80 -14.46
C PRO A 870 -56.66 9.73 -15.63
N LEU A 871 -56.23 8.49 -15.28
CA LEU A 871 -56.51 7.14 -15.90
C LEU A 871 -55.51 6.50 -16.95
N PRO A 872 -55.38 5.14 -17.05
CA PRO A 872 -54.08 4.52 -16.69
C PRO A 872 -53.59 3.23 -17.45
N LYS A 873 -52.37 2.79 -17.07
CA LYS A 873 -51.81 1.42 -16.85
C LYS A 873 -52.42 0.16 -17.52
N VAL A 874 -51.52 -0.71 -18.04
CA VAL A 874 -51.53 -2.20 -17.90
C VAL A 874 -50.08 -2.68 -17.68
N ALA A 875 -49.83 -3.80 -16.97
CA ALA A 875 -48.50 -4.29 -16.57
C ALA A 875 -48.47 -5.80 -16.17
N LEU A 876 -47.31 -6.29 -15.67
CA LEU A 876 -47.08 -7.50 -14.84
C LEU A 876 -46.93 -8.88 -15.59
N PRO A 877 -46.51 -10.02 -14.94
CA PRO A 877 -45.15 -10.28 -14.40
C PRO A 877 -44.69 -11.79 -14.41
N GLU A 878 -43.61 -12.15 -13.63
CA GLU A 878 -43.36 -13.46 -12.93
C GLU A 878 -43.15 -14.76 -13.78
N THR A 879 -42.67 -15.96 -13.35
CA THR A 879 -42.02 -16.63 -12.16
C THR A 879 -41.45 -18.01 -12.66
N GLU A 880 -40.61 -18.85 -12.00
CA GLU A 880 -39.48 -18.75 -11.02
C GLU A 880 -38.73 -20.13 -10.90
N THR A 881 -37.69 -20.23 -10.02
CA THR A 881 -37.16 -21.36 -9.15
C THR A 881 -37.39 -22.88 -9.48
N GLU A 882 -36.69 -23.92 -8.96
CA GLU A 882 -35.50 -24.09 -8.09
C GLU A 882 -34.78 -25.48 -8.20
N ALA A 883 -33.75 -25.67 -7.36
CA ALA A 883 -32.70 -26.71 -7.22
C ALA A 883 -33.08 -28.18 -6.86
N GLY A 884 -32.05 -29.05 -6.78
CA GLY A 884 -32.10 -30.42 -6.19
C GLY A 884 -30.71 -31.12 -6.11
N GLN A 885 -30.47 -31.98 -5.10
CA GLN A 885 -29.14 -32.59 -4.77
C GLN A 885 -29.14 -34.14 -4.67
N GLY A 886 -27.95 -34.78 -4.64
CA GLY A 886 -27.75 -36.23 -4.33
C GLY A 886 -26.26 -36.63 -4.17
N ASN A 887 -25.94 -37.68 -3.39
CA ASN A 887 -24.56 -38.04 -2.95
C ASN A 887 -24.42 -39.54 -2.50
N VAL A 888 -23.21 -40.04 -2.12
CA VAL A 888 -22.84 -41.11 -1.12
C VAL A 888 -21.78 -42.20 -1.53
N GLY A 889 -20.64 -42.27 -0.79
CA GLY A 889 -19.97 -43.47 -0.17
C GLY A 889 -19.00 -44.41 -0.97
N ASP A 890 -18.12 -45.27 -0.36
CA ASP A 890 -17.47 -45.34 0.98
C ASP A 890 -16.34 -46.46 1.10
N ARG A 891 -15.39 -46.35 2.07
CA ARG A 891 -14.49 -47.36 2.79
C ARG A 891 -13.16 -48.04 2.26
N PRO A 892 -12.10 -48.17 3.14
CA PRO A 892 -10.85 -49.01 3.01
C PRO A 892 -10.48 -49.91 4.26
N LEU A 893 -9.19 -50.39 4.45
CA LEU A 893 -8.39 -50.76 5.70
C LEU A 893 -7.37 -52.00 5.60
N PRO A 894 -6.70 -52.62 6.65
CA PRO A 894 -5.28 -52.31 7.07
C PRO A 894 -4.30 -53.44 7.65
N ASN A 895 -3.02 -53.07 7.94
CA ASN A 895 -1.97 -53.46 8.97
C ASN A 895 -1.84 -54.82 9.76
N SER A 896 -0.59 -55.25 10.15
CA SER A 896 -0.11 -55.44 11.58
C SER A 896 1.27 -56.17 11.93
N LEU A 897 2.10 -55.53 12.80
CA LEU A 897 2.79 -55.92 14.08
C LEU A 897 4.07 -56.84 14.33
N ASN A 898 4.91 -56.30 15.25
CA ASN A 898 6.24 -56.60 15.89
C ASN A 898 6.53 -57.84 16.79
N ARG A 899 7.84 -58.08 17.15
CA ARG A 899 8.39 -58.31 18.54
C ARG A 899 9.96 -58.25 18.66
N GLU A 900 10.54 -58.37 19.87
CA GLU A 900 11.83 -57.75 20.31
C GLU A 900 12.97 -58.72 20.79
N ASN A 901 14.21 -58.22 21.06
CA ASN A 901 15.41 -58.98 21.50
C ASN A 901 16.50 -58.07 22.19
N PRO A 902 17.10 -58.38 23.38
CA PRO A 902 17.88 -57.43 24.21
C PRO A 902 19.16 -56.76 23.67
N TRP A 903 19.58 -57.00 22.43
CA TRP A 903 20.51 -56.06 21.77
C TRP A 903 19.82 -54.74 21.39
N THR A 904 18.50 -54.65 21.57
CA THR A 904 17.71 -53.42 21.44
C THR A 904 18.35 -52.26 22.17
N GLU A 905 18.38 -52.17 23.51
CA GLU A 905 18.68 -50.92 24.24
C GLU A 905 19.86 -50.10 23.67
N LYS A 906 21.07 -50.64 23.57
CA LYS A 906 22.23 -49.89 23.03
C LYS A 906 22.16 -49.62 21.52
N LEU A 907 21.53 -50.49 20.73
CA LEU A 907 21.32 -50.24 19.30
C LEU A 907 20.17 -49.24 19.07
N HIS A 908 19.21 -49.23 19.99
CA HIS A 908 18.03 -48.37 20.08
C HIS A 908 18.44 -46.96 20.48
N ASP A 909 19.37 -46.77 21.43
CA ASP A 909 20.01 -45.46 21.69
C ASP A 909 20.64 -44.84 20.44
N TYR A 910 21.40 -45.64 19.68
CA TYR A 910 22.04 -45.20 18.44
C TYR A 910 21.01 -44.93 17.32
N VAL A 911 19.97 -45.76 17.21
CA VAL A 911 18.85 -45.56 16.29
C VAL A 911 18.06 -44.29 16.68
N LEU A 912 17.73 -44.07 17.95
CA LEU A 912 17.10 -42.87 18.49
C LEU A 912 17.92 -41.59 18.26
N LEU A 913 19.26 -41.67 18.31
CA LEU A 913 20.12 -40.53 18.00
C LEU A 913 20.10 -40.21 16.49
N LYS A 914 20.15 -41.25 15.65
CA LYS A 914 20.04 -41.13 14.20
C LYS A 914 18.66 -40.64 13.78
N GLU A 915 17.60 -41.15 14.39
CA GLU A 915 16.21 -40.75 14.18
C GLU A 915 16.01 -39.29 14.56
N ARG A 916 16.47 -38.84 15.75
CA ARG A 916 16.44 -37.41 16.12
C ARG A 916 17.21 -36.52 15.15
N LEU A 917 18.38 -36.94 14.66
CA LEU A 917 19.11 -36.21 13.61
C LEU A 917 18.37 -36.20 12.27
N GLN A 918 17.61 -37.25 11.93
CA GLN A 918 16.77 -37.27 10.72
C GLN A 918 15.51 -36.41 10.91
N GLN A 919 14.82 -36.51 12.05
CA GLN A 919 13.68 -35.67 12.43
C GLN A 919 14.06 -34.19 12.37
N ARG A 920 15.20 -33.79 12.94
CA ARG A 920 15.73 -32.42 12.84
C ARG A 920 15.94 -31.96 11.39
N ASN A 921 16.52 -32.80 10.54
CA ASN A 921 16.70 -32.49 9.11
C ASN A 921 15.37 -32.39 8.33
N VAL A 922 14.32 -33.11 8.74
CA VAL A 922 12.98 -32.96 8.15
C VAL A 922 12.28 -31.72 8.72
N LYS A 923 12.47 -31.41 10.02
CA LYS A 923 11.96 -30.22 10.71
C LYS A 923 12.43 -28.95 10.02
N GLU A 924 13.75 -28.78 9.86
CA GLU A 924 14.35 -27.61 9.21
C GLU A 924 13.91 -27.50 7.73
N LYS A 925 13.71 -28.63 7.04
CA LYS A 925 13.11 -28.64 5.69
C LYS A 925 11.63 -28.23 5.65
N LEU A 926 10.83 -28.58 6.65
CA LEU A 926 9.43 -28.17 6.74
C LEU A 926 9.31 -26.66 6.94
N VAL A 927 10.08 -26.10 7.88
CA VAL A 927 10.13 -24.65 8.14
C VAL A 927 10.51 -23.91 6.85
N LEU A 928 11.55 -24.35 6.13
CA LEU A 928 11.94 -23.78 4.83
C LEU A 928 10.85 -23.95 3.75
N LYS A 929 10.12 -25.08 3.72
CA LYS A 929 9.04 -25.33 2.75
C LYS A 929 7.86 -24.39 2.99
N ILE A 930 7.46 -24.19 4.24
CA ILE A 930 6.38 -23.28 4.65
C ILE A 930 6.81 -21.82 4.41
N ALA A 931 8.01 -21.43 4.82
CA ALA A 931 8.56 -20.08 4.59
C ALA A 931 8.69 -19.72 3.09
N ASN A 932 9.03 -20.69 2.23
CA ASN A 932 9.05 -20.47 0.78
C ASN A 932 7.64 -20.37 0.18
N LYS A 933 6.64 -21.10 0.71
CA LYS A 933 5.24 -20.95 0.28
C LYS A 933 4.64 -19.60 0.70
N ILE A 934 4.91 -19.15 1.92
CA ILE A 934 4.57 -17.82 2.43
C ILE A 934 5.07 -16.73 1.46
N ARG A 935 6.32 -16.83 1.00
CA ARG A 935 6.93 -15.86 0.07
C ARG A 935 6.47 -15.99 -1.38
N ALA A 936 5.66 -16.98 -1.72
CA ALA A 936 5.28 -17.32 -3.10
C ALA A 936 3.80 -17.06 -3.42
N SER A 937 3.00 -16.62 -2.45
CA SER A 937 1.62 -16.15 -2.65
C SER A 937 1.38 -14.90 -1.83
N LEU A 938 0.63 -13.94 -2.38
CA LEU A 938 0.10 -12.79 -1.65
C LEU A 938 -1.32 -13.06 -1.11
N ASN A 939 -1.95 -14.17 -1.50
CA ASN A 939 -3.26 -14.56 -1.00
C ASN A 939 -3.14 -15.23 0.38
N ILE A 940 -3.58 -14.51 1.41
CA ILE A 940 -3.56 -14.95 2.81
C ILE A 940 -4.24 -16.32 3.02
N ASN A 941 -5.31 -16.62 2.29
CA ASN A 941 -6.06 -17.88 2.47
C ASN A 941 -5.23 -19.12 2.07
N ASP A 942 -4.47 -19.03 0.97
CA ASP A 942 -3.61 -20.12 0.49
C ASP A 942 -2.47 -20.41 1.48
N ILE A 943 -1.93 -19.36 2.10
CA ILE A 943 -0.87 -19.43 3.10
C ILE A 943 -1.37 -20.17 4.35
N LEU A 944 -2.51 -19.74 4.90
CA LEU A 944 -3.07 -20.34 6.12
C LEU A 944 -3.44 -21.81 5.88
N TYR A 945 -4.14 -22.12 4.77
CA TYR A 945 -4.56 -23.48 4.43
C TYR A 945 -3.38 -24.43 4.18
N SER A 946 -2.36 -23.95 3.46
CA SER A 946 -1.14 -24.75 3.31
C SER A 946 -0.42 -24.95 4.63
N THR A 947 -0.44 -23.99 5.56
CA THR A 947 0.29 -24.14 6.82
C THR A 947 -0.34 -25.24 7.67
N VAL A 948 -1.64 -25.18 7.99
CA VAL A 948 -2.30 -26.20 8.84
C VAL A 948 -2.15 -27.61 8.27
N THR A 949 -2.13 -27.74 6.94
CA THR A 949 -1.93 -29.02 6.25
C THR A 949 -0.51 -29.56 6.38
N GLU A 950 0.51 -28.72 6.19
CA GLU A 950 1.92 -29.13 6.31
C GLU A 950 2.29 -29.43 7.78
N VAL A 951 1.78 -28.66 8.76
CA VAL A 951 1.91 -28.93 10.20
C VAL A 951 1.31 -30.29 10.55
N ARG A 952 0.06 -30.56 10.11
CA ARG A 952 -0.63 -31.81 10.44
C ARG A 952 0.07 -33.04 9.87
N GLN A 953 0.58 -32.94 8.64
CA GLN A 953 1.35 -33.99 7.98
C GLN A 953 2.67 -34.26 8.71
N PHE A 954 3.37 -33.23 9.19
CA PHE A 954 4.63 -33.41 9.93
C PHE A 954 4.42 -33.98 11.33
N LEU A 955 3.52 -33.38 12.13
CA LEU A 955 3.25 -33.85 13.49
C LEU A 955 2.54 -35.21 13.50
N ASN A 956 2.01 -35.68 12.36
CA ASN A 956 1.20 -36.88 12.22
C ASN A 956 0.15 -36.96 13.34
N THR A 957 -0.74 -35.97 13.34
CA THR A 957 -1.79 -35.77 14.36
C THR A 957 -3.16 -35.64 13.70
N ASP A 958 -4.22 -35.77 14.49
CA ASP A 958 -5.57 -35.96 13.95
C ASP A 958 -6.15 -34.67 13.34
N ARG A 959 -5.84 -33.51 13.93
CA ARG A 959 -6.35 -32.20 13.50
C ARG A 959 -5.34 -31.09 13.81
N VAL A 960 -5.23 -30.11 12.93
CA VAL A 960 -4.55 -28.83 13.18
C VAL A 960 -5.48 -27.68 12.75
N VAL A 961 -5.61 -26.66 13.59
CA VAL A 961 -6.43 -25.47 13.31
C VAL A 961 -5.71 -24.17 13.62
N LEU A 962 -6.09 -23.12 12.88
CA LEU A 962 -5.80 -21.73 13.20
C LEU A 962 -7.07 -21.07 13.72
N PHE A 963 -6.98 -20.50 14.92
CA PHE A 963 -8.06 -19.84 15.63
C PHE A 963 -7.75 -18.34 15.74
N LYS A 964 -8.57 -17.49 15.11
CA LYS A 964 -8.40 -16.03 15.12
C LYS A 964 -9.25 -15.42 16.25
N PHE A 965 -8.67 -14.57 17.09
CA PHE A 965 -9.44 -13.81 18.08
C PHE A 965 -10.21 -12.66 17.42
N ASN A 966 -11.42 -12.38 17.92
CA ASN A 966 -12.15 -11.15 17.61
C ASN A 966 -11.94 -10.10 18.72
N SER A 967 -12.50 -8.90 18.55
CA SER A 967 -12.35 -7.79 19.49
C SER A 967 -12.98 -8.03 20.89
N GLN A 968 -13.79 -9.07 21.06
CA GLN A 968 -14.39 -9.48 22.34
C GLN A 968 -13.66 -10.68 22.99
N TRP A 969 -12.56 -11.16 22.39
CA TRP A 969 -11.76 -12.30 22.83
C TRP A 969 -12.48 -13.66 22.89
N SER A 970 -13.68 -13.77 22.33
CA SER A 970 -14.05 -15.00 21.62
C SER A 970 -13.31 -15.05 20.28
N GLY A 971 -13.48 -16.12 19.52
CA GLY A 971 -12.78 -16.26 18.23
C GLY A 971 -13.37 -17.34 17.35
N GLN A 972 -12.84 -17.45 16.14
CA GLN A 972 -13.33 -18.36 15.11
C GLN A 972 -12.19 -19.23 14.58
N VAL A 973 -12.48 -20.49 14.28
CA VAL A 973 -11.56 -21.33 13.50
C VAL A 973 -11.59 -20.86 12.04
N VAL A 974 -10.58 -20.11 11.63
CA VAL A 974 -10.47 -19.54 10.28
C VAL A 974 -9.80 -20.50 9.29
N THR A 975 -9.14 -21.56 9.76
CA THR A 975 -8.53 -22.57 8.89
C THR A 975 -8.33 -23.90 9.61
N GLU A 976 -8.60 -25.01 8.94
CA GLU A 976 -8.48 -26.37 9.47
C GLU A 976 -7.78 -27.32 8.47
N SER A 977 -7.01 -28.27 9.01
CA SER A 977 -6.70 -29.54 8.35
C SER A 977 -7.00 -30.68 9.34
N HIS A 978 -7.61 -31.77 8.87
CA HIS A 978 -7.99 -32.90 9.74
C HIS A 978 -7.97 -34.24 9.02
N ASN A 979 -8.02 -35.33 9.79
CA ASN A 979 -8.37 -36.68 9.31
C ASN A 979 -9.90 -36.88 9.27
N ASP A 980 -10.39 -37.66 8.31
CA ASP A 980 -11.81 -37.84 7.95
C ASP A 980 -12.76 -38.32 9.07
N PHE A 981 -12.21 -38.83 10.19
CA PHE A 981 -12.99 -39.28 11.35
C PHE A 981 -13.20 -38.19 12.42
N CYS A 982 -12.54 -37.04 12.28
CA CYS A 982 -12.77 -35.87 13.11
C CYS A 982 -13.91 -35.05 12.51
N ARG A 983 -14.95 -34.73 13.30
CA ARG A 983 -15.94 -33.71 12.88
C ARG A 983 -15.19 -32.38 12.63
N SER A 984 -15.29 -31.81 11.44
CA SER A 984 -14.76 -30.47 11.11
C SER A 984 -15.34 -29.39 12.03
N ILE A 985 -14.51 -28.39 12.33
CA ILE A 985 -14.84 -27.23 13.17
C ILE A 985 -14.51 -25.90 12.45
N ILE A 986 -14.30 -25.94 11.13
CA ILE A 986 -14.09 -24.73 10.33
C ILE A 986 -15.28 -23.77 10.48
N ASN A 987 -14.99 -22.48 10.67
CA ASN A 987 -15.95 -21.41 10.95
C ASN A 987 -16.73 -21.52 12.29
N ASP A 988 -16.53 -22.56 13.12
CA ASP A 988 -17.12 -22.60 14.46
C ASP A 988 -16.60 -21.41 15.29
N GLU A 989 -17.53 -20.62 15.86
CA GLU A 989 -17.22 -19.59 16.86
C GLU A 989 -17.12 -20.23 18.25
N ILE A 990 -16.03 -19.94 18.96
CA ILE A 990 -15.76 -20.46 20.30
C ILE A 990 -15.73 -19.29 21.28
N ASP A 991 -16.77 -19.22 22.12
CA ASP A 991 -16.80 -18.39 23.32
C ASP A 991 -16.81 -19.28 24.58
N ASP A 992 -15.65 -19.82 24.93
CA ASP A 992 -15.45 -20.50 26.21
C ASP A 992 -15.17 -19.45 27.30
N PRO A 993 -16.06 -19.27 28.31
CA PRO A 993 -15.90 -18.27 29.37
C PRO A 993 -14.57 -18.40 30.12
N CYS A 994 -13.98 -19.59 30.14
CA CYS A 994 -12.73 -19.86 30.83
C CYS A 994 -11.51 -19.23 30.13
N PHE A 995 -11.60 -18.75 28.88
CA PHE A 995 -10.57 -17.90 28.24
C PHE A 995 -10.62 -16.43 28.70
N LYS A 996 -11.81 -15.89 29.01
CA LYS A 996 -12.07 -14.47 29.29
C LYS A 996 -11.54 -14.06 30.68
N GLY A 997 -10.21 -13.96 30.77
CA GLY A 997 -9.49 -13.48 31.95
C GLY A 997 -8.10 -14.10 32.07
N HIS A 998 -8.01 -15.28 32.66
CA HIS A 998 -6.73 -15.84 33.13
C HIS A 998 -5.80 -16.34 32.01
N TYR A 999 -6.33 -17.01 30.99
CA TYR A 999 -5.48 -17.56 29.92
C TYR A 999 -5.00 -16.52 28.91
N LEU A 1000 -5.79 -15.45 28.68
CA LEU A 1000 -5.49 -14.46 27.65
C LEU A 1000 -4.14 -13.75 27.88
N ARG A 1001 -3.91 -13.31 29.13
CA ARG A 1001 -2.64 -12.71 29.55
C ARG A 1001 -1.47 -13.67 29.29
N LEU A 1002 -1.64 -14.94 29.66
CA LEU A 1002 -0.58 -15.93 29.55
C LEU A 1002 -0.24 -16.26 28.10
N TYR A 1003 -1.21 -16.25 27.17
CA TYR A 1003 -0.92 -16.41 25.73
C TYR A 1003 -0.20 -15.19 25.13
N ARG A 1004 -0.48 -13.96 25.59
CA ARG A 1004 0.34 -12.79 25.24
C ARG A 1004 1.77 -12.89 25.81
N GLU A 1005 1.91 -13.42 27.02
CA GLU A 1005 3.20 -13.75 27.65
C GLU A 1005 3.87 -15.02 27.05
N GLY A 1006 3.40 -15.52 25.90
CA GLY A 1006 4.06 -16.60 25.14
C GLY A 1006 3.79 -18.03 25.62
N ARG A 1007 2.79 -18.25 26.50
CA ARG A 1007 2.50 -19.59 27.06
C ARG A 1007 2.13 -20.62 25.99
N VAL A 1008 2.98 -21.62 25.82
CA VAL A 1008 2.63 -22.90 25.20
C VAL A 1008 1.89 -23.78 26.21
N ARG A 1009 0.88 -24.54 25.78
CA ARG A 1009 0.20 -25.54 26.63
C ARG A 1009 0.09 -26.88 25.91
N ALA A 1010 0.84 -27.86 26.40
CA ALA A 1010 0.68 -29.28 26.03
C ALA A 1010 -0.19 -29.99 27.10
N VAL A 1011 -1.21 -30.71 26.64
CA VAL A 1011 -2.13 -31.52 27.45
C VAL A 1011 -2.15 -32.92 26.85
N SER A 1012 -1.56 -33.89 27.55
CA SER A 1012 -1.39 -35.24 27.04
C SER A 1012 -2.61 -36.14 27.20
N ASP A 1013 -3.47 -35.83 28.17
CA ASP A 1013 -4.72 -36.56 28.49
C ASP A 1013 -5.71 -35.58 29.15
N ILE A 1014 -6.78 -35.19 28.45
CA ILE A 1014 -7.74 -34.19 28.98
C ILE A 1014 -8.50 -34.66 30.23
N GLU A 1015 -8.65 -35.97 30.43
CA GLU A 1015 -9.41 -36.51 31.57
C GLU A 1015 -8.58 -36.36 32.85
N LYS A 1016 -7.28 -36.68 32.76
CA LYS A 1016 -6.31 -36.63 33.87
C LYS A 1016 -5.70 -35.24 34.12
N ALA A 1017 -5.77 -34.33 33.15
CA ALA A 1017 -5.17 -33.01 33.27
C ALA A 1017 -5.90 -32.11 34.29
N ASP A 1018 -5.14 -31.19 34.89
CA ASP A 1018 -5.66 -30.09 35.69
C ASP A 1018 -6.22 -29.00 34.75
N LEU A 1019 -7.53 -29.06 34.56
CA LEU A 1019 -8.36 -28.23 33.69
C LEU A 1019 -9.70 -28.05 34.40
N ALA A 1020 -10.24 -26.82 34.38
CA ALA A 1020 -11.61 -26.57 34.83
C ALA A 1020 -12.62 -27.31 33.95
N ASP A 1021 -13.74 -27.74 34.54
CA ASP A 1021 -14.68 -28.65 33.87
C ASP A 1021 -15.30 -28.07 32.60
N CYS A 1022 -15.54 -26.75 32.54
CA CYS A 1022 -15.90 -26.00 31.32
C CYS A 1022 -15.04 -26.40 30.11
N HIS A 1023 -13.72 -26.43 30.33
CA HIS A 1023 -12.72 -26.64 29.29
C HIS A 1023 -12.54 -28.14 28.98
N LYS A 1024 -12.80 -29.03 29.97
CA LYS A 1024 -12.90 -30.47 29.72
C LYS A 1024 -14.13 -30.80 28.86
N GLU A 1025 -15.26 -30.16 29.12
CA GLU A 1025 -16.48 -30.33 28.32
C GLU A 1025 -16.33 -29.80 26.89
N LEU A 1026 -15.72 -28.62 26.72
CA LEU A 1026 -15.38 -28.07 25.40
C LEU A 1026 -14.48 -29.03 24.59
N LEU A 1027 -13.40 -29.52 25.20
CA LEU A 1027 -12.47 -30.44 24.54
C LEU A 1027 -13.13 -31.80 24.24
N ARG A 1028 -14.02 -32.30 25.11
CA ARG A 1028 -14.84 -33.49 24.83
C ARG A 1028 -15.83 -33.26 23.67
N HIS A 1029 -16.45 -32.08 23.57
CA HIS A 1029 -17.36 -31.73 22.46
C HIS A 1029 -16.65 -31.85 21.10
N TYR A 1030 -15.42 -31.33 20.99
CA TYR A 1030 -14.59 -31.41 19.79
C TYR A 1030 -13.79 -32.72 19.64
N GLN A 1031 -14.18 -33.75 20.41
CA GLN A 1031 -13.61 -35.11 20.38
C GLN A 1031 -12.11 -35.16 20.71
N VAL A 1032 -11.56 -34.18 21.43
CA VAL A 1032 -10.13 -34.08 21.74
C VAL A 1032 -9.76 -35.00 22.89
N LYS A 1033 -8.60 -35.66 22.81
CA LYS A 1033 -8.01 -36.46 23.90
C LYS A 1033 -6.63 -35.99 24.31
N ALA A 1034 -5.87 -35.39 23.40
CA ALA A 1034 -4.67 -34.60 23.70
C ALA A 1034 -4.68 -33.31 22.89
N ASN A 1035 -4.19 -32.22 23.48
CA ASN A 1035 -4.21 -30.87 22.91
C ASN A 1035 -2.83 -30.20 23.06
N LEU A 1036 -2.34 -29.55 22.01
CA LEU A 1036 -1.14 -28.71 22.02
C LEU A 1036 -1.49 -27.33 21.43
N VAL A 1037 -1.38 -26.29 22.25
CA VAL A 1037 -1.71 -24.90 21.90
C VAL A 1037 -0.46 -24.01 21.93
N VAL A 1038 -0.26 -23.22 20.88
CA VAL A 1038 0.80 -22.21 20.74
C VAL A 1038 0.17 -20.89 20.25
N PRO A 1039 0.57 -19.72 20.81
CA PRO A 1039 0.04 -18.43 20.37
C PRO A 1039 0.67 -17.93 19.07
N VAL A 1040 -0.12 -17.24 18.24
CA VAL A 1040 0.32 -16.54 17.02
C VAL A 1040 0.38 -15.05 17.35
N VAL A 1041 1.59 -14.52 17.51
CA VAL A 1041 1.87 -13.15 17.98
C VAL A 1041 2.79 -12.43 17.00
N PHE A 1042 2.46 -11.20 16.64
CA PHE A 1042 3.31 -10.29 15.89
C PHE A 1042 3.38 -8.93 16.60
N ASN A 1043 4.59 -8.41 16.85
CA ASN A 1043 4.82 -7.15 17.58
C ASN A 1043 3.91 -6.97 18.81
N GLU A 1044 4.01 -7.92 19.75
CA GLU A 1044 3.20 -8.04 20.98
C GLU A 1044 1.68 -8.24 20.80
N ASN A 1045 1.14 -8.10 19.58
CA ASN A 1045 -0.26 -8.30 19.27
C ASN A 1045 -0.59 -9.79 19.05
N LEU A 1046 -1.51 -10.33 19.86
CA LEU A 1046 -1.98 -11.71 19.79
C LEU A 1046 -3.13 -11.83 18.77
N TRP A 1047 -2.81 -12.25 17.54
CA TRP A 1047 -3.78 -12.45 16.46
C TRP A 1047 -4.64 -13.70 16.68
N GLY A 1048 -4.04 -14.77 17.22
CA GLY A 1048 -4.72 -16.07 17.32
C GLY A 1048 -3.91 -17.16 18.01
N LEU A 1049 -4.36 -18.40 17.82
CA LEU A 1049 -3.71 -19.62 18.30
C LEU A 1049 -3.52 -20.61 17.14
N LEU A 1050 -2.38 -21.29 17.12
CA LEU A 1050 -2.12 -22.47 16.30
C LEU A 1050 -2.24 -23.70 17.22
N ILE A 1051 -3.15 -24.60 16.88
CA ILE A 1051 -3.60 -25.68 17.77
C ILE A 1051 -3.49 -27.03 17.05
N ALA A 1052 -2.94 -28.05 17.74
CA ALA A 1052 -2.90 -29.43 17.30
C ALA A 1052 -3.69 -30.34 18.27
N HIS A 1053 -4.54 -31.22 17.74
CA HIS A 1053 -5.34 -32.16 18.52
C HIS A 1053 -5.09 -33.62 18.10
N GLU A 1054 -4.91 -34.49 19.09
CA GLU A 1054 -5.14 -35.92 18.94
C GLU A 1054 -6.56 -36.23 19.46
N CYS A 1055 -7.38 -36.90 18.67
CA CYS A 1055 -8.80 -37.13 18.97
C CYS A 1055 -9.10 -38.57 19.41
N LYS A 1056 -8.32 -39.56 18.94
CA LYS A 1056 -8.56 -40.97 19.28
C LYS A 1056 -8.05 -41.38 20.67
N THR A 1057 -6.88 -40.90 21.07
CA THR A 1057 -6.16 -41.38 22.26
C THR A 1057 -5.39 -40.25 22.93
N PRO A 1058 -5.11 -40.36 24.25
CA PRO A 1058 -4.06 -39.59 24.90
C PRO A 1058 -2.73 -39.72 24.13
N ARG A 1059 -1.98 -38.62 24.03
CA ARG A 1059 -0.71 -38.51 23.29
C ARG A 1059 0.30 -37.74 24.14
N TYR A 1060 1.49 -38.29 24.31
CA TYR A 1060 2.60 -37.56 24.91
C TYR A 1060 3.27 -36.69 23.85
N TRP A 1061 3.06 -35.38 23.94
CA TRP A 1061 3.75 -34.39 23.11
C TRP A 1061 5.23 -34.33 23.49
N GLN A 1062 6.12 -34.44 22.50
CA GLN A 1062 7.56 -34.34 22.75
C GLN A 1062 8.01 -32.87 22.71
N GLU A 1063 9.08 -32.54 23.42
CA GLU A 1063 9.65 -31.17 23.44
C GLU A 1063 10.03 -30.68 22.03
N GLU A 1064 10.37 -31.61 21.14
CA GLU A 1064 10.63 -31.38 19.71
C GLU A 1064 9.35 -30.96 18.93
N ASP A 1065 8.17 -31.49 19.29
CA ASP A 1065 6.86 -31.07 18.73
C ASP A 1065 6.57 -29.61 19.11
N LEU A 1066 6.79 -29.26 20.38
CA LEU A 1066 6.54 -27.92 20.93
C LEU A 1066 7.41 -26.87 20.24
N GLN A 1067 8.72 -27.12 20.12
CA GLN A 1067 9.66 -26.20 19.48
C GLN A 1067 9.31 -25.94 18.01
N LEU A 1068 8.92 -26.97 17.25
CA LEU A 1068 8.49 -26.77 15.86
C LEU A 1068 7.24 -25.91 15.78
N LEU A 1069 6.23 -26.18 16.62
CA LEU A 1069 4.96 -25.46 16.51
C LEU A 1069 5.12 -23.97 16.88
N MET A 1070 6.06 -23.62 17.76
CA MET A 1070 6.49 -22.24 18.03
C MET A 1070 7.19 -21.58 16.82
N GLU A 1071 8.16 -22.25 16.21
CA GLU A 1071 8.86 -21.75 15.02
C GLU A 1071 7.87 -21.45 13.87
N LEU A 1072 6.89 -22.34 13.65
CA LEU A 1072 5.88 -22.16 12.61
C LEU A 1072 4.84 -21.08 12.96
N ALA A 1073 4.39 -20.97 14.21
CA ALA A 1073 3.50 -19.89 14.63
C ALA A 1073 4.12 -18.50 14.39
N THR A 1074 5.44 -18.37 14.56
CA THR A 1074 6.18 -17.14 14.25
C THR A 1074 6.19 -16.83 12.74
N GLN A 1075 6.40 -17.83 11.89
CA GLN A 1075 6.36 -17.64 10.42
C GLN A 1075 4.95 -17.26 9.93
N VAL A 1076 3.90 -17.85 10.51
CA VAL A 1076 2.49 -17.50 10.22
C VAL A 1076 2.18 -16.05 10.59
N ALA A 1077 2.64 -15.61 11.76
CA ALA A 1077 2.41 -14.24 12.24
C ALA A 1077 2.99 -13.18 11.29
N ILE A 1078 4.19 -13.41 10.74
CA ILE A 1078 4.82 -12.55 9.72
C ILE A 1078 3.99 -12.53 8.42
N ALA A 1079 3.55 -13.70 7.97
CA ALA A 1079 2.84 -13.85 6.69
C ALA A 1079 1.48 -13.12 6.67
N ILE A 1080 0.74 -13.22 7.78
CA ILE A 1080 -0.54 -12.53 7.98
C ILE A 1080 -0.36 -11.01 7.84
N HIS A 1081 0.63 -10.46 8.55
CA HIS A 1081 0.87 -9.01 8.55
C HIS A 1081 1.25 -8.47 7.16
N GLN A 1082 2.01 -9.23 6.38
CA GLN A 1082 2.35 -8.86 4.99
C GLN A 1082 1.13 -8.84 4.07
N GLY A 1083 0.18 -9.77 4.24
CA GLY A 1083 -1.09 -9.75 3.49
C GLY A 1083 -1.99 -8.57 3.86
N GLU A 1084 -2.18 -8.32 5.16
CA GLU A 1084 -3.04 -7.24 5.67
C GLU A 1084 -2.51 -5.83 5.27
N LEU A 1085 -1.21 -5.65 5.04
CA LEU A 1085 -0.62 -4.40 4.53
C LEU A 1085 -0.85 -4.16 3.04
N TYR A 1086 -0.85 -5.22 2.22
CA TYR A 1086 -1.00 -5.10 0.76
C TYR A 1086 -2.43 -4.62 0.38
N GLU A 1087 -3.45 -5.20 1.03
CA GLU A 1087 -4.87 -4.87 0.82
C GLU A 1087 -5.19 -3.39 1.12
N GLN A 1088 -4.52 -2.82 2.13
CA GLN A 1088 -4.64 -1.40 2.48
C GLN A 1088 -4.06 -0.47 1.41
N LEU A 1089 -2.90 -0.83 0.83
CA LEU A 1089 -2.23 -0.04 -0.20
C LEU A 1089 -3.03 -0.01 -1.51
N GLU A 1090 -3.57 -1.15 -1.93
CA GLU A 1090 -4.41 -1.25 -3.13
C GLU A 1090 -5.70 -0.41 -2.97
N THR A 1091 -6.34 -0.50 -1.81
CA THR A 1091 -7.53 0.31 -1.46
C THR A 1091 -7.25 1.82 -1.50
N ALA A 1092 -6.06 2.27 -1.07
CA ALA A 1092 -5.69 3.69 -1.08
C ALA A 1092 -5.47 4.23 -2.52
N ASN A 1093 -4.78 3.47 -3.37
CA ASN A 1093 -4.48 3.89 -4.75
C ASN A 1093 -5.74 4.09 -5.60
N ILE A 1094 -6.75 3.22 -5.46
CA ILE A 1094 -8.02 3.32 -6.19
C ILE A 1094 -8.75 4.64 -5.86
N ARG A 1095 -8.75 5.06 -4.59
CA ARG A 1095 -9.39 6.32 -4.16
C ARG A 1095 -8.69 7.55 -4.74
N LEU A 1096 -7.36 7.57 -4.76
CA LEU A 1096 -6.59 8.71 -5.31
C LEU A 1096 -6.86 8.93 -6.80
N GLN A 1097 -6.99 7.84 -7.59
CA GLN A 1097 -7.29 7.94 -9.02
C GLN A 1097 -8.68 8.53 -9.29
N GLN A 1098 -9.68 8.18 -8.48
CA GLN A 1098 -11.04 8.71 -8.60
C GLN A 1098 -11.06 10.23 -8.38
N ILE A 1099 -10.45 10.71 -7.30
CA ILE A 1099 -10.39 12.14 -6.92
C ILE A 1099 -9.71 13.01 -8.00
N SER A 1100 -8.72 12.47 -8.71
CA SER A 1100 -7.92 13.22 -9.71
C SER A 1100 -8.64 13.48 -11.05
N SER A 1101 -9.70 12.72 -11.37
CA SER A 1101 -10.29 12.67 -12.73
C SER A 1101 -11.58 13.47 -12.94
N LEU A 1102 -12.25 13.88 -11.86
CA LEU A 1102 -13.55 14.57 -11.90
C LEU A 1102 -13.42 16.06 -11.53
N ASP A 1103 -14.39 16.88 -11.92
CA ASP A 1103 -14.51 18.24 -11.39
C ASP A 1103 -15.14 18.18 -9.99
N ALA A 1104 -14.44 18.73 -8.99
CA ALA A 1104 -14.87 18.65 -7.59
C ALA A 1104 -16.27 19.23 -7.35
N LEU A 1105 -16.66 20.22 -8.15
CA LEU A 1105 -17.97 20.86 -8.05
C LEU A 1105 -19.06 20.07 -8.80
N THR A 1106 -18.82 19.71 -10.07
CA THR A 1106 -19.86 19.17 -10.98
C THR A 1106 -19.85 17.66 -11.16
N GLN A 1107 -18.86 16.93 -10.64
CA GLN A 1107 -18.71 15.46 -10.70
C GLN A 1107 -18.69 14.81 -12.10
N VAL A 1108 -18.87 15.59 -13.17
CA VAL A 1108 -18.48 15.22 -14.54
C VAL A 1108 -16.96 15.31 -14.71
N GLY A 1109 -16.44 15.01 -15.91
CA GLY A 1109 -15.00 15.09 -16.16
C GLY A 1109 -14.43 16.48 -15.91
N ASN A 1110 -13.28 16.57 -15.24
CA ASN A 1110 -12.49 17.79 -15.26
C ASN A 1110 -11.77 17.95 -16.61
N ARG A 1111 -11.14 19.11 -16.81
CA ARG A 1111 -10.45 19.42 -18.06
C ARG A 1111 -9.29 18.46 -18.40
N TYR A 1112 -8.64 17.85 -17.40
CA TYR A 1112 -7.62 16.81 -17.65
C TYR A 1112 -8.25 15.53 -18.23
N LEU A 1113 -9.44 15.12 -17.75
CA LEU A 1113 -10.17 14.02 -18.36
C LEU A 1113 -10.69 14.36 -19.77
N PHE A 1114 -11.08 15.61 -20.02
CA PHE A 1114 -11.42 16.11 -21.36
C PHE A 1114 -10.23 16.00 -22.33
N ASP A 1115 -9.11 16.68 -22.03
CA ASP A 1115 -7.94 16.76 -22.93
C ASP A 1115 -7.36 15.35 -23.22
N SER A 1116 -7.29 14.48 -22.20
CA SER A 1116 -6.81 13.09 -22.33
C SER A 1116 -7.81 12.11 -22.97
N THR A 1117 -9.06 12.51 -23.17
CA THR A 1117 -10.06 11.73 -23.92
C THR A 1117 -10.16 12.22 -25.36
N LEU A 1118 -10.06 13.53 -25.60
CA LEU A 1118 -10.03 14.14 -26.93
C LEU A 1118 -8.87 13.59 -27.78
N GLU A 1119 -7.65 13.59 -27.25
CA GLU A 1119 -6.47 13.07 -27.96
C GLU A 1119 -6.60 11.56 -28.25
N ARG A 1120 -7.14 10.80 -27.29
CA ARG A 1120 -7.35 9.34 -27.39
C ARG A 1120 -8.32 8.98 -28.51
N GLU A 1121 -9.46 9.67 -28.55
CA GLU A 1121 -10.49 9.46 -29.58
C GLU A 1121 -10.04 10.00 -30.94
N TRP A 1122 -9.32 11.13 -30.99
CA TRP A 1122 -8.72 11.61 -32.24
C TRP A 1122 -7.78 10.57 -32.86
N GLN A 1123 -6.88 9.98 -32.07
CA GLN A 1123 -5.98 8.91 -32.53
C GLN A 1123 -6.71 7.59 -32.88
N ARG A 1124 -7.84 7.29 -32.24
CA ARG A 1124 -8.69 6.14 -32.56
C ARG A 1124 -9.38 6.35 -33.91
N LEU A 1125 -10.11 7.45 -34.05
CA LEU A 1125 -10.95 7.76 -35.21
C LEU A 1125 -10.12 8.08 -36.46
N GLN A 1126 -8.93 8.69 -36.35
CA GLN A 1126 -8.01 8.90 -37.48
C GLN A 1126 -7.63 7.57 -38.19
N ARG A 1127 -7.71 6.42 -37.50
CA ARG A 1127 -7.44 5.09 -38.07
C ARG A 1127 -8.67 4.46 -38.74
N ILE A 1128 -9.87 4.78 -38.25
CA ILE A 1128 -11.15 4.20 -38.70
C ILE A 1128 -11.80 5.08 -39.80
N ARG A 1129 -11.52 6.39 -39.79
CA ARG A 1129 -12.08 7.46 -40.64
C ARG A 1129 -13.54 7.84 -40.37
N GLU A 1130 -13.98 7.66 -39.12
CA GLU A 1130 -15.29 8.14 -38.65
C GLU A 1130 -15.21 9.58 -38.11
N PRO A 1131 -16.32 10.35 -38.11
CA PRO A 1131 -16.34 11.74 -37.65
C PRO A 1131 -16.34 11.86 -36.12
N LEU A 1132 -15.77 12.97 -35.64
CA LEU A 1132 -15.80 13.42 -34.25
C LEU A 1132 -16.49 14.78 -34.17
N ALA A 1133 -17.48 14.88 -33.27
CA ALA A 1133 -18.18 16.13 -33.00
C ALA A 1133 -17.82 16.67 -31.61
N LEU A 1134 -17.70 17.99 -31.52
CA LEU A 1134 -17.48 18.73 -30.28
C LEU A 1134 -18.52 19.85 -30.16
N LEU A 1135 -19.12 19.94 -28.97
CA LEU A 1135 -19.99 21.04 -28.58
C LEU A 1135 -19.29 21.83 -27.47
N LEU A 1136 -19.26 23.16 -27.59
CA LEU A 1136 -18.90 24.08 -26.51
C LEU A 1136 -20.13 24.91 -26.12
N CYS A 1137 -20.43 24.94 -24.83
CA CYS A 1137 -21.67 25.48 -24.26
C CYS A 1137 -21.35 26.50 -23.17
N ASP A 1138 -22.05 27.65 -23.17
CA ASP A 1138 -21.85 28.74 -22.21
C ASP A 1138 -23.18 29.24 -21.65
N VAL A 1139 -23.17 29.57 -20.36
CA VAL A 1139 -24.36 29.96 -19.59
C VAL A 1139 -24.66 31.45 -19.78
N ASP A 1140 -25.70 31.75 -20.54
CA ASP A 1140 -26.00 33.12 -20.98
C ASP A 1140 -26.25 34.07 -19.79
N PHE A 1141 -25.51 35.18 -19.79
CA PHE A 1141 -25.52 36.22 -18.75
C PHE A 1141 -25.12 35.75 -17.33
N PHE A 1142 -24.45 34.62 -17.19
CA PHE A 1142 -24.14 34.01 -15.88
C PHE A 1142 -23.36 34.89 -14.89
N LYS A 1143 -22.57 35.86 -15.37
CA LYS A 1143 -22.00 36.86 -14.45
C LYS A 1143 -23.09 37.76 -13.82
N GLY A 1144 -24.00 38.30 -14.62
CA GLY A 1144 -25.15 39.08 -14.12
C GLY A 1144 -26.14 38.22 -13.35
N PHE A 1145 -26.06 36.89 -13.50
CA PHE A 1145 -26.70 35.94 -12.61
C PHE A 1145 -26.05 35.99 -11.22
N ASN A 1146 -24.74 35.72 -11.10
CA ASN A 1146 -24.06 35.69 -9.79
C ASN A 1146 -24.08 37.06 -9.08
N ASP A 1147 -23.96 38.16 -9.84
CA ASP A 1147 -24.04 39.53 -9.31
C ASP A 1147 -25.45 39.84 -8.72
N ASN A 1148 -26.51 39.14 -9.16
CA ASN A 1148 -27.89 39.31 -8.67
C ASN A 1148 -28.30 38.29 -7.58
N TYR A 1149 -27.80 37.05 -7.65
CA TYR A 1149 -28.29 35.93 -6.83
C TYR A 1149 -27.23 35.33 -5.87
N GLY A 1150 -25.95 35.71 -6.01
CA GLY A 1150 -24.84 35.26 -5.15
C GLY A 1150 -23.92 34.21 -5.77
N HIS A 1151 -22.78 33.94 -5.12
CA HIS A 1151 -21.78 32.98 -5.61
C HIS A 1151 -22.18 31.50 -5.48
N PRO A 1152 -22.79 31.04 -4.38
CA PRO A 1152 -23.45 29.73 -4.35
C PRO A 1152 -24.47 29.62 -5.49
N ALA A 1153 -25.15 30.73 -5.82
CA ALA A 1153 -26.06 30.78 -6.96
C ALA A 1153 -25.38 30.63 -8.32
N GLY A 1154 -24.09 30.91 -8.38
CA GLY A 1154 -23.23 30.42 -9.42
C GLY A 1154 -23.05 28.90 -9.38
N ASP A 1155 -22.55 28.40 -8.27
CA ASP A 1155 -22.11 27.02 -8.09
C ASP A 1155 -23.21 25.97 -8.27
N ARG A 1156 -24.46 26.29 -7.90
CA ARG A 1156 -25.63 25.59 -8.43
C ARG A 1156 -25.68 25.69 -9.94
N CYS A 1157 -25.98 26.85 -10.55
CA CYS A 1157 -26.36 27.05 -11.98
C CYS A 1157 -25.61 26.25 -13.06
N LEU A 1158 -24.39 25.82 -12.78
CA LEU A 1158 -23.47 25.08 -13.64
C LEU A 1158 -23.71 23.56 -13.62
N LYS A 1159 -24.22 23.05 -12.51
CA LYS A 1159 -23.92 21.73 -11.98
C LYS A 1159 -25.04 20.71 -12.40
N LYS A 1160 -26.33 21.09 -12.55
CA LYS A 1160 -27.42 20.42 -13.35
C LYS A 1160 -27.26 20.75 -14.83
N ILE A 1161 -26.56 21.82 -15.22
CA ILE A 1161 -26.22 21.98 -16.65
C ILE A 1161 -25.31 20.80 -17.00
N ALA A 1162 -24.36 20.46 -16.12
CA ALA A 1162 -23.63 19.19 -16.19
C ALA A 1162 -24.55 17.94 -16.09
N ASP A 1163 -25.48 17.84 -15.13
CA ASP A 1163 -26.37 16.66 -15.04
C ASP A 1163 -27.31 16.48 -16.26
N ALA A 1164 -27.81 17.58 -16.83
CA ALA A 1164 -28.65 17.57 -18.03
C ALA A 1164 -27.82 17.18 -19.26
N MET A 1165 -26.60 17.71 -19.38
CA MET A 1165 -25.65 17.27 -20.39
C MET A 1165 -25.34 15.78 -20.24
N ALA A 1166 -25.10 15.28 -19.02
CA ALA A 1166 -24.85 13.86 -18.75
C ALA A 1166 -26.07 12.98 -19.04
N LYS A 1167 -27.29 13.48 -18.80
CA LYS A 1167 -28.55 12.79 -19.17
C LYS A 1167 -28.78 12.73 -20.68
N VAL A 1168 -28.24 13.66 -21.47
CA VAL A 1168 -28.31 13.63 -22.94
C VAL A 1168 -27.17 12.80 -23.56
N ALA A 1169 -25.95 12.89 -23.01
CA ALA A 1169 -24.75 12.16 -23.42
C ALA A 1169 -24.75 10.69 -22.96
N LYS A 1170 -25.66 9.88 -23.54
CA LYS A 1170 -26.00 8.54 -23.04
C LYS A 1170 -25.05 7.39 -23.43
N ARG A 1171 -24.11 7.57 -24.37
CA ARG A 1171 -23.24 6.46 -24.82
C ARG A 1171 -22.01 6.35 -23.90
N PRO A 1172 -21.49 5.14 -23.61
CA PRO A 1172 -20.25 4.97 -22.83
C PRO A 1172 -18.98 5.59 -23.44
N THR A 1173 -19.07 6.08 -24.68
CA THR A 1173 -18.01 6.80 -25.42
C THR A 1173 -18.18 8.32 -25.39
N ASP A 1174 -19.32 8.83 -24.91
CA ASP A 1174 -19.57 10.26 -24.80
C ASP A 1174 -18.95 10.77 -23.49
N LEU A 1175 -18.30 11.93 -23.55
CA LEU A 1175 -17.75 12.59 -22.36
C LEU A 1175 -18.34 13.98 -22.22
N VAL A 1176 -19.02 14.23 -21.10
CA VAL A 1176 -19.31 15.57 -20.59
C VAL A 1176 -18.18 15.97 -19.67
N ALA A 1177 -17.67 17.18 -19.87
CA ALA A 1177 -16.66 17.75 -19.02
C ALA A 1177 -16.91 19.24 -18.77
N ARG A 1178 -16.54 19.70 -17.58
CA ARG A 1178 -16.49 21.13 -17.28
C ARG A 1178 -15.16 21.69 -17.77
N TYR A 1179 -15.22 22.55 -18.79
CA TYR A 1179 -14.02 23.10 -19.43
C TYR A 1179 -13.47 24.31 -18.66
N GLY A 1180 -14.34 25.02 -17.94
CA GLY A 1180 -13.93 26.04 -16.97
C GLY A 1180 -15.08 26.62 -16.14
N GLY A 1181 -15.10 27.94 -15.96
CA GLY A 1181 -15.96 28.66 -15.02
C GLY A 1181 -17.45 28.40 -15.25
N GLU A 1182 -17.93 28.83 -16.42
CA GLU A 1182 -19.28 28.54 -16.95
C GLU A 1182 -19.29 27.83 -18.32
N GLU A 1183 -18.11 27.39 -18.76
CA GLU A 1183 -17.93 26.71 -20.04
C GLU A 1183 -17.96 25.18 -19.85
N PHE A 1184 -18.82 24.52 -20.61
CA PHE A 1184 -18.91 23.05 -20.69
C PHE A 1184 -18.54 22.56 -22.08
N ALA A 1185 -17.93 21.38 -22.14
CA ALA A 1185 -17.55 20.71 -23.37
C ALA A 1185 -18.12 19.29 -23.42
N ILE A 1186 -18.60 18.88 -24.60
CA ILE A 1186 -19.12 17.52 -24.83
C ILE A 1186 -18.42 16.91 -26.04
N ILE A 1187 -17.75 15.78 -25.82
CA ILE A 1187 -17.12 14.98 -26.87
C ILE A 1187 -18.13 13.91 -27.32
N LEU A 1188 -18.47 13.91 -28.60
CA LEU A 1188 -19.38 12.94 -29.22
C LEU A 1188 -18.63 12.13 -30.29
N SER A 1189 -18.18 10.94 -29.92
CA SER A 1189 -17.46 10.03 -30.82
C SER A 1189 -18.38 9.44 -31.89
N GLU A 1190 -17.86 9.16 -33.08
CA GLU A 1190 -18.58 8.52 -34.20
C GLU A 1190 -19.93 9.23 -34.52
N THR A 1191 -19.89 10.57 -34.66
CA THR A 1191 -21.08 11.43 -34.75
C THR A 1191 -20.96 12.47 -35.87
N SER A 1192 -21.97 12.53 -36.75
CA SER A 1192 -22.08 13.50 -37.85
C SER A 1192 -22.65 14.85 -37.39
N LEU A 1193 -22.62 15.87 -38.26
CA LEU A 1193 -23.24 17.19 -38.00
C LEU A 1193 -24.73 17.07 -37.65
N GLU A 1194 -25.49 16.25 -38.38
CA GLU A 1194 -26.90 15.98 -38.10
C GLU A 1194 -27.10 15.38 -36.71
N GLY A 1195 -26.23 14.44 -36.30
CA GLY A 1195 -26.26 13.89 -34.94
C GLY A 1195 -25.92 14.92 -33.86
N ALA A 1196 -24.93 15.79 -34.11
CA ALA A 1196 -24.53 16.85 -33.20
C ALA A 1196 -25.61 17.95 -33.03
N ILE A 1197 -26.32 18.31 -34.10
CA ILE A 1197 -27.46 19.23 -34.05
C ILE A 1197 -28.60 18.62 -33.24
N ASN A 1198 -28.98 17.36 -33.49
CA ASN A 1198 -30.00 16.66 -32.69
C ASN A 1198 -29.66 16.63 -31.18
N VAL A 1199 -28.38 16.46 -30.83
CA VAL A 1199 -27.93 16.57 -29.42
C VAL A 1199 -28.02 18.02 -28.92
N THR A 1200 -27.65 19.01 -29.73
CA THR A 1200 -27.72 20.44 -29.35
C THR A 1200 -29.15 20.92 -29.11
N GLU A 1201 -30.10 20.51 -29.96
CA GLU A 1201 -31.52 20.82 -29.77
C GLU A 1201 -32.06 20.13 -28.51
N ALA A 1202 -31.69 18.86 -28.26
CA ALA A 1202 -32.04 18.18 -27.01
C ALA A 1202 -31.46 18.86 -25.77
N LEU A 1203 -30.24 19.41 -25.84
CA LEU A 1203 -29.61 20.17 -24.75
C LEU A 1203 -30.31 21.51 -24.49
N GLN A 1204 -30.63 22.28 -25.53
CA GLN A 1204 -31.37 23.53 -25.35
C GLN A 1204 -32.79 23.29 -24.83
N VAL A 1205 -33.47 22.23 -25.29
CA VAL A 1205 -34.78 21.82 -24.77
C VAL A 1205 -34.68 21.39 -23.30
N GLU A 1206 -33.70 20.56 -22.93
CA GLU A 1206 -33.55 20.13 -21.53
C GLU A 1206 -33.24 21.32 -20.62
N VAL A 1207 -32.33 22.22 -20.99
CA VAL A 1207 -32.03 23.42 -20.18
C VAL A 1207 -33.19 24.44 -20.17
N ALA A 1208 -34.02 24.51 -21.20
CA ALA A 1208 -35.27 25.28 -21.16
C ALA A 1208 -36.34 24.63 -20.25
N ASN A 1209 -36.47 23.30 -20.26
CA ASN A 1209 -37.37 22.54 -19.38
C ASN A 1209 -36.99 22.68 -17.90
N LEU A 1210 -35.70 22.87 -17.62
CA LEU A 1210 -35.16 22.98 -16.27
C LEU A 1210 -35.52 24.33 -15.59
N ALA A 1211 -35.50 25.42 -16.36
CA ALA A 1211 -36.15 26.71 -16.11
C ALA A 1211 -35.66 27.56 -14.91
N ILE A 1212 -34.34 27.80 -14.81
CA ILE A 1212 -33.77 28.79 -13.86
C ILE A 1212 -34.34 30.20 -14.10
N PRO A 1213 -34.93 30.90 -13.11
CA PRO A 1213 -35.31 32.30 -13.26
C PRO A 1213 -34.09 33.23 -13.37
N HIS A 1214 -34.00 34.05 -14.42
CA HIS A 1214 -32.95 35.09 -14.56
C HIS A 1214 -33.53 36.41 -15.05
N THR A 1215 -33.62 37.40 -14.15
CA THR A 1215 -34.25 38.71 -14.41
C THR A 1215 -33.53 39.59 -15.43
N VAL A 1216 -32.29 39.26 -15.81
CA VAL A 1216 -31.52 39.98 -16.85
C VAL A 1216 -31.65 39.32 -18.23
N SER A 1217 -32.12 38.07 -18.28
CA SER A 1217 -32.37 37.35 -19.54
C SER A 1217 -33.65 37.84 -20.20
N GLY A 1218 -33.62 38.01 -21.53
CA GLY A 1218 -34.79 38.41 -22.32
C GLY A 1218 -35.93 37.38 -22.33
N THR A 1219 -35.66 36.12 -21.99
CA THR A 1219 -36.67 35.06 -21.82
C THR A 1219 -37.21 34.97 -20.38
N GLY A 1220 -36.62 35.72 -19.44
CA GLY A 1220 -36.85 35.57 -18.00
C GLY A 1220 -36.19 34.34 -17.36
N HIS A 1221 -35.50 33.50 -18.14
CA HIS A 1221 -34.78 32.33 -17.66
C HIS A 1221 -33.33 32.24 -18.18
N VAL A 1222 -32.48 31.48 -17.51
CA VAL A 1222 -31.12 31.16 -18.01
C VAL A 1222 -31.23 30.35 -19.31
N THR A 1223 -30.30 30.61 -20.21
CA THR A 1223 -30.26 30.03 -21.56
C THR A 1223 -28.83 29.60 -21.90
N LEU A 1224 -28.68 28.79 -22.94
CA LEU A 1224 -27.36 28.40 -23.46
C LEU A 1224 -27.16 28.98 -24.86
N SER A 1225 -26.03 29.66 -25.05
CA SER A 1225 -25.40 29.80 -26.35
C SER A 1225 -24.52 28.55 -26.58
N ILE A 1226 -24.56 27.97 -27.78
CA ILE A 1226 -23.83 26.74 -28.11
C ILE A 1226 -23.11 26.86 -29.45
N GLY A 1227 -21.84 26.49 -29.49
CA GLY A 1227 -21.05 26.34 -30.72
C GLY A 1227 -20.79 24.88 -31.04
N ILE A 1228 -21.12 24.46 -32.26
CA ILE A 1228 -20.93 23.09 -32.75
C ILE A 1228 -19.81 23.06 -33.80
N ALA A 1229 -18.89 22.11 -33.69
CA ALA A 1229 -17.96 21.78 -34.76
C ALA A 1229 -17.85 20.27 -35.00
N VAL A 1230 -17.70 19.87 -36.26
CA VAL A 1230 -17.53 18.47 -36.66
C VAL A 1230 -16.39 18.32 -37.69
N TYR A 1231 -15.55 17.31 -37.46
CA TYR A 1231 -14.42 16.94 -38.33
C TYR A 1231 -14.29 15.42 -38.46
N THR A 1232 -13.84 14.94 -39.61
CA THR A 1232 -13.20 13.63 -39.73
C THR A 1232 -11.69 13.79 -39.45
N PRO A 1233 -11.10 13.13 -38.44
CA PRO A 1233 -9.69 13.35 -38.09
C PRO A 1233 -8.69 12.95 -39.19
N GLU A 1234 -7.94 13.93 -39.70
CA GLU A 1234 -6.85 13.73 -40.67
C GLU A 1234 -5.46 13.77 -40.02
N ARG A 1235 -4.41 13.43 -40.79
CA ARG A 1235 -3.00 13.45 -40.33
C ARG A 1235 -2.36 14.84 -40.27
N HIS A 1236 -2.95 15.83 -40.92
CA HIS A 1236 -2.39 17.19 -41.05
C HIS A 1236 -3.14 18.22 -40.20
N ILE A 1237 -4.18 17.79 -39.46
CA ILE A 1237 -5.04 18.64 -38.65
C ILE A 1237 -4.81 18.29 -37.17
N ASN A 1238 -4.68 19.30 -36.33
CA ASN A 1238 -4.50 19.16 -34.88
C ASN A 1238 -5.88 19.18 -34.17
N PRO A 1239 -6.10 18.40 -33.09
CA PRO A 1239 -7.36 18.44 -32.32
C PRO A 1239 -7.82 19.85 -31.89
N ASN A 1240 -6.88 20.78 -31.64
CA ASN A 1240 -7.19 22.17 -31.29
C ASN A 1240 -7.97 22.92 -32.40
N ALA A 1241 -7.93 22.46 -33.65
CA ALA A 1241 -8.74 23.05 -34.74
C ALA A 1241 -10.25 22.81 -34.53
N LEU A 1242 -10.63 21.64 -34.01
CA LEU A 1242 -12.01 21.32 -33.65
C LEU A 1242 -12.50 22.20 -32.49
N VAL A 1243 -11.63 22.45 -31.50
CA VAL A 1243 -11.92 23.35 -30.37
C VAL A 1243 -12.12 24.80 -30.83
N LYS A 1244 -11.19 25.34 -31.63
CA LYS A 1244 -11.31 26.69 -32.20
C LYS A 1244 -12.58 26.89 -33.05
N ALA A 1245 -12.96 25.85 -33.81
CA ALA A 1245 -14.15 25.88 -34.64
C ALA A 1245 -15.45 26.02 -33.82
N ALA A 1246 -15.56 25.28 -32.71
CA ALA A 1246 -16.71 25.37 -31.81
C ALA A 1246 -16.75 26.71 -31.06
N ASP A 1247 -15.61 27.21 -30.60
CA ASP A 1247 -15.48 28.49 -29.87
C ASP A 1247 -15.92 29.69 -30.73
N LEU A 1248 -15.50 29.74 -32.00
CA LEU A 1248 -15.92 30.79 -32.93
C LEU A 1248 -17.44 30.76 -33.22
N ALA A 1249 -18.02 29.56 -33.34
CA ALA A 1249 -19.48 29.41 -33.50
C ALA A 1249 -20.25 29.89 -32.25
N LEU A 1250 -19.73 29.56 -31.06
CA LEU A 1250 -20.29 29.99 -29.78
C LEU A 1250 -20.28 31.52 -29.63
N TYR A 1251 -19.18 32.19 -30.02
CA TYR A 1251 -19.08 33.65 -30.03
C TYR A 1251 -20.14 34.29 -30.93
N GLU A 1252 -20.33 33.79 -32.15
CA GLU A 1252 -21.37 34.29 -33.05
C GLU A 1252 -22.79 34.10 -32.52
N ALA A 1253 -23.07 32.96 -31.88
CA ALA A 1253 -24.36 32.71 -31.23
C ALA A 1253 -24.66 33.73 -30.12
N LYS A 1254 -23.67 34.02 -29.26
CA LYS A 1254 -23.77 35.09 -28.25
C LYS A 1254 -24.00 36.47 -28.90
N ALA A 1255 -23.27 36.77 -29.98
CA ALA A 1255 -23.34 38.07 -30.67
C ALA A 1255 -24.68 38.32 -31.40
N LYS A 1256 -25.31 37.28 -31.95
CA LYS A 1256 -26.61 37.34 -32.65
C LYS A 1256 -27.82 37.42 -31.72
N GLY A 1257 -27.60 37.49 -30.39
CA GLY A 1257 -28.66 37.74 -29.41
C GLY A 1257 -28.70 36.78 -28.22
N ARG A 1258 -27.79 35.78 -28.15
CA ARG A 1258 -27.80 34.67 -27.18
C ARG A 1258 -28.99 33.72 -27.37
N ASN A 1259 -29.10 32.68 -26.52
CA ASN A 1259 -30.12 31.62 -26.58
C ASN A 1259 -30.28 31.01 -27.98
N GLN A 1260 -29.17 30.66 -28.62
CA GLN A 1260 -29.14 30.10 -29.97
C GLN A 1260 -27.87 29.27 -30.17
N TRP A 1261 -27.84 28.47 -31.23
CA TRP A 1261 -26.67 27.71 -31.63
C TRP A 1261 -26.16 28.14 -33.00
N LEU A 1262 -24.89 27.87 -33.27
CA LEU A 1262 -24.29 27.95 -34.60
C LEU A 1262 -23.37 26.74 -34.82
N ALA A 1263 -23.24 26.31 -36.07
CA ALA A 1263 -22.53 25.09 -36.41
C ALA A 1263 -21.59 25.29 -37.59
N TYR A 1264 -20.39 24.70 -37.51
CA TYR A 1264 -19.42 24.63 -38.60
C TYR A 1264 -19.04 23.18 -38.92
N GLU A 1265 -19.03 22.85 -40.22
CA GLU A 1265 -18.61 21.56 -40.74
C GLU A 1265 -17.48 21.72 -41.76
N GLY A 1266 -16.36 21.01 -41.52
CA GLY A 1266 -15.22 20.95 -42.44
C GLY A 1266 -14.74 22.31 -42.95
N SER A 1267 -14.81 22.51 -44.28
CA SER A 1267 -14.26 23.67 -44.98
C SER A 1267 -15.16 24.91 -45.00
N GLN A 1268 -16.30 24.92 -44.29
CA GLN A 1268 -17.15 26.12 -44.15
C GLN A 1268 -16.71 27.08 -43.05
N LEU A 1269 -15.62 26.78 -42.34
CA LEU A 1269 -15.04 27.67 -41.34
C LEU A 1269 -14.60 28.99 -41.97
N PRO A 1270 -14.78 30.13 -41.27
CA PRO A 1270 -14.11 31.37 -41.62
C PRO A 1270 -12.60 31.14 -41.71
N HIS A 1271 -11.93 31.73 -42.71
CA HIS A 1271 -10.47 31.71 -42.79
C HIS A 1271 -9.89 32.51 -41.61
N VAL A 1272 -9.55 31.80 -40.53
CA VAL A 1272 -8.70 32.31 -39.44
C VAL A 1272 -7.22 32.20 -39.87
N ASP A 1273 -6.96 32.69 -41.09
CA ASP A 1273 -5.67 32.83 -41.75
C ASP A 1273 -5.52 34.33 -42.12
N GLY A 1274 -5.26 35.16 -41.11
CA GLY A 1274 -5.13 36.61 -41.26
C GLY A 1274 -4.35 37.21 -40.11
N GLU A 1275 -3.30 37.97 -40.43
CA GLU A 1275 -2.33 38.49 -39.46
C GLU A 1275 -2.89 39.69 -38.66
N VAL A 1276 -3.29 39.45 -37.40
CA VAL A 1276 -3.42 40.45 -36.31
C VAL A 1276 -3.00 39.80 -34.99
#